data_AF-Q6WKZ8-F1
#
_entry.id   AF-Q6WKZ8-F1
#
_cell.length_a   1.000
_cell.length_b   1.000
_cell.length_c   1.000
_cell.angle_alpha   90.00
_cell.angle_beta   90.00
_cell.angle_gamma   90.00
#
_symmetry.space_group_name_H-M   'P 1'
#
loop_
_entity.id
_entity.type
_entity.pdbx_description
1 polymer ?
#
loop_
_entity_poly.entity_id
_entity_poly.type
_entity_poly.pdbx_seq_one_letter_code
_entity_poly.pdbx_strand_id
1 'polypeptide(L)'
;MASEMEPEVQAIDRSLLECSAEEIAGRWLQATDLNREVYQHLAHCVPKIYCRGPNPFPQKEDTLAQHILLGPMEWYICAEDPALGFPKLEQANKPSHLCGRVFKVGEPTYSCRDCAVDPTCVLCMECFLGSIHRDHRYRMTTSGGGGFCDCGDTEAWKEGPYCQKHKLSSSEVVEEEDPLVHLSEDVIARTYNIFAIMFRYAVDILTWEKESELPEDLEVAEKSDTYYCMLFNDEVHTYEQVIYTLQKAVNCTQKEAIGFATTVDRDGRRSVRYGDFQYCDQAKTVIVRNTSRQTKPLKVQVMHSSVAAHQNFGLKALSWLGSVIGYSDGLRRILCQVGLQEGPDGENSSLVDRLMLNDSKLWKGARSVYHQLFMSSLLMDLKYKKLFALRFAKNYRQLQRDFMEDDHERAVSVTALSVQFFTAPTLARMLLTEENLMTVIIKAFMDHLKHRDAQGRFQFERYTALQAFKFRRVQSLILDLKYVLISKPTEWSDELRQKFLQGFDAFLELLKCMQGMDPITRQVGQHIEMEPEWEAAFTLQMKLTHVISMVQDWCALDEKVLIEAYKKCLAVLTQCHGGFTDGEQPITLSICGHSVETIRYCVSQEKVSIHLPISRLLAGLHVLLSKSEVAYKFPELLPLSELSPPMLIEHPLRCLVLCAQVHAGMWRRNGFSLVNQIYYYHNVKCRREMFDKDIVMLQTGVSMMDPNHFLMIMLSRFELYQLFSTPDYGKRFSSEVTHKDVVQQNNTLIEEMLYLIIMLVGERFNPGVGQVAATDEIKREIIHQLSIKPMAHSELVKSLPEDENKETGMESVIESVAHFKKPGLTGRGMYELKPECAKEFNLYFYHFSRAEQSKAEEAQRKLKRENKEDTALPPPALPPFCPLFASLVNILQCDVMLYIMGTILQWAVEHHGSAWSESMLQRVLHLIGMALQEEKHHLENAVEGHVQTFTFTQKISKPGDAPHNSPSILAMLETLQNAPSLEAHKDMIRWLLKMFNAIKKIRECSSSSPVAEAEGTIMEESSRDKDKAERKRKAEIARLRREKIMAQMSEMQRHFIDENKELFQQTLELDTSASATLDSSPPVSDAALTALGPAQTQVPEPRQFVTCILCQEEQEVTVGSRAMVLAAFVQRSTVLSKDRTKTIADPEKYDPLFMHPDLSCGTHTGSCGHVMHAHCWQRYFDSVQAKEQRRQQRLRLHTSYDVENGEFLCPLCECLSNTVIPLLLPPRSILSRRLNFSDQPDLAQWTRAVTQQIKVVQMLRRKHNAADTSSSEDTEAMNIIPIPEGFRPDFYPRNPYSDSIKEMLTTFGTAAYKVGLKVHPNEGDPRVPILCWGTCAYTIQSIERILSDEEKPVFGPLPCRLDDCLRSLTRFAAAHWTVALLPVVQGHFCKLFASLVPSDSYEDLPCILDIDMFHLLVGLVLAFPALQCQDFSGSSLATGDLHIFHLVTMAHIVQILLTSCTEENGMDQENPTGEEELAILSLHKTLHQYTGSALKEAPSGWHLWRSVRAAIMPFLKCSALFFHYLNGVPAPPDLQVSGTSHFEHLCNYLSLPTNLIHLFQENSDIMNSLIESWCQNSEVKRYLNGERGAISYPRGANKLIDLPEDYSSLINQASNFSCPKSGGDKSRAPTLCLVCGSLLCSQSYCCQAELEGEDVGACTAHTYSCGSGAGIFLRVRECQVLFLAGKTKGCFYSPPYLDDYGETDQGLRRGNPLHLCQERFRKIQKLWQQHSITEEIGHAQEANQTLVGIDWQHL
;
A
#
# COMPACT_ATOMS: atom_id res chain seq x y z
N MET A 1 -26.64 21.01 39.53
CA MET A 1 -26.75 19.57 39.20
C MET A 1 -28.19 19.05 39.15
N ALA A 2 -28.94 18.94 40.26
CA ALA A 2 -30.34 18.46 40.20
C ALA A 2 -31.23 19.30 39.25
N SER A 3 -30.97 20.61 39.17
CA SER A 3 -31.67 21.56 38.29
C SER A 3 -31.25 21.50 36.81
N GLU A 4 -30.10 20.90 36.46
CA GLU A 4 -29.56 20.92 35.08
C GLU A 4 -29.88 19.64 34.30
N MET A 5 -30.48 18.62 34.96
CA MET A 5 -30.68 17.30 34.37
C MET A 5 -32.16 16.96 34.08
N GLU A 6 -33.10 17.89 34.33
CA GLU A 6 -34.54 17.62 34.49
C GLU A 6 -35.29 16.83 33.39
N PRO A 7 -35.02 16.90 32.07
CA PRO A 7 -35.94 16.27 31.11
C PRO A 7 -35.91 14.73 31.07
N GLU A 8 -34.90 14.09 31.67
CA GLU A 8 -34.76 12.62 31.66
C GLU A 8 -34.44 12.01 33.05
N VAL A 9 -34.82 12.70 34.14
CA VAL A 9 -34.41 12.39 35.54
C VAL A 9 -35.34 11.43 36.32
N GLN A 10 -36.39 10.87 35.72
CA GLN A 10 -37.38 10.06 36.45
C GLN A 10 -36.87 8.72 37.05
N ALA A 11 -35.58 8.41 37.02
CA ALA A 11 -35.03 7.13 37.51
C ALA A 11 -33.88 7.23 38.54
N ILE A 12 -33.51 8.42 39.04
CA ILE A 12 -32.44 8.55 40.05
C ILE A 12 -33.05 8.45 41.47
N ASP A 13 -32.58 7.50 42.27
CA ASP A 13 -32.91 7.44 43.71
C ASP A 13 -32.46 8.75 44.38
N ARG A 14 -33.41 9.54 44.89
CA ARG A 14 -33.15 10.84 45.51
C ARG A 14 -32.16 10.74 46.68
N SER A 15 -32.10 9.59 47.37
CA SER A 15 -31.17 9.38 48.49
C SER A 15 -29.68 9.50 48.06
N LEU A 16 -29.36 9.19 46.81
CA LEU A 16 -28.01 9.34 46.27
C LEU A 16 -27.61 10.81 46.06
N LEU A 17 -28.57 11.70 45.78
CA LEU A 17 -28.33 13.12 45.56
C LEU A 17 -28.13 13.90 46.87
N GLU A 18 -28.54 13.33 48.00
CA GLU A 18 -28.37 13.91 49.34
C GLU A 18 -27.01 13.54 49.98
N CYS A 19 -26.22 12.69 49.33
CA CYS A 19 -24.93 12.24 49.84
C CYS A 19 -23.84 13.31 49.64
N SER A 20 -23.29 13.86 50.74
CA SER A 20 -22.09 14.69 50.72
C SER A 20 -20.83 13.82 50.84
N ALA A 21 -19.90 13.98 49.89
CA ALA A 21 -18.61 13.27 49.91
C ALA A 21 -17.79 13.58 51.17
N GLU A 22 -17.80 14.84 51.60
CA GLU A 22 -17.13 15.33 52.81
C GLU A 22 -17.69 14.67 54.07
N GLU A 23 -19.03 14.55 54.19
CA GLU A 23 -19.67 13.95 55.37
C GLU A 23 -19.40 12.44 55.47
N ILE A 24 -19.35 11.74 54.33
CA ILE A 24 -18.99 10.32 54.30
C ILE A 24 -17.54 10.14 54.71
N ALA A 25 -16.62 10.94 54.15
CA ALA A 25 -15.21 10.93 54.52
C ALA A 25 -15.00 11.25 56.01
N GLY A 26 -15.74 12.22 56.56
CA GLY A 26 -15.74 12.55 57.98
C GLY A 26 -16.15 11.39 58.87
N ARG A 27 -17.16 10.60 58.47
CA ARG A 27 -17.55 9.36 59.17
C ARG A 27 -16.46 8.30 59.09
N TRP A 28 -15.84 8.13 57.93
CA TRP A 28 -14.74 7.19 57.73
C TRP A 28 -13.50 7.54 58.57
N LEU A 29 -13.20 8.84 58.75
CA LEU A 29 -12.12 9.30 59.64
C LEU A 29 -12.38 8.96 61.11
N GLN A 30 -13.65 8.77 61.52
CA GLN A 30 -14.05 8.41 62.88
C GLN A 30 -14.34 6.91 63.05
N ALA A 31 -14.24 6.11 61.98
CA ALA A 31 -14.59 4.70 61.99
C ALA A 31 -13.57 3.86 62.77
N THR A 32 -14.05 2.98 63.65
CA THR A 32 -13.19 1.97 64.32
C THR A 32 -12.77 0.85 63.38
N ASP A 33 -13.60 0.56 62.37
CA ASP A 33 -13.34 -0.43 61.32
C ASP A 33 -13.66 0.20 59.96
N LEU A 34 -12.67 0.88 59.40
CA LEU A 34 -12.80 1.55 58.11
C LEU A 34 -13.17 0.59 56.98
N ASN A 35 -12.65 -0.65 57.01
CA ASN A 35 -12.90 -1.64 55.97
C ASN A 35 -14.40 -1.95 55.88
N ARG A 36 -15.02 -2.23 57.03
CA ARG A 36 -16.44 -2.50 57.12
C ARG A 36 -17.29 -1.31 56.66
N GLU A 37 -16.98 -0.09 57.09
CA GLU A 37 -17.75 1.11 56.71
C GLU A 37 -17.68 1.38 55.21
N VAL A 38 -16.50 1.20 54.59
CA VAL A 38 -16.35 1.35 53.14
C VAL A 38 -17.11 0.25 52.39
N TYR A 39 -16.98 -1.03 52.79
CA TYR A 39 -17.69 -2.13 52.14
C TYR A 39 -19.20 -1.99 52.25
N GLN A 40 -19.74 -1.57 53.40
CA GLN A 40 -21.17 -1.30 53.57
C GLN A 40 -21.65 -0.15 52.66
N HIS A 41 -20.86 0.92 52.53
CA HIS A 41 -21.15 2.02 51.61
C HIS A 41 -21.17 1.53 50.15
N LEU A 42 -20.18 0.73 49.75
CA LEU A 42 -20.10 0.17 48.40
C LEU A 42 -21.25 -0.80 48.11
N ALA A 43 -21.58 -1.69 49.05
CA ALA A 43 -22.70 -2.63 48.94
C ALA A 43 -24.03 -1.91 48.72
N HIS A 44 -24.25 -0.78 49.40
CA HIS A 44 -25.47 0.01 49.26
C HIS A 44 -25.51 0.84 47.96
N CYS A 45 -24.44 1.57 47.65
CA CYS A 45 -24.45 2.60 46.60
C CYS A 45 -24.15 2.06 45.20
N VAL A 46 -23.28 1.04 45.06
CA VAL A 46 -22.84 0.54 43.74
C VAL A 46 -24.01 -0.04 42.91
N PRO A 47 -24.85 -0.94 43.45
CA PRO A 47 -26.00 -1.44 42.69
C PRO A 47 -26.98 -0.33 42.30
N LYS A 48 -27.19 0.68 43.16
CA LYS A 48 -28.08 1.82 42.87
C LYS A 48 -27.56 2.73 41.74
N ILE A 49 -26.25 2.73 41.47
CA ILE A 49 -25.63 3.52 40.41
C ILE A 49 -25.68 2.76 39.09
N TYR A 50 -25.25 1.49 39.07
CA TYR A 50 -25.04 0.73 37.82
C TYR A 50 -26.20 -0.21 37.42
N CYS A 51 -27.08 -0.65 38.32
CA CYS A 51 -28.19 -1.58 38.00
C CYS A 51 -29.47 -0.85 37.52
N ARG A 52 -29.41 -0.08 36.42
CA ARG A 52 -30.52 0.81 36.01
C ARG A 52 -31.31 0.42 34.76
N GLY A 53 -31.07 -0.77 34.20
CA GLY A 53 -31.84 -1.29 33.07
C GLY A 53 -31.01 -1.91 31.94
N PRO A 54 -31.61 -2.14 30.75
CA PRO A 54 -30.94 -2.78 29.61
C PRO A 54 -29.89 -1.89 28.93
N ASN A 55 -30.03 -0.57 29.03
CA ASN A 55 -29.14 0.41 28.43
C ASN A 55 -28.40 1.20 29.54
N PRO A 56 -27.10 0.95 29.78
CA PRO A 56 -26.31 1.77 30.67
C PRO A 56 -26.22 3.20 30.13
N PHE A 57 -26.12 4.18 31.03
CA PHE A 57 -25.88 5.60 30.73
C PHE A 57 -24.48 5.97 31.26
N PRO A 58 -23.39 5.64 30.56
CA PRO A 58 -22.03 5.66 31.12
C PRO A 58 -21.64 7.02 31.70
N GLN A 59 -21.99 8.13 31.02
CA GLN A 59 -21.68 9.48 31.48
C GLN A 59 -22.36 9.84 32.81
N LYS A 60 -23.64 9.45 32.98
CA LYS A 60 -24.38 9.70 34.23
C LYS A 60 -23.89 8.78 35.35
N GLU A 61 -23.63 7.51 35.03
CA GLU A 61 -23.04 6.53 35.95
C GLU A 61 -21.66 6.99 36.45
N ASP A 62 -20.80 7.47 35.55
CA ASP A 62 -19.48 8.00 35.86
C ASP A 62 -19.55 9.22 36.77
N THR A 63 -20.49 10.14 36.51
CA THR A 63 -20.67 11.35 37.33
C THR A 63 -21.12 10.99 38.75
N LEU A 64 -22.10 10.08 38.87
CA LEU A 64 -22.58 9.60 40.17
C LEU A 64 -21.51 8.80 40.92
N ALA A 65 -20.78 7.92 40.24
CA ALA A 65 -19.69 7.16 40.82
C ALA A 65 -18.56 8.08 41.31
N GLN A 66 -18.21 9.12 40.54
CA GLN A 66 -17.21 10.11 40.96
C GLN A 66 -17.65 10.85 42.23
N HIS A 67 -18.90 11.32 42.30
CA HIS A 67 -19.35 12.11 43.45
C HIS A 67 -19.64 11.27 44.72
N ILE A 68 -20.22 10.08 44.57
CA ILE A 68 -20.78 9.31 45.71
C ILE A 68 -19.82 8.23 46.20
N LEU A 69 -19.00 7.66 45.31
CA LEU A 69 -18.11 6.56 45.64
C LEU A 69 -16.66 7.04 45.75
N LEU A 70 -16.13 7.67 44.70
CA LEU A 70 -14.72 8.07 44.64
C LEU A 70 -14.44 9.35 45.43
N GLY A 71 -15.35 10.33 45.38
CA GLY A 71 -15.24 11.60 46.10
C GLY A 71 -14.98 11.43 47.59
N PRO A 72 -15.74 10.61 48.35
CA PRO A 72 -15.43 10.33 49.75
C PRO A 72 -14.02 9.77 49.99
N MET A 73 -13.50 8.97 49.07
CA MET A 73 -12.14 8.40 49.17
C MET A 73 -11.09 9.49 48.97
N GLU A 74 -11.30 10.37 48.00
CA GLU A 74 -10.42 11.52 47.73
C GLU A 74 -10.40 12.50 48.92
N TRP A 75 -11.56 12.80 49.49
CA TRP A 75 -11.70 13.61 50.71
C TRP A 75 -11.03 12.93 51.91
N TYR A 76 -11.16 11.61 52.07
CA TYR A 76 -10.49 10.87 53.15
C TYR A 76 -8.96 10.92 53.01
N ILE A 77 -8.42 10.75 51.80
CA ILE A 77 -6.98 10.81 51.53
C ILE A 77 -6.45 12.22 51.87
N CYS A 78 -7.07 13.25 51.28
CA CYS A 78 -6.63 14.64 51.45
C CYS A 78 -6.92 15.20 52.86
N ALA A 79 -7.96 14.70 53.54
CA ALA A 79 -8.55 15.30 54.74
C ALA A 79 -8.98 16.77 54.58
N GLU A 80 -9.12 17.22 53.33
CA GLU A 80 -9.59 18.53 52.88
C GLU A 80 -10.14 18.38 51.46
N ASP A 81 -10.62 19.47 50.85
CA ASP A 81 -11.16 19.45 49.49
C ASP A 81 -10.12 18.86 48.52
N PRO A 82 -10.42 17.77 47.78
CA PRO A 82 -9.53 17.18 46.79
C PRO A 82 -9.01 18.18 45.75
N ALA A 83 -9.80 19.21 45.41
CA ALA A 83 -9.40 20.27 44.50
C ALA A 83 -8.28 21.18 45.07
N LEU A 84 -8.06 21.14 46.39
CA LEU A 84 -6.95 21.79 47.08
C LEU A 84 -5.86 20.79 47.49
N GLY A 85 -6.25 19.62 47.99
CA GLY A 85 -5.35 18.60 48.53
C GLY A 85 -4.45 17.96 47.47
N PHE A 86 -5.01 17.50 46.35
CA PHE A 86 -4.20 16.87 45.29
C PHE A 86 -3.19 17.84 44.64
N PRO A 87 -3.55 19.11 44.32
CA PRO A 87 -2.57 20.07 43.85
C PRO A 87 -1.45 20.37 44.85
N LYS A 88 -1.71 20.33 46.17
CA LYS A 88 -0.64 20.47 47.19
C LYS A 88 0.32 19.27 47.15
N LEU A 89 -0.21 18.06 46.97
CA LEU A 89 0.61 16.85 46.82
C LEU A 89 1.46 16.90 45.54
N GLU A 90 0.89 17.37 44.44
CA GLU A 90 1.60 17.54 43.17
C GLU A 90 2.71 18.60 43.27
N GLN A 91 2.46 19.72 43.96
CA GLN A 91 3.47 20.75 44.22
C GLN A 91 4.60 20.28 45.15
N ALA A 92 4.28 19.40 46.12
CA ALA A 92 5.27 18.80 47.01
C ALA A 92 6.08 17.66 46.36
N ASN A 93 5.60 17.13 45.22
CA ASN A 93 6.24 16.04 44.51
C ASN A 93 7.49 16.52 43.74
N LYS A 94 8.56 15.71 43.76
CA LYS A 94 9.68 15.95 42.85
C LYS A 94 9.28 15.57 41.42
N PRO A 95 9.66 16.33 40.38
CA PRO A 95 9.40 15.95 39.00
C PRO A 95 10.08 14.61 38.67
N SER A 96 9.32 13.65 38.13
CA SER A 96 9.88 12.39 37.66
C SER A 96 10.87 12.60 36.51
N HIS A 97 12.03 11.94 36.59
CA HIS A 97 12.99 11.87 35.49
C HIS A 97 12.57 10.85 34.42
N LEU A 98 11.64 9.93 34.74
CA LEU A 98 11.02 9.01 33.80
C LEU A 98 9.74 9.61 33.24
N CYS A 99 9.59 9.61 31.91
CA CYS A 99 8.35 10.07 31.28
C CYS A 99 7.18 9.14 31.59
N GLY A 100 7.35 7.83 31.42
CA GLY A 100 6.33 6.84 31.78
C GLY A 100 4.99 6.95 31.07
N ARG A 101 4.87 7.82 30.04
CA ARG A 101 3.59 8.05 29.35
C ARG A 101 3.15 6.76 28.65
N VAL A 102 2.06 6.17 29.14
CA VAL A 102 1.44 4.98 28.54
C VAL A 102 0.83 5.34 27.18
N PHE A 103 1.22 4.59 26.15
CA PHE A 103 0.74 4.79 24.79
C PHE A 103 -0.67 4.25 24.61
N LYS A 104 -1.52 5.05 23.96
CA LYS A 104 -2.84 4.61 23.51
C LYS A 104 -2.71 3.90 22.16
N VAL A 105 -3.66 3.02 21.87
CA VAL A 105 -3.76 2.35 20.57
C VAL A 105 -3.84 3.40 19.45
N GLY A 106 -2.94 3.30 18.47
CA GLY A 106 -2.83 4.18 17.32
C GLY A 106 -2.04 5.47 17.55
N GLU A 107 -1.49 5.72 18.74
CA GLU A 107 -0.58 6.85 18.96
C GLU A 107 0.78 6.61 18.27
N PRO A 108 1.43 7.66 17.73
CA PRO A 108 2.75 7.55 17.16
C PRO A 108 3.83 7.37 18.25
N THR A 109 4.73 6.43 18.01
CA THR A 109 5.92 6.16 18.82
C THR A 109 7.18 6.28 17.96
N TYR A 110 8.27 6.74 18.57
CA TYR A 110 9.53 7.04 17.88
C TYR A 110 10.67 6.24 18.50
N SER A 111 11.35 5.41 17.71
CA SER A 111 12.51 4.64 18.15
C SER A 111 13.76 5.14 17.41
N CYS A 112 14.80 5.57 18.14
CA CYS A 112 16.04 6.02 17.53
C CYS A 112 16.90 4.81 17.14
N ARG A 113 17.23 4.68 15.86
CA ARG A 113 18.08 3.58 15.36
C ARG A 113 19.54 3.71 15.83
N ASP A 114 20.00 4.94 16.03
CA ASP A 114 21.38 5.22 16.41
C ASP A 114 21.61 5.04 17.92
N CYS A 115 20.66 5.49 18.75
CA CYS A 115 20.82 5.54 20.21
C CYS A 115 20.13 4.42 20.99
N ALA A 116 19.08 3.79 20.45
CA ALA A 116 18.37 2.75 21.19
C ALA A 116 19.30 1.56 21.49
N VAL A 117 19.15 0.98 22.68
CA VAL A 117 19.80 -0.30 23.03
C VAL A 117 19.18 -1.44 22.22
N ASP A 118 17.86 -1.42 22.04
CA ASP A 118 17.13 -2.38 21.23
C ASP A 118 15.85 -1.80 20.59
N PRO A 119 15.19 -2.49 19.63
CA PRO A 119 14.04 -1.96 18.89
C PRO A 119 12.76 -1.76 19.71
N THR A 120 12.73 -2.18 20.98
CA THR A 120 11.60 -1.94 21.89
C THR A 120 11.66 -0.57 22.55
N CYS A 121 12.81 0.12 22.50
CA CYS A 121 12.97 1.47 23.04
C CYS A 121 12.20 2.51 22.22
N VAL A 122 11.25 3.19 22.85
CA VAL A 122 10.29 4.09 22.19
C VAL A 122 10.03 5.38 22.98
N LEU A 123 9.89 6.48 22.24
CA LEU A 123 9.57 7.80 22.75
C LEU A 123 8.16 8.23 22.33
N CYS A 124 7.48 8.96 23.21
CA CYS A 124 6.30 9.73 22.82
C CYS A 124 6.72 10.96 22.00
N MET A 125 5.78 11.51 21.24
CA MET A 125 6.03 12.66 20.36
C MET A 125 6.66 13.85 21.10
N GLU A 126 6.14 14.21 22.29
CA GLU A 126 6.67 15.33 23.09
C GLU A 126 8.12 15.09 23.51
N CYS A 127 8.43 13.87 23.98
CA CYS A 127 9.79 13.51 24.36
C CYS A 127 10.73 13.48 23.16
N PHE A 128 10.27 12.93 22.03
CA PHE A 128 11.04 12.89 20.79
C PHE A 128 11.41 14.29 20.30
N LEU A 129 10.42 15.18 20.14
CA LEU A 129 10.62 16.56 19.69
C LEU A 129 11.51 17.38 20.64
N GLY A 130 11.46 17.07 21.94
CA GLY A 130 12.30 17.67 22.98
C GLY A 130 13.62 16.95 23.24
N SER A 131 13.99 15.93 22.46
CA SER A 131 15.23 15.14 22.64
C SER A 131 16.22 15.38 21.51
N ILE A 132 17.45 14.87 21.66
CA ILE A 132 18.46 14.85 20.61
C ILE A 132 18.08 13.91 19.46
N HIS A 133 17.23 12.91 19.71
CA HIS A 133 16.93 11.84 18.76
C HIS A 133 16.16 12.31 17.52
N ARG A 134 15.56 13.50 17.56
CA ARG A 134 14.88 14.11 16.40
C ARG A 134 15.82 14.40 15.23
N ASP A 135 17.10 14.61 15.54
CA ASP A 135 18.16 14.93 14.58
C ASP A 135 18.94 13.66 14.17
N HIS A 136 18.55 12.48 14.68
CA HIS A 136 19.15 11.18 14.39
C HIS A 136 18.31 10.37 13.40
N ARG A 137 18.79 9.20 12.99
CA ARG A 137 17.92 8.23 12.31
C ARG A 137 16.94 7.64 13.31
N TYR A 138 15.66 7.73 12.97
CA TYR A 138 14.59 7.16 13.78
C TYR A 138 13.59 6.37 12.94
N ARG A 139 12.77 5.60 13.63
CA ARG A 139 11.66 4.85 13.10
C ARG A 139 10.39 5.27 13.82
N MET A 140 9.37 5.65 13.05
CA MET A 140 8.03 5.94 13.51
C MET A 140 7.15 4.69 13.38
N THR A 141 6.44 4.34 14.46
CA THR A 141 5.45 3.27 14.46
C THR A 141 4.17 3.71 15.16
N THR A 142 3.05 3.03 14.90
CA THR A 142 1.82 3.23 15.68
C THR A 142 1.75 2.22 16.81
N SER A 143 1.55 2.67 18.05
CA SER A 143 1.41 1.78 19.20
C SER A 143 0.18 0.89 19.08
N GLY A 144 0.35 -0.41 19.35
CA GLY A 144 -0.78 -1.35 19.55
C GLY A 144 -1.48 -1.18 20.90
N GLY A 145 -1.02 -0.24 21.75
CA GLY A 145 -1.32 -0.17 23.17
C GLY A 145 -0.35 -1.01 24.00
N GLY A 146 -0.23 -0.68 25.30
CA GLY A 146 0.48 -1.52 26.28
C GLY A 146 2.00 -1.30 26.43
N GLY A 147 2.54 -0.20 25.89
CA GLY A 147 3.91 0.26 26.19
C GLY A 147 3.89 1.68 26.77
N PHE A 148 5.03 2.15 27.28
CA PHE A 148 5.19 3.54 27.72
C PHE A 148 6.48 4.15 27.17
N CYS A 149 6.59 5.47 27.27
CA CYS A 149 7.75 6.20 26.80
C CYS A 149 8.99 5.94 27.68
N ASP A 150 10.08 5.48 27.06
CA ASP A 150 11.37 5.15 27.72
C ASP A 150 12.27 6.38 27.95
N CYS A 151 11.72 7.59 27.85
CA CYS A 151 12.48 8.79 28.15
C CYS A 151 12.80 8.82 29.65
N GLY A 152 14.08 8.98 29.97
CA GLY A 152 14.62 8.93 31.31
C GLY A 152 15.23 7.58 31.71
N ASP A 153 14.92 6.51 30.97
CA ASP A 153 15.47 5.19 31.25
C ASP A 153 16.90 5.08 30.69
N THR A 154 17.88 5.12 31.57
CA THR A 154 19.31 5.05 31.21
C THR A 154 19.71 3.69 30.63
N GLU A 155 18.88 2.66 30.81
CA GLU A 155 19.11 1.33 30.26
C GLU A 155 18.55 1.17 28.84
N ALA A 156 17.59 2.01 28.42
CA ALA A 156 16.99 1.96 27.09
C ALA A 156 17.85 2.67 26.01
N TRP A 157 18.73 3.59 26.41
CA TRP A 157 19.47 4.44 25.47
C TRP A 157 20.98 4.39 25.71
N LYS A 158 21.74 4.11 24.64
CA LYS A 158 23.22 4.20 24.63
C LYS A 158 23.68 5.63 24.89
N GLU A 159 22.95 6.60 24.34
CA GLU A 159 23.21 8.03 24.48
C GLU A 159 21.88 8.81 24.50
N GLY A 160 21.86 9.96 25.18
CA GLY A 160 20.70 10.86 25.21
C GLY A 160 19.45 10.38 25.95
N PRO A 161 19.53 9.70 27.11
CA PRO A 161 18.34 9.12 27.77
C PRO A 161 17.26 10.13 28.16
N TYR A 162 17.59 11.42 28.31
CA TYR A 162 16.67 12.46 28.77
C TYR A 162 16.30 13.44 27.64
N CYS A 163 15.01 13.75 27.52
CA CYS A 163 14.58 14.94 26.78
C CYS A 163 14.73 16.21 27.64
N GLN A 164 14.56 17.39 27.04
CA GLN A 164 14.64 18.68 27.73
C GLN A 164 13.71 18.79 28.94
N LYS A 165 12.52 18.16 28.88
CA LYS A 165 11.53 18.17 29.97
C LYS A 165 11.92 17.28 31.16
N HIS A 166 12.64 16.18 30.92
CA HIS A 166 12.98 15.18 31.94
C HIS A 166 14.47 15.19 32.33
N LYS A 167 15.22 16.23 31.93
CA LYS A 167 16.64 16.35 32.21
C LYS A 167 16.86 16.56 33.71
N LEU A 168 17.73 15.74 34.31
CA LEU A 168 18.14 15.87 35.72
C LEU A 168 18.85 17.21 35.95
N SER A 169 18.46 17.91 37.02
CA SER A 169 19.24 19.03 37.55
C SER A 169 20.53 18.45 38.13
N SER A 170 21.69 18.88 37.63
CA SER A 170 23.02 18.27 37.75
C SER A 170 23.63 18.09 39.17
N SER A 171 22.86 18.24 40.25
CA SER A 171 23.36 18.28 41.63
C SER A 171 22.82 17.18 42.56
N GLU A 172 21.95 16.30 42.09
CA GLU A 172 21.38 15.23 42.93
C GLU A 172 22.12 13.92 42.69
N VAL A 173 23.12 13.66 43.53
CA VAL A 173 23.76 12.34 43.66
C VAL A 173 22.71 11.36 44.15
N VAL A 174 22.64 10.21 43.47
CA VAL A 174 21.73 9.08 43.61
C VAL A 174 21.82 8.43 45.00
N GLU A 175 21.32 9.09 46.03
CA GLU A 175 20.66 8.38 47.13
C GLU A 175 19.16 8.49 46.85
N GLU A 176 18.52 7.37 46.50
CA GLU A 176 17.06 7.29 46.36
C GLU A 176 16.41 7.65 47.70
N GLU A 177 16.24 8.94 47.98
CA GLU A 177 15.41 9.42 49.07
C GLU A 177 14.02 8.81 48.88
N ASP A 178 13.53 8.08 49.88
CA ASP A 178 12.24 7.40 49.78
C ASP A 178 11.16 8.46 49.51
N PRO A 179 10.38 8.39 48.42
CA PRO A 179 9.37 9.40 48.10
C PRO A 179 8.32 9.60 49.20
N LEU A 180 8.22 8.64 50.13
CA LEU A 180 7.41 8.78 51.35
C LEU A 180 7.84 9.96 52.25
N VAL A 181 9.10 10.41 52.18
CA VAL A 181 9.59 11.56 52.96
C VAL A 181 8.87 12.86 52.59
N HIS A 182 8.31 12.95 51.39
CA HIS A 182 7.54 14.11 50.94
C HIS A 182 6.07 14.09 51.38
N LEU A 183 5.64 13.01 52.04
CA LEU A 183 4.28 12.85 52.57
C LEU A 183 4.29 12.90 54.10
N SER A 184 3.24 13.46 54.71
CA SER A 184 3.07 13.36 56.16
C SER A 184 2.65 11.95 56.58
N GLU A 185 3.02 11.54 57.80
CA GLU A 185 2.65 10.22 58.35
C GLU A 185 1.13 9.96 58.30
N ASP A 186 0.32 10.99 58.56
CA ASP A 186 -1.14 10.88 58.50
C ASP A 186 -1.65 10.62 57.06
N VAL A 187 -1.08 11.29 56.06
CA VAL A 187 -1.43 11.08 54.65
C VAL A 187 -1.00 9.68 54.21
N ILE A 188 0.19 9.22 54.64
CA ILE A 188 0.69 7.86 54.35
C ILE A 188 -0.29 6.83 54.92
N ALA A 189 -0.66 6.95 56.20
CA ALA A 189 -1.57 6.01 56.86
C ALA A 189 -2.96 5.98 56.21
N ARG A 190 -3.56 7.15 55.94
CA ARG A 190 -4.88 7.23 55.29
C ARG A 190 -4.86 6.67 53.87
N THR A 191 -3.84 7.02 53.09
CA THR A 191 -3.66 6.50 51.72
C THR A 191 -3.48 4.99 51.75
N TYR A 192 -2.62 4.46 52.62
CA TYR A 192 -2.40 3.02 52.75
C TYR A 192 -3.70 2.28 53.04
N ASN A 193 -4.48 2.77 54.00
CA ASN A 193 -5.74 2.16 54.39
C ASN A 193 -6.74 2.11 53.22
N ILE A 194 -6.96 3.22 52.53
CA ILE A 194 -7.90 3.27 51.40
C ILE A 194 -7.40 2.46 50.21
N PHE A 195 -6.11 2.53 49.87
CA PHE A 195 -5.55 1.73 48.78
C PHE A 195 -5.63 0.23 49.09
N ALA A 196 -5.34 -0.20 50.32
CA ALA A 196 -5.50 -1.59 50.74
C ALA A 196 -6.94 -2.09 50.62
N ILE A 197 -7.92 -1.29 51.06
CA ILE A 197 -9.35 -1.62 50.97
C ILE A 197 -9.78 -1.68 49.50
N MET A 198 -9.50 -0.63 48.72
CA MET A 198 -10.01 -0.48 47.36
C MET A 198 -9.34 -1.40 46.36
N PHE A 199 -8.03 -1.61 46.49
CA PHE A 199 -7.32 -2.53 45.61
C PHE A 199 -7.77 -3.96 45.90
N ARG A 200 -7.90 -4.36 47.18
CA ARG A 200 -8.44 -5.68 47.55
C ARG A 200 -9.88 -5.86 47.04
N TYR A 201 -10.76 -4.88 47.27
CA TYR A 201 -12.13 -4.88 46.76
C TYR A 201 -12.17 -5.12 45.24
N ALA A 202 -11.35 -4.37 44.48
CA ALA A 202 -11.32 -4.47 43.03
C ALA A 202 -10.79 -5.82 42.56
N VAL A 203 -9.72 -6.34 43.18
CA VAL A 203 -9.20 -7.68 42.85
C VAL A 203 -10.25 -8.75 43.14
N ASP A 204 -10.78 -8.77 44.37
CA ASP A 204 -11.70 -9.82 44.81
C ASP A 204 -12.95 -9.88 43.92
N ILE A 205 -13.55 -8.72 43.55
CA ILE A 205 -14.74 -8.70 42.69
C ILE A 205 -14.45 -9.03 41.23
N LEU A 206 -13.31 -8.60 40.68
CA LEU A 206 -12.95 -8.89 39.30
C LEU A 206 -12.59 -10.37 39.11
N THR A 207 -12.00 -11.00 40.13
CA THR A 207 -11.68 -12.44 40.14
C THR A 207 -12.78 -13.30 40.74
N TRP A 208 -13.94 -12.73 41.05
CA TRP A 208 -15.04 -13.45 41.70
C TRP A 208 -15.68 -14.49 40.77
N GLU A 209 -15.75 -15.75 41.22
CA GLU A 209 -16.22 -16.87 40.38
C GLU A 209 -17.74 -17.09 40.45
N LYS A 210 -18.42 -16.61 41.50
CA LYS A 210 -19.86 -16.87 41.69
C LYS A 210 -20.72 -15.81 40.99
N GLU A 211 -21.47 -16.24 39.98
CA GLU A 211 -22.26 -15.34 39.12
C GLU A 211 -23.58 -14.85 39.78
N SER A 212 -24.10 -15.59 40.76
CA SER A 212 -25.42 -15.36 41.37
C SER A 212 -25.39 -14.67 42.74
N GLU A 213 -24.23 -14.62 43.39
CA GLU A 213 -24.10 -14.09 44.75
C GLU A 213 -22.84 -13.23 44.88
N LEU A 214 -22.94 -12.17 45.69
CA LEU A 214 -21.81 -11.31 46.04
C LEU A 214 -21.00 -11.94 47.19
N PRO A 215 -19.74 -11.51 47.40
CA PRO A 215 -19.01 -11.78 48.63
C PRO A 215 -19.83 -11.39 49.87
N GLU A 216 -19.64 -12.09 50.99
CA GLU A 216 -20.40 -11.88 52.24
C GLU A 216 -20.39 -10.41 52.69
N ASP A 217 -19.25 -9.74 52.59
CA ASP A 217 -19.08 -8.33 52.97
C ASP A 217 -19.80 -7.33 52.05
N LEU A 218 -20.30 -7.78 50.89
CA LEU A 218 -21.02 -6.96 49.90
C LEU A 218 -22.49 -7.37 49.74
N GLU A 219 -22.98 -8.32 50.53
CA GLU A 219 -24.38 -8.71 50.48
C GLU A 219 -25.29 -7.56 50.95
N VAL A 220 -26.29 -7.23 50.11
CA VAL A 220 -27.30 -6.21 50.40
C VAL A 220 -28.49 -6.87 51.10
N ALA A 221 -29.10 -6.17 52.06
CA ALA A 221 -30.28 -6.65 52.78
C ALA A 221 -31.48 -6.98 51.87
N GLU A 222 -31.64 -6.26 50.74
CA GLU A 222 -32.67 -6.50 49.73
C GLU A 222 -32.03 -7.00 48.43
N LYS A 223 -32.16 -8.30 48.15
CA LYS A 223 -31.72 -8.89 46.88
C LYS A 223 -32.80 -8.64 45.81
N SER A 224 -32.48 -7.83 44.79
CA SER A 224 -33.35 -7.66 43.62
C SER A 224 -33.22 -8.87 42.70
N ASP A 225 -34.30 -9.47 42.22
CA ASP A 225 -34.27 -10.58 41.24
C ASP A 225 -33.96 -10.12 39.80
N THR A 226 -32.87 -9.36 39.62
CA THR A 226 -32.48 -8.80 38.32
C THR A 226 -31.12 -9.34 37.86
N TYR A 227 -31.05 -9.71 36.58
CA TYR A 227 -29.95 -10.43 35.97
C TYR A 227 -29.60 -9.82 34.61
N TYR A 228 -28.36 -10.01 34.19
CA TYR A 228 -27.87 -9.71 32.85
C TYR A 228 -27.49 -11.00 32.11
N CYS A 229 -27.93 -11.12 30.87
CA CYS A 229 -27.33 -12.05 29.92
C CYS A 229 -26.09 -11.38 29.33
N MET A 230 -24.91 -11.81 29.76
CA MET A 230 -23.62 -11.22 29.40
C MET A 230 -22.97 -12.04 28.27
N LEU A 231 -22.77 -11.41 27.11
CA LEU A 231 -22.01 -11.98 26.00
C LEU A 231 -20.54 -11.54 26.13
N PHE A 232 -19.61 -12.48 25.94
CA PHE A 232 -18.17 -12.24 25.96
C PHE A 232 -17.58 -12.38 24.57
N ASN A 233 -16.51 -11.63 24.31
CA ASN A 233 -15.70 -11.83 23.11
C ASN A 233 -14.90 -13.12 23.27
N ASP A 234 -14.91 -13.95 22.24
CA ASP A 234 -14.07 -15.14 22.17
C ASP A 234 -13.00 -15.04 21.07
N GLU A 235 -12.93 -13.93 20.32
CA GLU A 235 -11.98 -13.70 19.23
C GLU A 235 -11.99 -14.81 18.13
N VAL A 236 -13.02 -15.67 18.11
CA VAL A 236 -13.19 -16.79 17.15
C VAL A 236 -14.37 -16.56 16.21
N HIS A 237 -15.51 -16.09 16.72
CA HIS A 237 -16.69 -15.86 15.88
C HIS A 237 -16.57 -14.56 15.09
N THR A 238 -17.00 -14.61 13.82
CA THR A 238 -17.05 -13.41 12.97
C THR A 238 -18.15 -12.44 13.40
N TYR A 239 -17.99 -11.15 13.09
CA TYR A 239 -19.00 -10.13 13.37
C TYR A 239 -20.39 -10.52 12.85
N GLU A 240 -20.50 -11.05 11.63
CA GLU A 240 -21.77 -11.45 11.04
C GLU A 240 -22.45 -12.60 11.79
N GLN A 241 -21.69 -13.61 12.21
CA GLN A 241 -22.21 -14.72 13.02
C GLN A 241 -22.75 -14.22 14.36
N VAL A 242 -22.05 -13.27 15.00
CA VAL A 242 -22.48 -12.65 16.26
C VAL A 242 -23.74 -11.82 16.03
N ILE A 243 -23.77 -10.96 15.01
CA ILE A 243 -24.91 -10.09 14.67
C ILE A 243 -26.17 -10.92 14.43
N TYR A 244 -26.10 -11.93 13.56
CA TYR A 244 -27.24 -12.80 13.24
C TYR A 244 -27.75 -13.57 14.47
N THR A 245 -26.82 -14.05 15.31
CA THR A 245 -27.17 -14.76 16.54
C THR A 245 -27.87 -13.85 17.53
N LEU A 246 -27.39 -12.60 17.68
CA LEU A 246 -27.98 -11.60 18.56
C LEU A 246 -29.38 -11.17 18.10
N GLN A 247 -29.59 -10.98 16.79
CA GLN A 247 -30.91 -10.66 16.25
C GLN A 247 -31.94 -11.74 16.64
N LYS A 248 -31.55 -13.02 16.57
CA LYS A 248 -32.43 -14.15 16.93
C LYS A 248 -32.61 -14.36 18.43
N ALA A 249 -31.57 -14.14 19.22
CA ALA A 249 -31.61 -14.39 20.66
C ALA A 249 -32.24 -13.25 21.45
N VAL A 250 -32.02 -12.01 21.01
CA VAL A 250 -32.43 -10.79 21.71
C VAL A 250 -33.68 -10.17 21.07
N ASN A 251 -34.07 -10.59 19.85
CA ASN A 251 -35.08 -9.91 19.02
C ASN A 251 -34.76 -8.42 18.82
N CYS A 252 -33.48 -8.11 18.59
CA CYS A 252 -33.02 -6.75 18.33
C CYS A 252 -32.88 -6.47 16.84
N THR A 253 -32.86 -5.19 16.48
CA THR A 253 -32.59 -4.73 15.11
C THR A 253 -31.15 -5.03 14.70
N GLN A 254 -30.87 -5.06 13.39
CA GLN A 254 -29.50 -5.24 12.88
C GLN A 254 -28.54 -4.18 13.44
N LYS A 255 -29.00 -2.93 13.53
CA LYS A 255 -28.24 -1.80 14.09
C LYS A 255 -27.88 -2.01 15.55
N GLU A 256 -28.81 -2.49 16.38
CA GLU A 256 -28.54 -2.82 17.78
C GLU A 256 -27.56 -4.00 17.90
N ALA A 257 -27.73 -5.04 17.07
CA ALA A 257 -26.84 -6.20 17.03
C ALA A 257 -25.39 -5.82 16.65
N ILE A 258 -25.20 -4.91 15.69
CA ILE A 258 -23.90 -4.33 15.34
C ILE A 258 -23.31 -3.57 16.53
N GLY A 259 -24.12 -2.77 17.23
CA GLY A 259 -23.71 -2.03 18.42
C GLY A 259 -23.22 -2.94 19.54
N PHE A 260 -23.94 -4.05 19.79
CA PHE A 260 -23.52 -5.08 20.73
C PHE A 260 -22.20 -5.73 20.31
N ALA A 261 -22.09 -6.21 19.06
CA ALA A 261 -20.86 -6.86 18.56
C ALA A 261 -19.64 -5.93 18.65
N THR A 262 -19.81 -4.65 18.31
CA THR A 262 -18.75 -3.62 18.40
C THR A 262 -18.28 -3.39 19.83
N THR A 263 -19.22 -3.33 20.78
CA THR A 263 -18.90 -3.15 22.20
C THR A 263 -18.21 -4.39 22.78
N VAL A 264 -18.70 -5.59 22.42
CA VAL A 264 -18.10 -6.86 22.84
C VAL A 264 -16.66 -6.97 22.33
N ASP A 265 -16.37 -6.61 21.09
CA ASP A 265 -15.01 -6.68 20.55
C ASP A 265 -14.04 -5.68 21.22
N ARG A 266 -14.54 -4.48 21.56
CA ARG A 266 -13.76 -3.41 22.23
C ARG A 266 -13.50 -3.75 23.69
N ASP A 267 -14.56 -3.99 24.45
CA ASP A 267 -14.51 -4.12 25.90
C ASP A 267 -14.31 -5.57 26.32
N GLY A 268 -14.50 -6.55 25.44
CA GLY A 268 -14.42 -7.99 25.75
C GLY A 268 -15.72 -8.59 26.29
N ARG A 269 -16.74 -7.76 26.61
CA ARG A 269 -18.07 -8.22 27.04
C ARG A 269 -19.16 -7.15 26.91
N ARG A 270 -20.44 -7.56 26.83
CA ARG A 270 -21.61 -6.66 26.88
C ARG A 270 -22.86 -7.39 27.35
N SER A 271 -23.70 -6.71 28.14
CA SER A 271 -25.05 -7.17 28.46
C SER A 271 -25.96 -7.07 27.24
N VAL A 272 -26.52 -8.19 26.80
CA VAL A 272 -27.41 -8.27 25.64
C VAL A 272 -28.88 -8.37 26.03
N ARG A 273 -29.16 -8.76 27.28
CA ARG A 273 -30.50 -8.76 27.91
C ARG A 273 -30.39 -8.41 29.39
N TYR A 274 -31.47 -7.82 29.92
CA TYR A 274 -31.67 -7.49 31.33
C TYR A 274 -33.09 -7.93 31.74
N GLY A 275 -33.25 -8.56 32.90
CA GLY A 275 -34.55 -9.01 33.40
C GLY A 275 -34.42 -10.04 34.52
N ASP A 276 -35.44 -10.88 34.71
CA ASP A 276 -35.34 -12.02 35.62
C ASP A 276 -34.40 -13.11 35.09
N PHE A 277 -34.06 -14.08 35.94
CA PHE A 277 -33.14 -15.17 35.59
C PHE A 277 -33.62 -16.00 34.39
N GLN A 278 -34.90 -16.35 34.36
CA GLN A 278 -35.46 -17.20 33.30
C GLN A 278 -35.40 -16.49 31.94
N TYR A 279 -35.68 -15.19 31.92
CA TYR A 279 -35.64 -14.36 30.73
C TYR A 279 -34.21 -14.24 30.17
N CYS A 280 -33.21 -14.08 31.04
CA CYS A 280 -31.81 -14.04 30.63
C CYS A 280 -31.27 -15.42 30.18
N ASP A 281 -31.69 -16.50 30.84
CA ASP A 281 -31.28 -17.87 30.51
C ASP A 281 -31.88 -18.37 29.19
N GLN A 282 -33.09 -17.94 28.84
CA GLN A 282 -33.67 -18.18 27.51
C GLN A 282 -32.78 -17.58 26.41
N ALA A 283 -32.33 -16.33 26.56
CA ALA A 283 -31.45 -15.68 25.59
C ALA A 283 -30.11 -16.42 25.48
N LYS A 284 -29.50 -16.81 26.60
CA LYS A 284 -28.29 -17.65 26.64
C LYS A 284 -28.49 -18.96 25.87
N THR A 285 -29.59 -19.67 26.13
CA THR A 285 -29.91 -20.95 25.48
C THR A 285 -30.02 -20.79 23.95
N VAL A 286 -30.62 -19.70 23.47
CA VAL A 286 -30.73 -19.42 22.02
C VAL A 286 -29.35 -19.11 21.42
N ILE A 287 -28.53 -18.28 22.08
CA ILE A 287 -27.17 -17.94 21.61
C ILE A 287 -26.31 -19.22 21.49
N VAL A 288 -26.27 -20.02 22.55
CA VAL A 288 -25.51 -21.28 22.60
C VAL A 288 -26.01 -22.25 21.53
N ARG A 289 -27.33 -22.46 21.42
CA ARG A 289 -27.91 -23.39 20.43
C ARG A 289 -27.59 -22.99 18.99
N ASN A 290 -27.60 -21.70 18.67
CA ASN A 290 -27.36 -21.20 17.31
C ASN A 290 -25.89 -21.24 16.91
N THR A 291 -24.96 -21.17 17.88
CA THR A 291 -23.50 -21.11 17.61
C THR A 291 -22.81 -22.47 17.73
N SER A 292 -23.32 -23.41 18.52
CA SER A 292 -22.75 -24.76 18.69
C SER A 292 -22.65 -25.62 17.42
N ARG A 293 -23.30 -25.24 16.31
CA ARG A 293 -23.39 -26.09 15.09
C ARG A 293 -22.11 -26.11 14.25
N GLN A 294 -21.25 -25.08 14.37
CA GLN A 294 -20.05 -24.92 13.52
C GLN A 294 -18.74 -24.89 14.33
N THR A 295 -18.78 -24.37 15.57
CA THR A 295 -17.61 -24.11 16.44
C THR A 295 -18.01 -24.25 17.92
N LYS A 296 -17.07 -24.01 18.86
CA LYS A 296 -17.38 -23.83 20.30
C LYS A 296 -18.51 -22.79 20.44
N PRO A 297 -19.53 -22.99 21.29
CA PRO A 297 -20.56 -21.99 21.47
C PRO A 297 -19.98 -20.66 21.98
N LEU A 298 -20.60 -19.55 21.58
CA LEU A 298 -20.28 -18.22 22.12
C LEU A 298 -20.34 -18.24 23.66
N LYS A 299 -19.35 -17.61 24.30
CA LYS A 299 -19.29 -17.52 25.76
C LYS A 299 -20.36 -16.55 26.26
N VAL A 300 -21.39 -17.09 26.91
CA VAL A 300 -22.51 -16.34 27.48
C VAL A 300 -22.80 -16.79 28.92
N GLN A 301 -22.93 -15.83 29.82
CA GLN A 301 -23.23 -16.06 31.25
C GLN A 301 -24.48 -15.30 31.68
N VAL A 302 -25.19 -15.83 32.67
CA VAL A 302 -26.32 -15.13 33.30
C VAL A 302 -25.86 -14.71 34.68
N MET A 303 -25.64 -13.41 34.82
CA MET A 303 -25.00 -12.84 36.01
C MET A 303 -26.02 -12.02 36.78
N HIS A 304 -25.99 -12.07 38.11
CA HIS A 304 -26.80 -11.18 38.93
C HIS A 304 -26.38 -9.71 38.68
N SER A 305 -27.36 -8.81 38.59
CA SER A 305 -27.12 -7.41 38.21
C SER A 305 -26.13 -6.72 39.15
N SER A 306 -26.21 -6.99 40.46
CA SER A 306 -25.29 -6.45 41.44
C SER A 306 -23.85 -6.93 41.24
N VAL A 307 -23.62 -8.19 40.87
CA VAL A 307 -22.27 -8.71 40.57
C VAL A 307 -21.67 -7.93 39.40
N ALA A 308 -22.44 -7.74 38.33
CA ALA A 308 -22.00 -6.94 37.18
C ALA A 308 -21.74 -5.47 37.54
N ALA A 309 -22.58 -4.87 38.38
CA ALA A 309 -22.39 -3.51 38.90
C ALA A 309 -21.09 -3.36 39.71
N HIS A 310 -20.84 -4.27 40.64
CA HIS A 310 -19.62 -4.29 41.44
C HIS A 310 -18.38 -4.55 40.57
N GLN A 311 -18.46 -5.39 39.54
CA GLN A 311 -17.36 -5.55 38.58
C GLN A 311 -17.08 -4.27 37.77
N ASN A 312 -18.12 -3.56 37.32
CA ASN A 312 -17.95 -2.28 36.61
C ASN A 312 -17.32 -1.22 37.51
N PHE A 313 -17.75 -1.13 38.77
CA PHE A 313 -17.11 -0.24 39.74
C PHE A 313 -15.70 -0.70 40.11
N GLY A 314 -15.42 -2.01 40.17
CA GLY A 314 -14.07 -2.54 40.35
C GLY A 314 -13.10 -2.03 39.29
N LEU A 315 -13.51 -2.00 38.01
CA LEU A 315 -12.72 -1.37 36.94
C LEU A 315 -12.54 0.12 37.15
N LYS A 316 -13.60 0.82 37.55
CA LYS A 316 -13.53 2.26 37.85
C LYS A 316 -12.57 2.54 39.02
N ALA A 317 -12.57 1.70 40.04
CA ALA A 317 -11.69 1.79 41.19
C ALA A 317 -10.22 1.59 40.79
N LEU A 318 -9.89 0.61 39.94
CA LEU A 318 -8.53 0.46 39.42
C LEU A 318 -8.10 1.66 38.57
N SER A 319 -8.98 2.18 37.71
CA SER A 319 -8.70 3.40 36.92
C SER A 319 -8.52 4.63 37.82
N TRP A 320 -9.27 4.71 38.91
CA TRP A 320 -9.14 5.77 39.91
C TRP A 320 -7.80 5.66 40.66
N LEU A 321 -7.41 4.47 41.13
CA LEU A 321 -6.10 4.23 41.73
C LEU A 321 -4.97 4.71 40.81
N GLY A 322 -5.04 4.35 39.52
CA GLY A 322 -4.07 4.80 38.51
C GLY A 322 -4.05 6.32 38.28
N SER A 323 -5.18 7.00 38.48
CA SER A 323 -5.26 8.46 38.37
C SER A 323 -4.72 9.16 39.62
N VAL A 324 -5.04 8.64 40.81
CA VAL A 324 -4.65 9.22 42.10
C VAL A 324 -3.13 9.12 42.33
N ILE A 325 -2.50 8.00 41.96
CA ILE A 325 -1.03 7.89 42.05
C ILE A 325 -0.28 8.84 41.12
N GLY A 326 -0.97 9.46 40.15
CA GLY A 326 -0.40 10.45 39.25
C GLY A 326 -0.01 11.75 39.94
N TYR A 327 -0.61 12.07 41.10
CA TYR A 327 -0.34 13.31 41.83
C TYR A 327 0.95 13.26 42.68
N SER A 328 1.46 12.08 43.03
CA SER A 328 2.67 11.97 43.85
C SER A 328 3.34 10.59 43.78
N ASP A 329 4.68 10.57 43.68
CA ASP A 329 5.48 9.34 43.71
C ASP A 329 5.36 8.61 45.06
N GLY A 330 5.09 9.34 46.14
CA GLY A 330 4.84 8.75 47.46
C GLY A 330 3.53 7.94 47.48
N LEU A 331 2.46 8.44 46.84
CA LEU A 331 1.21 7.68 46.71
C LEU A 331 1.43 6.42 45.84
N ARG A 332 2.20 6.55 44.75
CA ARG A 332 2.60 5.41 43.92
C ARG A 332 3.33 4.35 44.73
N ARG A 333 4.31 4.75 45.54
CA ARG A 333 5.08 3.87 46.45
C ARG A 333 4.17 3.10 47.41
N ILE A 334 3.18 3.76 48.00
CA ILE A 334 2.18 3.14 48.87
C ILE A 334 1.35 2.10 48.12
N LEU A 335 0.84 2.43 46.92
CA LEU A 335 0.06 1.47 46.12
C LEU A 335 0.88 0.23 45.76
N CYS A 336 2.15 0.41 45.39
CA CYS A 336 3.05 -0.71 45.08
C CYS A 336 3.28 -1.60 46.31
N GLN A 337 3.46 -1.00 47.49
CA GLN A 337 3.57 -1.72 48.76
C GLN A 337 2.32 -2.55 49.05
N VAL A 338 1.13 -1.97 48.91
CA VAL A 338 -0.15 -2.65 49.09
C VAL A 338 -0.30 -3.80 48.08
N GLY A 339 0.02 -3.54 46.81
CA GLY A 339 -0.15 -4.50 45.73
C GLY A 339 0.72 -5.75 45.86
N LEU A 340 1.99 -5.58 46.28
CA LEU A 340 2.97 -6.66 46.46
C LEU A 340 3.08 -7.18 47.90
N GLN A 341 2.23 -6.73 48.82
CA GLN A 341 2.18 -7.27 50.17
C GLN A 341 1.82 -8.76 50.12
N GLU A 342 2.56 -9.59 50.87
CA GLU A 342 2.29 -11.02 50.95
C GLU A 342 0.87 -11.29 51.43
N GLY A 343 0.16 -12.15 50.69
CA GLY A 343 -1.18 -12.59 51.05
C GLY A 343 -1.17 -13.74 52.06
N PRO A 344 -2.36 -14.25 52.42
CA PRO A 344 -2.50 -15.34 53.39
C PRO A 344 -1.90 -16.68 52.92
N ASP A 345 -1.75 -16.89 51.60
CA ASP A 345 -1.25 -18.15 51.04
C ASP A 345 0.29 -18.15 50.83
N GLY A 346 0.99 -17.15 51.36
CA GLY A 346 2.45 -17.04 51.35
C GLY A 346 3.01 -16.08 50.30
N GLU A 347 4.30 -16.23 49.99
CA GLU A 347 5.11 -15.26 49.23
C GLU A 347 4.44 -14.83 47.89
N ASN A 348 3.86 -15.77 47.13
CA ASN A 348 3.31 -15.52 45.77
C ASN A 348 1.78 -15.32 45.76
N SER A 349 1.21 -14.75 46.82
CA SER A 349 -0.24 -14.58 46.99
C SER A 349 -0.72 -13.13 47.14
N SER A 350 0.14 -12.18 46.73
CA SER A 350 -0.18 -10.76 46.77
C SER A 350 -1.38 -10.40 45.87
N LEU A 351 -1.94 -9.20 46.03
CA LEU A 351 -3.04 -8.73 45.17
C LEU A 351 -2.63 -8.68 43.69
N VAL A 352 -1.37 -8.30 43.45
CA VAL A 352 -0.76 -8.31 42.12
C VAL A 352 -0.64 -9.73 41.57
N ASP A 353 -0.16 -10.70 42.37
CA ASP A 353 -0.08 -12.11 41.96
C ASP A 353 -1.47 -12.65 41.59
N ARG A 354 -2.50 -12.34 42.40
CA ARG A 354 -3.87 -12.76 42.13
C ARG A 354 -4.42 -12.21 40.81
N LEU A 355 -4.17 -10.93 40.50
CA LEU A 355 -4.55 -10.36 39.21
C LEU A 355 -3.79 -11.00 38.05
N MET A 356 -2.47 -11.17 38.18
CA MET A 356 -1.65 -11.80 37.14
C MET A 356 -2.10 -13.24 36.84
N LEU A 357 -2.30 -14.05 37.88
CA LEU A 357 -2.68 -15.46 37.75
C LEU A 357 -4.13 -15.67 37.29
N ASN A 358 -4.97 -14.64 37.35
CA ASN A 358 -6.35 -14.67 36.82
C ASN A 358 -6.51 -13.88 35.51
N ASP A 359 -5.44 -13.40 34.88
CA ASP A 359 -5.48 -12.60 33.65
C ASP A 359 -6.34 -13.24 32.56
N SER A 360 -6.10 -14.53 32.27
CA SER A 360 -6.83 -15.29 31.24
C SER A 360 -8.32 -15.47 31.54
N LYS A 361 -8.75 -15.35 32.80
CA LYS A 361 -10.16 -15.41 33.20
C LYS A 361 -10.89 -14.09 33.00
N LEU A 362 -10.15 -12.97 32.97
CA LEU A 362 -10.69 -11.61 32.81
C LEU A 362 -11.00 -11.30 31.34
N TRP A 363 -11.92 -10.36 31.11
CA TRP A 363 -12.25 -9.84 29.77
C TRP A 363 -11.32 -8.69 29.37
N LYS A 364 -11.17 -8.44 28.06
CA LYS A 364 -10.29 -7.43 27.46
C LYS A 364 -10.24 -6.07 28.19
N GLY A 365 -11.39 -5.49 28.49
CA GLY A 365 -11.50 -4.22 29.21
C GLY A 365 -10.94 -4.27 30.62
N ALA A 366 -11.16 -5.36 31.35
CA ALA A 366 -10.56 -5.54 32.68
C ALA A 366 -9.04 -5.65 32.61
N ARG A 367 -8.54 -6.44 31.66
CA ARG A 367 -7.10 -6.61 31.41
C ARG A 367 -6.43 -5.28 31.12
N SER A 368 -6.98 -4.51 30.18
CA SER A 368 -6.45 -3.20 29.82
C SER A 368 -6.34 -2.25 31.02
N VAL A 369 -7.32 -2.23 31.92
CA VAL A 369 -7.33 -1.32 33.07
C VAL A 369 -6.24 -1.69 34.08
N TYR A 370 -6.14 -2.97 34.47
CA TYR A 370 -5.14 -3.35 35.47
C TYR A 370 -3.72 -3.40 34.89
N HIS A 371 -3.55 -3.72 33.60
CA HIS A 371 -2.25 -3.58 32.92
C HIS A 371 -1.77 -2.13 32.94
N GLN A 372 -2.66 -1.17 32.66
CA GLN A 372 -2.35 0.26 32.79
C GLN A 372 -1.99 0.66 34.23
N LEU A 373 -2.67 0.09 35.22
CA LEU A 373 -2.33 0.30 36.63
C LEU A 373 -0.92 -0.21 36.94
N PHE A 374 -0.56 -1.42 36.52
CA PHE A 374 0.77 -1.98 36.72
C PHE A 374 1.85 -1.16 36.02
N MET A 375 1.58 -0.68 34.79
CA MET A 375 2.50 0.18 34.04
C MET A 375 2.71 1.53 34.72
N SER A 376 1.65 2.17 35.23
CA SER A 376 1.73 3.49 35.87
C SER A 376 2.18 3.46 37.34
N SER A 377 2.19 2.28 37.97
CA SER A 377 2.63 2.07 39.35
C SER A 377 3.93 1.27 39.43
N LEU A 378 3.84 -0.06 39.38
CA LEU A 378 4.92 -1.01 39.62
C LEU A 378 6.13 -0.78 38.70
N LEU A 379 5.90 -0.47 37.41
CA LEU A 379 6.99 -0.26 36.44
C LEU A 379 7.66 1.11 36.56
N MET A 380 7.01 2.07 37.22
CA MET A 380 7.49 3.45 37.40
C MET A 380 8.23 3.66 38.73
N ASP A 381 8.33 2.62 39.56
CA ASP A 381 9.09 2.64 40.81
C ASP A 381 10.20 1.59 40.74
N LEU A 382 11.48 1.99 40.73
CA LEU A 382 12.60 1.08 40.48
C LEU A 382 12.69 -0.08 41.50
N LYS A 383 12.43 0.20 42.78
CA LYS A 383 12.41 -0.81 43.85
C LYS A 383 11.30 -1.85 43.61
N TYR A 384 10.10 -1.39 43.28
CA TYR A 384 8.95 -2.28 43.05
C TYR A 384 8.95 -2.92 41.66
N LYS A 385 9.58 -2.29 40.65
CA LYS A 385 9.84 -2.88 39.33
C LYS A 385 10.69 -4.14 39.48
N LYS A 386 11.75 -4.08 40.30
CA LYS A 386 12.59 -5.24 40.64
C LYS A 386 11.79 -6.35 41.32
N LEU A 387 11.02 -6.03 42.36
CA LEU A 387 10.20 -7.01 43.09
C LEU A 387 9.12 -7.63 42.19
N PHE A 388 8.50 -6.82 41.35
CA PHE A 388 7.50 -7.28 40.39
C PHE A 388 8.10 -8.20 39.32
N ALA A 389 9.30 -7.89 38.82
CA ALA A 389 10.04 -8.74 37.89
C ALA A 389 10.35 -10.12 38.50
N LEU A 390 10.74 -10.18 39.78
CA LEU A 390 10.94 -11.44 40.51
C LEU A 390 9.64 -12.26 40.63
N ARG A 391 8.53 -11.62 41.02
CA ARG A 391 7.21 -12.27 41.08
C ARG A 391 6.77 -12.79 39.72
N PHE A 392 6.96 -11.99 38.67
CA PHE A 392 6.65 -12.38 37.29
C PHE A 392 7.48 -13.59 36.85
N ALA A 393 8.79 -13.61 37.13
CA ALA A 393 9.67 -14.73 36.80
C ALA A 393 9.30 -16.02 37.55
N LYS A 394 9.02 -15.95 38.86
CA LYS A 394 8.57 -17.09 39.67
C LYS A 394 7.26 -17.70 39.15
N ASN A 395 6.32 -16.86 38.71
CA ASN A 395 5.02 -17.27 38.15
C ASN A 395 5.06 -17.55 36.64
N TYR A 396 6.19 -17.36 35.95
CA TYR A 396 6.27 -17.35 34.48
C TYR A 396 5.71 -18.62 33.83
N ARG A 397 6.03 -19.82 34.35
CA ARG A 397 5.53 -21.08 33.79
C ARG A 397 4.00 -21.17 33.86
N GLN A 398 3.43 -20.69 34.95
CA GLN A 398 1.99 -20.69 35.18
C GLN A 398 1.30 -19.70 34.22
N LEU A 399 1.82 -18.47 34.15
CA LEU A 399 1.30 -17.42 33.25
C LEU A 399 1.33 -17.85 31.78
N GLN A 400 2.42 -18.50 31.35
CA GLN A 400 2.52 -19.00 29.98
C GLN A 400 1.53 -20.13 29.71
N ARG A 401 1.33 -21.06 30.66
CA ARG A 401 0.33 -22.13 30.53
C ARG A 401 -1.07 -21.54 30.40
N ASP A 402 -1.41 -20.56 31.22
CA ASP A 402 -2.73 -19.92 31.21
C ASP A 402 -2.95 -19.15 29.91
N PHE A 403 -1.92 -18.47 29.38
CA PHE A 403 -1.96 -17.81 28.07
C PHE A 403 -2.13 -18.80 26.89
N MET A 404 -1.63 -20.04 26.99
CA MET A 404 -1.86 -21.06 25.97
C MET A 404 -3.30 -21.56 25.91
N GLU A 405 -4.04 -21.46 27.02
CA GLU A 405 -5.46 -21.83 27.13
C GLU A 405 -6.41 -20.64 26.88
N ASP A 406 -5.87 -19.42 26.84
CA ASP A 406 -6.59 -18.18 26.63
C ASP A 406 -7.10 -18.02 25.18
N ASP A 407 -8.21 -17.31 25.02
CA ASP A 407 -8.82 -16.96 23.73
C ASP A 407 -8.30 -15.63 23.17
N HIS A 408 -7.79 -14.73 24.02
CA HIS A 408 -7.32 -13.40 23.61
C HIS A 408 -5.87 -13.36 23.10
N GLU A 409 -5.53 -12.36 22.28
CA GLU A 409 -4.18 -12.15 21.75
C GLU A 409 -3.16 -11.72 22.82
N ARG A 410 -1.86 -11.95 22.55
CA ARG A 410 -0.77 -11.60 23.47
C ARG A 410 -0.77 -10.13 23.90
N ALA A 411 -1.12 -9.21 23.00
CA ALA A 411 -1.09 -7.76 23.27
C ALA A 411 -2.03 -7.33 24.43
N VAL A 412 -3.02 -8.16 24.76
CA VAL A 412 -3.93 -7.94 25.90
C VAL A 412 -3.71 -8.95 27.03
N SER A 413 -2.63 -9.73 26.99
CA SER A 413 -2.24 -10.65 28.06
C SER A 413 -1.13 -10.05 28.90
N VAL A 414 -1.15 -10.33 30.20
CA VAL A 414 -0.09 -9.94 31.14
C VAL A 414 1.29 -10.46 30.72
N THR A 415 1.33 -11.54 29.94
CA THR A 415 2.57 -12.09 29.36
C THR A 415 3.28 -11.14 28.40
N ALA A 416 2.60 -10.10 27.89
CA ALA A 416 3.23 -9.03 27.12
C ALA A 416 4.13 -8.12 27.97
N LEU A 417 3.92 -8.05 29.29
CA LEU A 417 4.76 -7.26 30.20
C LEU A 417 6.19 -7.81 30.32
N SER A 418 6.46 -9.03 29.85
CA SER A 418 7.81 -9.63 29.86
C SER A 418 8.85 -8.70 29.22
N VAL A 419 8.47 -7.96 28.16
CA VAL A 419 9.36 -7.00 27.50
C VAL A 419 9.86 -5.93 28.48
N GLN A 420 9.06 -5.50 29.45
CA GLN A 420 9.40 -4.43 30.40
C GLN A 420 10.47 -4.85 31.44
N PHE A 421 10.74 -6.15 31.57
CA PHE A 421 11.73 -6.70 32.48
C PHE A 421 12.90 -7.35 31.73
N PHE A 422 12.59 -8.10 30.68
CA PHE A 422 13.57 -8.95 30.01
C PHE A 422 14.44 -8.18 29.03
N THR A 423 14.05 -6.97 28.59
CA THR A 423 14.93 -6.09 27.81
C THR A 423 15.80 -5.19 28.67
N ALA A 424 15.41 -4.91 29.93
CA ALA A 424 16.22 -4.15 30.87
C ALA A 424 17.48 -4.95 31.28
N PRO A 425 18.70 -4.57 30.84
CA PRO A 425 19.93 -5.31 31.11
C PRO A 425 20.15 -5.70 32.58
N THR A 426 19.85 -4.81 33.54
CA THR A 426 20.08 -5.08 34.97
C THR A 426 19.13 -6.15 35.49
N LEU A 427 17.84 -6.04 35.18
CA LEU A 427 16.81 -7.00 35.59
C LEU A 427 16.99 -8.34 34.87
N ALA A 428 17.26 -8.34 33.57
CA ALA A 428 17.48 -9.56 32.80
C ALA A 428 18.67 -10.35 33.36
N ARG A 429 19.78 -9.68 33.70
CA ARG A 429 20.97 -10.31 34.29
C ARG A 429 20.68 -10.88 35.67
N MET A 430 20.02 -10.11 36.53
CA MET A 430 19.59 -10.55 37.86
C MET A 430 18.67 -11.78 37.79
N LEU A 431 17.66 -11.76 36.92
CA LEU A 431 16.72 -12.88 36.77
C LEU A 431 17.39 -14.13 36.18
N LEU A 432 18.38 -13.96 35.31
CA LEU A 432 19.18 -15.07 34.80
C LEU A 432 19.99 -15.74 35.93
N THR A 433 20.62 -14.95 36.81
CA THR A 433 21.42 -15.48 37.92
C THR A 433 20.59 -16.02 39.08
N GLU A 434 19.60 -15.26 39.56
CA GLU A 434 18.82 -15.57 40.76
C GLU A 434 17.71 -16.60 40.47
N GLU A 435 16.98 -16.44 39.37
CA GLU A 435 15.78 -17.26 39.06
C GLU A 435 16.02 -18.28 37.92
N ASN A 436 17.26 -18.38 37.40
CA ASN A 436 17.62 -19.27 36.29
C ASN A 436 16.70 -19.09 35.06
N LEU A 437 16.35 -17.84 34.76
CA LEU A 437 15.29 -17.47 33.83
C LEU A 437 15.44 -18.13 32.44
N MET A 438 16.65 -18.20 31.89
CA MET A 438 16.91 -18.85 30.59
C MET A 438 16.42 -20.31 30.58
N THR A 439 16.78 -21.08 31.61
CA THR A 439 16.32 -22.48 31.75
C THR A 439 14.81 -22.56 31.96
N VAL A 440 14.24 -21.62 32.72
CA VAL A 440 12.78 -21.56 32.97
C VAL A 440 12.01 -21.36 31.67
N ILE A 441 12.43 -20.42 30.82
CA ILE A 441 11.80 -20.13 29.53
C ILE A 441 11.92 -21.33 28.58
N ILE A 442 13.12 -21.90 28.44
CA ILE A 442 13.36 -23.03 27.54
C ILE A 442 12.54 -24.25 27.97
N LYS A 443 12.51 -24.58 29.27
CA LYS A 443 11.70 -25.70 29.77
C LYS A 443 10.21 -25.45 29.62
N ALA A 444 9.74 -24.22 29.88
CA ALA A 444 8.35 -23.86 29.62
C ALA A 444 7.97 -24.02 28.15
N PHE A 445 8.87 -23.66 27.22
CA PHE A 445 8.67 -23.89 25.80
C PHE A 445 8.61 -25.39 25.46
N MET A 446 9.54 -26.18 25.99
CA MET A 446 9.62 -27.63 25.81
C MET A 446 8.38 -28.36 26.36
N ASP A 447 7.83 -27.92 27.48
CA ASP A 447 6.63 -28.51 28.10
C ASP A 447 5.39 -28.41 27.20
N HIS A 448 5.32 -27.43 26.31
CA HIS A 448 4.18 -27.24 25.39
C HIS A 448 4.33 -28.02 24.09
N LEU A 449 5.55 -28.38 23.70
CA LEU A 449 5.81 -29.28 22.59
C LEU A 449 6.07 -30.67 23.17
N LYS A 450 5.05 -31.51 23.37
CA LYS A 450 5.22 -32.85 23.98
C LYS A 450 5.37 -33.99 22.99
N HIS A 451 4.89 -33.84 21.76
CA HIS A 451 4.92 -34.91 20.76
C HIS A 451 6.37 -35.16 20.30
N ARG A 452 6.80 -36.42 20.40
CA ARG A 452 8.14 -36.87 20.04
C ARG A 452 8.06 -38.15 19.21
N ASP A 453 8.98 -38.31 18.27
CA ASP A 453 9.19 -39.58 17.58
C ASP A 453 10.03 -40.58 18.43
N ALA A 454 10.30 -41.76 17.88
CA ALA A 454 11.06 -42.81 18.56
C ALA A 454 12.51 -42.42 18.93
N GLN A 455 13.07 -41.40 18.26
CA GLN A 455 14.40 -40.86 18.52
C GLN A 455 14.37 -39.65 19.46
N GLY A 456 13.19 -39.25 19.96
CA GLY A 456 13.04 -38.09 20.84
C GLY A 456 13.06 -36.75 20.10
N ARG A 457 12.76 -36.72 18.79
CA ARG A 457 12.67 -35.50 17.97
C ARG A 457 11.24 -34.98 17.92
N PHE A 458 11.05 -33.68 17.73
CA PHE A 458 9.72 -33.09 17.57
C PHE A 458 9.01 -33.70 16.36
N GLN A 459 7.75 -34.09 16.57
CA GLN A 459 6.87 -34.56 15.51
C GLN A 459 5.66 -33.64 15.43
N PHE A 460 5.52 -32.97 14.28
CA PHE A 460 4.35 -32.16 13.95
C PHE A 460 3.44 -33.01 13.06
N GLU A 461 2.45 -33.69 13.65
CA GLU A 461 1.39 -34.34 12.87
C GLU A 461 0.32 -33.32 12.46
N ARG A 462 -0.44 -33.61 11.39
CA ARG A 462 -1.50 -32.78 10.77
C ARG A 462 -2.04 -31.71 11.73
N TYR A 463 -1.55 -30.48 11.60
CA TYR A 463 -2.05 -29.29 12.26
C TYR A 463 -3.52 -29.14 11.93
N THR A 464 -4.34 -29.46 12.90
CA THR A 464 -5.63 -28.80 13.03
C THR A 464 -5.40 -27.29 13.21
N ALA A 465 -6.34 -26.46 12.76
CA ALA A 465 -6.28 -25.01 12.99
C ALA A 465 -6.04 -24.65 14.47
N LEU A 466 -6.50 -25.49 15.40
CA LEU A 466 -6.27 -25.37 16.83
C LEU A 466 -4.79 -25.57 17.23
N GLN A 467 -4.09 -26.55 16.65
CA GLN A 467 -2.66 -26.74 16.89
C GLN A 467 -1.83 -25.59 16.31
N ALA A 468 -2.21 -25.08 15.14
CA ALA A 468 -1.61 -23.89 14.53
C ALA A 468 -1.71 -22.66 15.44
N PHE A 469 -2.90 -22.45 15.98
CA PHE A 469 -3.17 -21.38 16.93
C PHE A 469 -2.33 -21.52 18.20
N LYS A 470 -2.31 -22.72 18.82
CA LYS A 470 -1.49 -22.98 20.02
C LYS A 470 -0.01 -22.77 19.75
N PHE A 471 0.52 -23.24 18.62
CA PHE A 471 1.93 -23.06 18.30
C PHE A 471 2.30 -21.59 18.05
N ARG A 472 1.42 -20.81 17.42
CA ARG A 472 1.62 -19.35 17.30
C ARG A 472 1.77 -18.69 18.67
N ARG A 473 1.01 -19.13 19.68
CA ARG A 473 1.15 -18.67 21.06
C ARG A 473 2.46 -19.12 21.69
N VAL A 474 2.85 -20.39 21.51
CA VAL A 474 4.11 -20.95 22.04
C VAL A 474 5.35 -20.21 21.50
N GLN A 475 5.29 -19.64 20.28
CA GLN A 475 6.38 -18.82 19.73
C GLN A 475 6.69 -17.56 20.56
N SER A 476 5.77 -17.07 21.38
CA SER A 476 6.01 -15.94 22.28
C SER A 476 7.13 -16.20 23.28
N LEU A 477 7.31 -17.45 23.73
CA LEU A 477 8.39 -17.83 24.64
C LEU A 477 9.77 -17.73 23.98
N ILE A 478 9.86 -17.96 22.66
CA ILE A 478 11.10 -17.75 21.91
C ILE A 478 11.43 -16.26 21.86
N LEU A 479 10.41 -15.39 21.75
CA LEU A 479 10.61 -13.94 21.80
C LEU A 479 11.08 -13.49 23.19
N ASP A 480 10.54 -14.07 24.26
CA ASP A 480 10.99 -13.78 25.63
C ASP A 480 12.43 -14.23 25.87
N LEU A 481 12.82 -15.41 25.34
CA LEU A 481 14.20 -15.86 25.36
C LEU A 481 15.13 -14.89 24.60
N LYS A 482 14.67 -14.36 23.47
CA LYS A 482 15.40 -13.32 22.72
C LYS A 482 15.58 -12.07 23.57
N TYR A 483 14.55 -11.60 24.27
CA TYR A 483 14.67 -10.43 25.15
C TYR A 483 15.76 -10.64 26.21
N VAL A 484 15.75 -11.78 26.91
CA VAL A 484 16.76 -12.08 27.93
C VAL A 484 18.20 -12.08 27.38
N LEU A 485 18.39 -12.53 26.15
CA LEU A 485 19.70 -12.64 25.52
C LEU A 485 20.17 -11.35 24.83
N ILE A 486 19.32 -10.34 24.66
CA ILE A 486 19.64 -9.13 23.89
C ILE A 486 20.78 -8.33 24.51
N SER A 487 20.82 -8.33 25.84
CA SER A 487 21.76 -7.58 26.65
C SER A 487 22.97 -8.44 27.01
N LYS A 488 23.96 -8.47 26.10
CA LYS A 488 25.22 -9.19 26.26
C LYS A 488 25.95 -8.80 27.57
N PRO A 489 26.53 -9.76 28.32
CA PRO A 489 27.22 -9.46 29.57
C PRO A 489 28.51 -8.69 29.31
N THR A 490 28.70 -7.60 30.04
CA THR A 490 29.95 -6.82 30.03
C THR A 490 31.02 -7.45 30.93
N GLU A 491 30.59 -8.16 31.98
CA GLU A 491 31.45 -8.81 32.96
C GLU A 491 30.88 -10.20 33.30
N TRP A 492 31.75 -11.17 33.56
CA TRP A 492 31.39 -12.56 33.86
C TRP A 492 31.76 -12.95 35.29
N SER A 493 30.75 -13.14 36.13
CA SER A 493 30.88 -13.80 37.45
C SER A 493 30.80 -15.32 37.32
N ASP A 494 31.30 -16.05 38.32
CA ASP A 494 31.24 -17.53 38.30
C ASP A 494 29.80 -18.05 38.37
N GLU A 495 28.93 -17.34 39.10
CA GLU A 495 27.48 -17.61 39.15
C GLU A 495 26.84 -17.43 37.77
N LEU A 496 27.16 -16.35 37.06
CA LEU A 496 26.66 -16.10 35.71
C LEU A 496 27.14 -17.18 34.73
N ARG A 497 28.43 -17.55 34.76
CA ARG A 497 28.97 -18.67 33.94
C ARG A 497 28.20 -19.96 34.21
N GLN A 498 28.00 -20.31 35.48
CA GLN A 498 27.29 -21.52 35.87
C GLN A 498 25.84 -21.52 35.39
N LYS A 499 25.10 -20.43 35.60
CA LYS A 499 23.68 -20.31 35.23
C LYS A 499 23.48 -20.24 33.72
N PHE A 500 24.33 -19.52 33.01
CA PHE A 500 24.31 -19.49 31.54
C PHE A 500 24.59 -20.87 30.95
N LEU A 501 25.60 -21.61 31.45
CA LEU A 501 25.89 -22.97 30.97
C LEU A 501 24.76 -23.96 31.28
N GLN A 502 24.04 -23.81 32.41
CA GLN A 502 22.81 -24.58 32.67
C GLN A 502 21.70 -24.25 31.66
N GLY A 503 21.53 -22.97 31.32
CA GLY A 503 20.61 -22.53 30.27
C GLY A 503 21.02 -23.06 28.89
N PHE A 504 22.32 -23.11 28.60
CA PHE A 504 22.88 -23.68 27.39
C PHE A 504 22.64 -25.20 27.30
N ASP A 505 22.76 -25.95 28.40
CA ASP A 505 22.39 -27.37 28.45
C ASP A 505 20.91 -27.57 28.10
N ALA A 506 20.01 -26.77 28.68
CA ALA A 506 18.59 -26.80 28.31
C ALA A 506 18.36 -26.40 26.84
N PHE A 507 19.14 -25.46 26.31
CA PHE A 507 19.08 -25.06 24.90
C PHE A 507 19.53 -26.21 23.98
N LEU A 508 20.59 -26.93 24.35
CA LEU A 508 21.03 -28.13 23.62
C LEU A 508 19.98 -29.25 23.68
N GLU A 509 19.28 -29.44 24.79
CA GLU A 509 18.13 -30.37 24.87
C GLU A 509 17.03 -30.00 23.87
N LEU A 510 16.71 -28.70 23.75
CA LEU A 510 15.77 -28.19 22.75
C LEU A 510 16.25 -28.47 21.32
N LEU A 511 17.50 -28.10 21.00
CA LEU A 511 18.06 -28.31 19.66
C LEU A 511 18.21 -29.81 19.33
N LYS A 512 18.45 -30.66 20.33
CA LYS A 512 18.52 -32.12 20.17
C LYS A 512 17.19 -32.69 19.72
N CYS A 513 16.08 -32.17 20.23
CA CYS A 513 14.74 -32.52 19.74
C CYS A 513 14.47 -32.02 18.31
N MET A 514 15.27 -31.08 17.78
CA MET A 514 15.14 -30.61 16.39
C MET A 514 16.13 -31.27 15.42
N GLN A 515 17.25 -31.81 15.93
CA GLN A 515 18.31 -32.39 15.10
C GLN A 515 17.79 -33.60 14.30
N GLY A 516 17.72 -33.45 12.98
CA GLY A 516 17.23 -34.47 12.06
C GLY A 516 15.72 -34.67 12.11
N MET A 517 14.93 -33.71 12.63
CA MET A 517 13.46 -33.79 12.65
C MET A 517 12.86 -33.64 11.23
N ASP A 518 11.59 -34.01 11.07
CA ASP A 518 10.86 -33.96 9.80
C ASP A 518 11.63 -34.54 8.58
N PRO A 519 12.13 -35.79 8.67
CA PRO A 519 12.90 -36.40 7.59
C PRO A 519 12.01 -36.77 6.41
N ILE A 520 12.46 -36.45 5.19
CA ILE A 520 11.78 -36.73 3.93
C ILE A 520 12.45 -37.87 3.15
N THR A 521 11.63 -38.67 2.47
CA THR A 521 12.09 -39.72 1.54
C THR A 521 11.54 -39.46 0.15
N ARG A 522 12.35 -39.71 -0.88
CA ARG A 522 11.99 -39.49 -2.28
C ARG A 522 10.82 -40.37 -2.70
N GLN A 523 9.82 -39.79 -3.33
CA GLN A 523 8.68 -40.52 -3.89
C GLN A 523 8.99 -40.97 -5.33
N VAL A 524 8.99 -42.29 -5.58
CA VAL A 524 9.28 -42.88 -6.91
C VAL A 524 8.02 -43.34 -7.65
N GLY A 525 6.93 -43.61 -6.92
CA GLY A 525 5.65 -44.11 -7.45
C GLY A 525 4.72 -43.04 -8.00
N GLN A 526 3.50 -42.95 -7.47
CA GLN A 526 2.55 -41.88 -7.81
C GLN A 526 2.97 -40.55 -7.15
N HIS A 527 2.48 -39.43 -7.70
CA HIS A 527 2.63 -38.12 -7.07
C HIS A 527 1.88 -38.13 -5.73
N ILE A 528 2.40 -37.44 -4.72
CA ILE A 528 1.72 -37.36 -3.43
C ILE A 528 0.40 -36.57 -3.61
N GLU A 529 -0.74 -37.20 -3.30
CA GLU A 529 -2.06 -36.55 -3.48
C GLU A 529 -2.32 -35.48 -2.41
N MET A 530 -1.70 -35.61 -1.24
CA MET A 530 -1.86 -34.73 -0.08
C MET A 530 -0.48 -34.19 0.33
N GLU A 531 -0.28 -32.87 0.23
CA GLU A 531 0.97 -32.23 0.64
C GLU A 531 1.27 -32.47 2.14
N PRO A 532 2.51 -32.90 2.49
CA PRO A 532 2.91 -33.03 3.87
C PRO A 532 3.11 -31.65 4.48
N GLU A 533 2.66 -31.50 5.72
CA GLU A 533 2.80 -30.25 6.46
C GLU A 533 4.26 -30.05 6.90
N TRP A 534 4.82 -28.89 6.58
CA TRP A 534 6.23 -28.56 6.84
C TRP A 534 6.40 -27.21 7.56
N GLU A 535 5.36 -26.39 7.59
CA GLU A 535 5.42 -25.00 8.05
C GLU A 535 5.76 -24.87 9.54
N ALA A 536 5.25 -25.76 10.39
CA ALA A 536 5.50 -25.72 11.84
C ALA A 536 6.98 -25.93 12.17
N ALA A 537 7.60 -26.97 11.60
CA ALA A 537 9.01 -27.30 11.78
C ALA A 537 9.92 -26.16 11.26
N PHE A 538 9.59 -25.62 10.09
CA PHE A 538 10.36 -24.52 9.50
C PHE A 538 10.16 -23.21 10.27
N THR A 539 8.94 -22.92 10.72
CA THR A 539 8.66 -21.73 11.55
C THR A 539 9.42 -21.79 12.87
N LEU A 540 9.49 -22.96 13.52
CA LEU A 540 10.32 -23.14 14.72
C LEU A 540 11.78 -22.77 14.45
N GLN A 541 12.36 -23.32 13.37
CA GLN A 541 13.72 -23.01 12.95
C GLN A 541 13.93 -21.51 12.72
N MET A 542 13.05 -20.86 11.95
CA MET A 542 13.15 -19.43 11.66
C MET A 542 13.07 -18.55 12.91
N LYS A 543 12.24 -18.92 13.89
CA LYS A 543 12.12 -18.16 15.15
C LYS A 543 13.35 -18.32 16.04
N LEU A 544 14.04 -19.45 15.98
CA LEU A 544 15.25 -19.72 16.76
C LEU A 544 16.52 -19.15 16.14
N THR A 545 16.54 -18.78 14.85
CA THR A 545 17.70 -18.20 14.14
C THR A 545 18.46 -17.17 14.98
N HIS A 546 17.81 -16.09 15.40
CA HIS A 546 18.48 -15.04 16.19
C HIS A 546 18.91 -15.53 17.57
N VAL A 547 18.12 -16.39 18.23
CA VAL A 547 18.49 -16.96 19.53
C VAL A 547 19.77 -17.77 19.42
N ILE A 548 19.92 -18.58 18.37
CA ILE A 548 21.15 -19.34 18.09
C ILE A 548 22.35 -18.40 17.93
N SER A 549 22.23 -17.34 17.11
CA SER A 549 23.30 -16.37 16.91
C SER A 549 23.65 -15.64 18.21
N MET A 550 22.65 -15.24 19.00
CA MET A 550 22.86 -14.56 20.28
C MET A 550 23.53 -15.46 21.31
N VAL A 551 23.16 -16.75 21.38
CA VAL A 551 23.86 -17.73 22.23
C VAL A 551 25.31 -17.91 21.80
N GLN A 552 25.59 -17.96 20.49
CA GLN A 552 26.96 -17.99 19.97
C GLN A 552 27.75 -16.75 20.38
N ASP A 553 27.16 -15.56 20.26
CA ASP A 553 27.78 -14.30 20.67
C ASP A 553 28.08 -14.26 22.17
N TRP A 554 27.15 -14.74 23.01
CA TRP A 554 27.39 -14.86 24.45
C TRP A 554 28.55 -15.80 24.75
N CYS A 555 28.62 -16.95 24.08
CA CYS A 555 29.76 -17.86 24.20
C CYS A 555 31.07 -17.17 23.79
N ALA A 556 31.07 -16.31 22.76
CA ALA A 556 32.27 -15.63 22.28
C ALA A 556 32.86 -14.59 23.28
N LEU A 557 32.09 -14.13 24.26
CA LEU A 557 32.51 -13.09 25.21
C LEU A 557 33.37 -13.61 26.38
N ASP A 558 33.41 -14.93 26.61
CA ASP A 558 34.25 -15.55 27.65
C ASP A 558 34.84 -16.88 27.13
N GLU A 559 36.17 -16.97 27.12
CA GLU A 559 36.88 -18.14 26.55
C GLU A 559 36.52 -19.45 27.27
N LYS A 560 36.27 -19.44 28.59
CA LYS A 560 35.90 -20.65 29.35
C LYS A 560 34.51 -21.11 28.94
N VAL A 561 33.56 -20.18 28.80
CA VAL A 561 32.21 -20.47 28.31
C VAL A 561 32.26 -21.02 26.87
N LEU A 562 33.07 -20.42 25.98
CA LEU A 562 33.21 -20.89 24.60
C LEU A 562 33.72 -22.33 24.51
N ILE A 563 34.78 -22.66 25.26
CA ILE A 563 35.38 -24.01 25.29
C ILE A 563 34.35 -25.03 25.81
N GLU A 564 33.67 -24.72 26.90
CA GLU A 564 32.70 -25.62 27.52
C GLU A 564 31.46 -25.81 26.64
N ALA A 565 30.96 -24.71 26.04
CA ALA A 565 29.86 -24.77 25.08
C ALA A 565 30.21 -25.62 23.86
N TYR A 566 31.44 -25.49 23.33
CA TYR A 566 31.92 -26.31 22.21
C TYR A 566 31.96 -27.80 22.57
N LYS A 567 32.51 -28.17 23.73
CA LYS A 567 32.53 -29.56 24.24
C LYS A 567 31.14 -30.14 24.39
N LYS A 568 30.24 -29.41 25.06
CA LYS A 568 28.84 -29.83 25.27
C LYS A 568 28.11 -30.00 23.94
N CYS A 569 28.27 -29.06 23.02
CA CYS A 569 27.64 -29.13 21.70
C CYS A 569 28.16 -30.33 20.89
N LEU A 570 29.47 -30.59 20.90
CA LEU A 570 30.05 -31.76 20.25
C LEU A 570 29.54 -33.07 20.87
N ALA A 571 29.51 -33.17 22.19
CA ALA A 571 29.03 -34.37 22.89
C ALA A 571 27.58 -34.69 22.52
N VAL A 572 26.70 -33.68 22.48
CA VAL A 572 25.30 -33.87 22.05
C VAL A 572 25.21 -34.23 20.57
N LEU A 573 26.02 -33.61 19.70
CA LEU A 573 26.05 -33.97 18.28
C LEU A 573 26.48 -35.43 18.08
N THR A 574 27.52 -35.88 18.78
CA THR A 574 27.98 -37.28 18.74
C THR A 574 26.89 -38.22 19.26
N GLN A 575 26.15 -37.84 20.31
CA GLN A 575 25.00 -38.61 20.78
C GLN A 575 23.89 -38.73 19.72
N CYS A 576 23.60 -37.64 19.00
CA CYS A 576 22.65 -37.68 17.87
C CYS A 576 23.12 -38.61 16.74
N HIS A 577 24.44 -38.80 16.58
CA HIS A 577 25.01 -39.72 15.60
C HIS A 577 25.16 -41.17 16.09
N GLY A 578 25.08 -41.43 17.40
CA GLY A 578 25.27 -42.78 17.98
C GLY A 578 24.30 -43.85 17.46
N GLY A 579 23.22 -43.47 16.78
CA GLY A 579 22.28 -44.39 16.12
C GLY A 579 22.61 -44.73 14.65
N PHE A 580 23.69 -44.20 14.07
CA PHE A 580 24.00 -44.38 12.64
C PHE A 580 24.42 -45.79 12.24
N THR A 581 24.94 -46.58 13.17
CA THR A 581 25.34 -47.96 12.90
C THR A 581 24.16 -48.91 13.06
N ASP A 582 23.06 -48.66 12.35
CA ASP A 582 21.97 -49.63 12.17
C ASP A 582 22.44 -50.77 11.22
N GLY A 583 23.50 -51.46 11.59
CA GLY A 583 23.96 -52.71 10.98
C GLY A 583 24.48 -52.64 9.54
N GLU A 584 24.47 -51.49 8.86
CA GLU A 584 25.02 -51.39 7.50
C GLU A 584 26.54 -51.48 7.50
N GLN A 585 27.08 -52.35 6.64
CA GLN A 585 28.53 -52.49 6.47
C GLN A 585 29.11 -51.22 5.83
N PRO A 586 30.23 -50.68 6.37
CA PRO A 586 30.94 -49.60 5.71
C PRO A 586 31.36 -50.01 4.30
N ILE A 587 31.34 -49.05 3.37
CA ILE A 587 31.81 -49.23 2.00
C ILE A 587 33.20 -48.61 1.85
N THR A 588 34.08 -49.29 1.12
CA THR A 588 35.38 -48.76 0.74
C THR A 588 35.27 -48.12 -0.65
N LEU A 589 35.53 -46.82 -0.71
CA LEU A 589 35.67 -46.07 -1.95
C LEU A 589 37.16 -46.06 -2.34
N SER A 590 37.48 -46.21 -3.63
CA SER A 590 38.84 -46.15 -4.15
C SER A 590 38.92 -45.45 -5.52
N ILE A 591 39.65 -44.33 -5.60
CA ILE A 591 39.86 -43.51 -6.80
C ILE A 591 41.29 -42.95 -6.76
N CYS A 592 42.01 -42.91 -7.89
CA CYS A 592 43.37 -42.35 -7.99
C CYS A 592 44.39 -42.94 -7.00
N GLY A 593 44.21 -44.20 -6.56
CA GLY A 593 45.10 -44.85 -5.58
C GLY A 593 44.80 -44.50 -4.12
N HIS A 594 43.85 -43.60 -3.86
CA HIS A 594 43.35 -43.29 -2.52
C HIS A 594 42.18 -44.20 -2.17
N SER A 595 42.05 -44.58 -0.89
CA SER A 595 40.96 -45.43 -0.40
C SER A 595 40.43 -44.93 0.94
N VAL A 596 39.11 -44.77 1.04
CA VAL A 596 38.44 -44.31 2.26
C VAL A 596 37.24 -45.20 2.59
N GLU A 597 37.09 -45.54 3.87
CA GLU A 597 35.89 -46.18 4.39
C GLU A 597 34.85 -45.12 4.76
N THR A 598 33.62 -45.29 4.28
CA THR A 598 32.49 -44.42 4.63
C THR A 598 31.23 -45.25 4.78
N ILE A 599 30.22 -44.69 5.43
CA ILE A 599 28.91 -45.32 5.51
C ILE A 599 28.25 -45.34 4.13
N ARG A 600 27.54 -46.43 3.83
CA ARG A 600 26.66 -46.49 2.68
C ARG A 600 25.45 -45.60 2.97
N TYR A 601 25.21 -44.61 2.11
CA TYR A 601 24.01 -43.79 2.20
C TYR A 601 23.62 -43.24 0.84
N CYS A 602 22.38 -43.47 0.42
CA CYS A 602 21.83 -43.10 -0.87
C CYS A 602 20.73 -42.06 -0.67
N VAL A 603 21.05 -40.77 -0.90
CA VAL A 603 20.12 -39.66 -0.66
C VAL A 603 18.83 -39.81 -1.48
N SER A 604 18.91 -40.38 -2.69
CA SER A 604 17.74 -40.60 -3.54
C SER A 604 16.81 -41.72 -3.06
N GLN A 605 17.20 -42.49 -2.04
CA GLN A 605 16.43 -43.63 -1.51
C GLN A 605 16.10 -43.49 -0.03
N GLU A 606 16.94 -42.80 0.73
CA GLU A 606 16.86 -42.74 2.18
C GLU A 606 16.30 -41.40 2.72
N LYS A 607 16.18 -41.31 4.04
CA LYS A 607 15.56 -40.20 4.77
C LYS A 607 16.49 -39.02 5.01
N VAL A 608 16.29 -37.90 4.33
CA VAL A 608 17.06 -36.67 4.55
C VAL A 608 16.25 -35.64 5.33
N SER A 609 16.88 -34.95 6.28
CA SER A 609 16.29 -33.83 7.00
C SER A 609 17.09 -32.56 6.72
N ILE A 610 16.38 -31.44 6.58
CA ILE A 610 16.96 -30.10 6.46
C ILE A 610 17.17 -29.40 7.81
N HIS A 611 16.69 -29.99 8.91
CA HIS A 611 16.69 -29.40 10.25
C HIS A 611 17.90 -29.90 11.05
N LEU A 612 19.00 -29.15 10.99
CA LEU A 612 20.29 -29.57 11.56
C LEU A 612 20.87 -28.56 12.59
N PRO A 613 20.08 -28.06 13.56
CA PRO A 613 20.51 -26.93 14.39
C PRO A 613 21.73 -27.20 15.27
N ILE A 614 21.98 -28.43 15.72
CA ILE A 614 23.19 -28.74 16.52
C ILE A 614 24.43 -28.70 15.64
N SER A 615 24.37 -29.30 14.45
CA SER A 615 25.46 -29.21 13.46
C SER A 615 25.78 -27.74 13.16
N ARG A 616 24.75 -26.91 12.96
CA ARG A 616 24.90 -25.49 12.63
C ARG A 616 25.40 -24.65 13.81
N LEU A 617 24.96 -24.95 15.03
CA LEU A 617 25.48 -24.34 16.25
C LEU A 617 26.97 -24.67 16.42
N LEU A 618 27.37 -25.93 16.23
CA LEU A 618 28.77 -26.34 16.30
C LEU A 618 29.63 -25.64 15.24
N ALA A 619 29.12 -25.48 14.00
CA ALA A 619 29.80 -24.70 12.96
C ALA A 619 30.03 -23.25 13.39
N GLY A 620 29.02 -22.60 13.98
CA GLY A 620 29.15 -21.24 14.52
C GLY A 620 30.20 -21.16 15.63
N LEU A 621 30.16 -22.08 16.60
CA LEU A 621 31.14 -22.13 17.68
C LEU A 621 32.56 -22.43 17.16
N HIS A 622 32.71 -23.26 16.13
CA HIS A 622 34.01 -23.56 15.52
C HIS A 622 34.64 -22.32 14.85
N VAL A 623 33.84 -21.52 14.14
CA VAL A 623 34.28 -20.25 13.57
C VAL A 623 34.71 -19.26 14.66
N LEU A 624 33.99 -19.23 15.79
CA LEU A 624 34.36 -18.41 16.94
C LEU A 624 35.67 -18.86 17.59
N LEU A 625 35.94 -20.17 17.70
CA LEU A 625 37.23 -20.69 18.16
C LEU A 625 38.39 -20.29 17.24
N SER A 626 38.16 -20.26 15.93
CA SER A 626 39.12 -19.76 14.94
C SER A 626 39.46 -18.28 15.19
N LYS A 627 38.45 -17.49 15.56
CA LYS A 627 38.55 -16.03 15.79
C LYS A 627 39.19 -15.66 17.14
N SER A 628 38.92 -16.41 18.20
CA SER A 628 39.39 -16.11 19.57
C SER A 628 40.84 -16.57 19.84
N GLU A 629 41.52 -17.14 18.85
CA GLU A 629 42.86 -17.76 18.97
C GLU A 629 42.94 -18.93 19.97
N VAL A 630 41.85 -19.28 20.65
CA VAL A 630 41.78 -20.34 21.68
C VAL A 630 42.27 -21.67 21.13
N ALA A 631 41.94 -21.99 19.88
CA ALA A 631 42.36 -23.22 19.23
C ALA A 631 43.89 -23.34 19.06
N TYR A 632 44.61 -22.22 19.01
CA TYR A 632 46.08 -22.20 18.94
C TYR A 632 46.73 -22.08 20.31
N LYS A 633 46.10 -21.34 21.24
CA LYS A 633 46.61 -21.10 22.60
C LYS A 633 46.44 -22.30 23.53
N PHE A 634 45.31 -23.00 23.41
CA PHE A 634 44.90 -24.07 24.32
C PHE A 634 44.33 -25.30 23.56
N PRO A 635 45.03 -25.86 22.56
CA PRO A 635 44.54 -27.00 21.79
C PRO A 635 44.21 -28.21 22.66
N GLU A 636 44.92 -28.41 23.77
CA GLU A 636 44.68 -29.47 24.76
C GLU A 636 43.33 -29.35 25.49
N LEU A 637 42.77 -28.14 25.55
CA LEU A 637 41.46 -27.91 26.15
C LEU A 637 40.31 -28.19 25.19
N LEU A 638 40.57 -28.37 23.90
CA LEU A 638 39.55 -28.65 22.90
C LEU A 638 39.57 -30.13 22.50
N PRO A 639 38.41 -30.77 22.33
CA PRO A 639 38.31 -32.16 21.89
C PRO A 639 38.58 -32.32 20.39
N LEU A 640 39.54 -31.59 19.81
CA LEU A 640 39.77 -31.57 18.36
C LEU A 640 40.22 -32.94 17.83
N SER A 641 40.94 -33.73 18.65
CA SER A 641 41.33 -35.10 18.32
C SER A 641 40.18 -36.11 18.40
N GLU A 642 39.10 -35.77 19.10
CA GLU A 642 37.90 -36.62 19.23
C GLU A 642 36.90 -36.38 18.09
N LEU A 643 37.09 -35.32 17.31
CA LEU A 643 36.27 -35.03 16.15
C LEU A 643 36.45 -36.11 15.09
N SER A 644 35.34 -36.65 14.59
CA SER A 644 35.31 -37.46 13.38
C SER A 644 34.91 -36.58 12.20
N PRO A 645 35.83 -36.16 11.32
CA PRO A 645 35.49 -35.29 10.19
C PRO A 645 34.40 -35.88 9.28
N PRO A 646 34.38 -37.21 8.96
CA PRO A 646 33.27 -37.82 8.22
C PRO A 646 31.91 -37.66 8.92
N MET A 647 31.86 -37.71 10.25
CA MET A 647 30.62 -37.49 11.02
C MET A 647 30.12 -36.05 10.90
N LEU A 648 31.02 -35.07 10.97
CA LEU A 648 30.67 -33.64 10.92
C LEU A 648 30.03 -33.26 9.59
N ILE A 649 30.54 -33.78 8.48
CA ILE A 649 30.07 -33.42 7.14
C ILE A 649 28.77 -34.14 6.73
N GLU A 650 28.43 -35.24 7.39
CA GLU A 650 27.45 -36.20 6.89
C GLU A 650 26.05 -35.58 6.68
N HIS A 651 25.47 -34.96 7.71
CA HIS A 651 24.13 -34.37 7.59
C HIS A 651 24.10 -33.12 6.69
N PRO A 652 25.03 -32.15 6.83
CA PRO A 652 25.10 -31.00 5.93
C PRO A 652 25.23 -31.43 4.46
N LEU A 653 26.08 -32.42 4.17
CA LEU A 653 26.28 -32.93 2.81
C LEU A 653 24.99 -33.55 2.25
N ARG A 654 24.25 -34.33 3.05
CA ARG A 654 22.95 -34.88 2.61
C ARG A 654 21.94 -33.79 2.29
N CYS A 655 21.87 -32.74 3.10
CA CYS A 655 20.96 -31.61 2.87
C CYS A 655 21.27 -30.89 1.55
N LEU A 656 22.56 -30.64 1.26
CA LEU A 656 22.98 -30.01 0.01
C LEU A 656 22.78 -30.92 -1.21
N VAL A 657 23.02 -32.23 -1.06
CA VAL A 657 22.73 -33.22 -2.11
C VAL A 657 21.23 -33.31 -2.38
N LEU A 658 20.38 -33.27 -1.35
CA LEU A 658 18.93 -33.20 -1.51
C LEU A 658 18.53 -32.00 -2.37
N CYS A 659 19.08 -30.81 -2.09
CA CYS A 659 18.84 -29.60 -2.89
C CYS A 659 19.27 -29.81 -4.35
N ALA A 660 20.47 -30.36 -4.57
CA ALA A 660 20.98 -30.68 -5.90
C ALA A 660 20.08 -31.67 -6.66
N GLN A 661 19.59 -32.72 -6.00
CA GLN A 661 18.70 -33.72 -6.59
C GLN A 661 17.30 -33.15 -6.90
N VAL A 662 16.78 -32.25 -6.06
CA VAL A 662 15.53 -31.53 -6.34
C VAL A 662 15.70 -30.66 -7.58
N HIS A 663 16.83 -29.95 -7.69
CA HIS A 663 17.16 -29.18 -8.88
C HIS A 663 17.39 -30.02 -10.14
N ALA A 664 17.89 -31.25 -10.00
CA ALA A 664 17.96 -32.24 -11.07
C ALA A 664 16.57 -32.81 -11.46
N GLY A 665 15.50 -32.43 -10.74
CA GLY A 665 14.13 -32.88 -11.00
C GLY A 665 13.83 -34.28 -10.47
N MET A 666 14.68 -34.84 -9.61
CA MET A 666 14.52 -36.20 -9.09
C MET A 666 13.36 -36.31 -8.09
N TRP A 667 13.02 -35.22 -7.39
CA TRP A 667 12.07 -35.18 -6.27
C TRP A 667 10.72 -34.52 -6.62
N ARG A 668 10.39 -34.35 -7.91
CA ARG A 668 9.14 -33.67 -8.35
C ARG A 668 7.85 -34.29 -7.79
N ARG A 669 7.89 -35.57 -7.40
CA ARG A 669 6.72 -36.30 -6.84
C ARG A 669 6.47 -36.02 -5.36
N ASN A 670 7.40 -35.37 -4.66
CA ASN A 670 7.28 -35.00 -3.25
C ASN A 670 6.41 -33.74 -3.02
N GLY A 671 5.91 -33.10 -4.09
CA GLY A 671 5.01 -31.95 -3.99
C GLY A 671 5.72 -30.62 -3.76
N PHE A 672 4.93 -29.57 -3.59
CA PHE A 672 5.38 -28.20 -3.33
C PHE A 672 5.94 -28.02 -1.92
N SER A 673 5.58 -28.87 -0.96
CA SER A 673 6.10 -28.85 0.41
C SER A 673 7.63 -28.84 0.44
N LEU A 674 8.27 -29.78 -0.25
CA LEU A 674 9.73 -29.85 -0.36
C LEU A 674 10.32 -28.64 -1.12
N VAL A 675 9.67 -28.22 -2.21
CA VAL A 675 10.12 -27.05 -2.98
C VAL A 675 10.12 -25.79 -2.11
N ASN A 676 9.10 -25.61 -1.28
CA ASN A 676 9.00 -24.49 -0.35
C ASN A 676 10.07 -24.57 0.74
N GLN A 677 10.28 -25.75 1.34
CA GLN A 677 11.35 -25.98 2.31
C GLN A 677 12.73 -25.58 1.77
N ILE A 678 13.04 -25.96 0.52
CA ILE A 678 14.30 -25.60 -0.14
C ILE A 678 14.36 -24.11 -0.47
N TYR A 679 13.24 -23.51 -0.90
CA TYR A 679 13.16 -22.07 -1.11
C TYR A 679 13.53 -21.31 0.17
N TYR A 680 12.98 -21.71 1.33
CA TYR A 680 13.32 -21.07 2.60
C TYR A 680 14.73 -21.39 3.09
N TYR A 681 15.26 -22.59 2.82
CA TYR A 681 16.65 -22.95 3.14
C TYR A 681 17.67 -21.96 2.54
N HIS A 682 17.41 -21.48 1.32
CA HIS A 682 18.24 -20.46 0.65
C HIS A 682 17.77 -19.02 0.88
N ASN A 683 16.67 -18.80 1.60
CA ASN A 683 16.10 -17.47 1.78
C ASN A 683 16.92 -16.63 2.77
N VAL A 684 17.08 -15.33 2.46
CA VAL A 684 17.82 -14.36 3.28
C VAL A 684 17.44 -14.35 4.77
N LYS A 685 16.18 -14.68 5.11
CA LYS A 685 15.67 -14.71 6.49
C LYS A 685 16.29 -15.80 7.38
N CYS A 686 16.85 -16.86 6.80
CA CYS A 686 17.42 -17.96 7.59
C CYS A 686 18.64 -18.63 6.96
N ARG A 687 19.03 -18.30 5.72
CA ARG A 687 20.20 -18.90 5.06
C ARG A 687 21.48 -18.80 5.91
N ARG A 688 21.69 -17.65 6.59
CA ARG A 688 22.84 -17.40 7.47
C ARG A 688 23.00 -18.44 8.59
N GLU A 689 21.89 -18.94 9.15
CA GLU A 689 21.90 -19.97 10.20
C GLU A 689 21.54 -21.37 9.68
N MET A 690 21.35 -21.53 8.37
CA MET A 690 21.06 -22.81 7.73
C MET A 690 22.10 -23.12 6.66
N PHE A 691 21.87 -22.68 5.43
CA PHE A 691 22.73 -22.91 4.27
C PHE A 691 24.19 -22.53 4.54
N ASP A 692 24.45 -21.31 5.04
CA ASP A 692 25.81 -20.82 5.28
C ASP A 692 26.52 -21.67 6.33
N LYS A 693 25.82 -22.04 7.42
CA LYS A 693 26.40 -22.89 8.48
C LYS A 693 26.65 -24.32 7.99
N ASP A 694 25.84 -24.82 7.04
CA ASP A 694 26.09 -26.12 6.41
C ASP A 694 27.35 -26.06 5.53
N ILE A 695 27.56 -24.98 4.77
CA ILE A 695 28.80 -24.72 4.02
C ILE A 695 30.00 -24.63 4.98
N VAL A 696 29.89 -23.86 6.07
CA VAL A 696 30.94 -23.74 7.09
C VAL A 696 31.26 -25.09 7.74
N MET A 697 30.26 -25.92 8.03
CA MET A 697 30.49 -27.25 8.59
C MET A 697 31.22 -28.16 7.61
N LEU A 698 30.89 -28.09 6.31
CA LEU A 698 31.65 -28.78 5.28
C LEU A 698 33.08 -28.24 5.17
N GLN A 699 33.29 -26.93 5.19
CA GLN A 699 34.63 -26.33 5.20
C GLN A 699 35.44 -26.80 6.41
N THR A 700 34.80 -26.89 7.58
CA THR A 700 35.39 -27.43 8.81
C THR A 700 35.82 -28.87 8.58
N GLY A 701 34.92 -29.73 8.10
CA GLY A 701 35.25 -31.13 7.84
C GLY A 701 36.38 -31.31 6.82
N VAL A 702 36.37 -30.57 5.70
CA VAL A 702 37.43 -30.61 4.67
C VAL A 702 38.78 -30.19 5.26
N SER A 703 38.80 -29.16 6.10
CA SER A 703 40.04 -28.67 6.71
C SER A 703 40.71 -29.71 7.63
N MET A 704 39.94 -30.68 8.11
CA MET A 704 40.35 -31.70 9.07
C MET A 704 40.59 -33.10 8.47
N MET A 705 40.34 -33.30 7.17
CA MET A 705 40.50 -34.60 6.51
C MET A 705 41.32 -34.50 5.23
N ASP A 706 41.79 -35.63 4.70
CA ASP A 706 42.42 -35.66 3.39
C ASP A 706 41.42 -35.19 2.31
N PRO A 707 41.77 -34.20 1.45
CA PRO A 707 40.85 -33.67 0.46
C PRO A 707 40.42 -34.70 -0.59
N ASN A 708 41.22 -35.74 -0.87
CA ASN A 708 40.82 -36.85 -1.74
C ASN A 708 39.69 -37.65 -1.07
N HIS A 709 39.84 -37.98 0.21
CA HIS A 709 38.81 -38.69 0.97
C HIS A 709 37.49 -37.91 1.02
N PHE A 710 37.56 -36.60 1.24
CA PHE A 710 36.38 -35.73 1.19
C PHE A 710 35.65 -35.81 -0.16
N LEU A 711 36.38 -35.63 -1.27
CA LEU A 711 35.78 -35.67 -2.61
C LEU A 711 35.23 -37.04 -2.95
N MET A 712 35.84 -38.13 -2.48
CA MET A 712 35.32 -39.49 -2.64
C MET A 712 33.99 -39.66 -1.90
N ILE A 713 33.88 -39.17 -0.66
CA ILE A 713 32.62 -39.18 0.11
C ILE A 713 31.56 -38.32 -0.60
N MET A 714 31.94 -37.13 -1.07
CA MET A 714 31.05 -36.24 -1.83
C MET A 714 30.52 -36.93 -3.10
N LEU A 715 31.40 -37.52 -3.92
CA LEU A 715 31.03 -38.29 -5.10
C LEU A 715 30.06 -39.43 -4.77
N SER A 716 30.27 -40.12 -3.64
CA SER A 716 29.38 -41.18 -3.19
C SER A 716 27.99 -40.65 -2.82
N ARG A 717 27.90 -39.56 -2.07
CA ARG A 717 26.61 -38.98 -1.64
C ARG A 717 25.83 -38.35 -2.80
N PHE A 718 26.52 -37.71 -3.74
CA PHE A 718 25.92 -37.23 -4.99
C PHE A 718 25.49 -38.37 -5.93
N GLU A 719 25.79 -39.63 -5.59
CA GLU A 719 25.52 -40.82 -6.41
C GLU A 719 26.26 -40.79 -7.78
N LEU A 720 27.37 -40.04 -7.84
CA LEU A 720 28.24 -39.87 -9.02
C LEU A 720 29.52 -40.72 -8.96
N TYR A 721 29.79 -41.38 -7.84
CA TYR A 721 31.01 -42.17 -7.65
C TYR A 721 31.24 -43.20 -8.77
N GLN A 722 30.21 -43.95 -9.16
CA GLN A 722 30.32 -44.96 -10.22
C GLN A 722 30.61 -44.35 -11.60
N LEU A 723 30.16 -43.12 -11.83
CA LEU A 723 30.36 -42.39 -13.08
C LEU A 723 31.83 -41.97 -13.27
N PHE A 724 32.48 -41.56 -12.18
CA PHE A 724 33.91 -41.22 -12.20
C PHE A 724 34.83 -42.42 -11.94
N SER A 725 34.38 -43.49 -11.30
CA SER A 725 35.22 -44.67 -11.07
C SER A 725 35.24 -45.66 -12.25
N THR A 726 34.28 -45.58 -13.17
CA THR A 726 34.19 -46.48 -14.34
C THR A 726 34.98 -45.91 -15.52
N PRO A 727 36.06 -46.58 -15.98
CA PRO A 727 36.77 -46.19 -17.20
C PRO A 727 35.82 -46.20 -18.42
N ASP A 728 35.94 -45.21 -19.30
CA ASP A 728 35.15 -45.10 -20.54
C ASP A 728 33.62 -45.01 -20.34
N TYR A 729 33.13 -44.55 -19.17
CA TYR A 729 31.69 -44.36 -18.91
C TYR A 729 30.99 -43.56 -20.03
N GLY A 730 31.61 -42.47 -20.49
CA GLY A 730 31.11 -41.64 -21.60
C GLY A 730 30.97 -42.38 -22.94
N LYS A 731 31.78 -43.43 -23.18
CA LYS A 731 31.70 -44.25 -24.40
C LYS A 731 30.62 -45.34 -24.31
N ARG A 732 30.43 -45.96 -23.13
CA ARG A 732 29.43 -47.02 -22.92
C ARG A 732 27.98 -46.51 -22.95
N PHE A 733 27.72 -45.28 -22.50
CA PHE A 733 26.36 -44.73 -22.47
C PHE A 733 25.80 -44.34 -23.85
N SER A 734 26.65 -44.23 -24.88
CA SER A 734 26.17 -44.02 -26.25
C SER A 734 25.52 -45.27 -26.87
N SER A 735 25.73 -46.47 -26.31
CA SER A 735 25.26 -47.73 -26.91
C SER A 735 23.98 -48.31 -26.31
N GLU A 736 23.62 -47.96 -25.08
CA GLU A 736 22.41 -48.47 -24.43
C GLU A 736 21.33 -47.39 -24.39
N VAL A 737 20.12 -47.73 -24.86
CA VAL A 737 18.90 -46.91 -24.86
C VAL A 737 18.53 -46.58 -23.41
N THR A 738 19.26 -45.65 -22.81
CA THR A 738 19.04 -45.15 -21.46
C THR A 738 18.30 -43.82 -21.54
N HIS A 739 17.29 -43.70 -20.68
CA HIS A 739 16.40 -42.56 -20.58
C HIS A 739 17.20 -41.25 -20.56
N LYS A 740 16.97 -40.37 -21.55
CA LYS A 740 17.56 -39.02 -21.64
C LYS A 740 17.49 -38.25 -20.30
N ASP A 741 16.44 -38.52 -19.51
CA ASP A 741 16.24 -37.95 -18.18
C ASP A 741 17.36 -38.27 -17.18
N VAL A 742 17.90 -39.49 -17.17
CA VAL A 742 18.97 -39.90 -16.24
C VAL A 742 20.27 -39.19 -16.57
N VAL A 743 20.60 -39.06 -17.87
CA VAL A 743 21.78 -38.32 -18.32
C VAL A 743 21.65 -36.84 -17.93
N GLN A 744 20.48 -36.23 -18.14
CA GLN A 744 20.23 -34.85 -17.74
C GLN A 744 20.30 -34.64 -16.22
N GLN A 745 19.78 -35.60 -15.43
CA GLN A 745 19.89 -35.61 -13.97
C GLN A 745 21.35 -35.66 -13.54
N ASN A 746 22.12 -36.62 -14.04
CA ASN A 746 23.54 -36.76 -13.76
C ASN A 746 24.32 -35.50 -14.14
N ASN A 747 24.00 -34.91 -15.30
CA ASN A 747 24.63 -33.67 -15.73
C ASN A 747 24.37 -32.53 -14.73
N THR A 748 23.12 -32.37 -14.31
CA THR A 748 22.76 -31.36 -13.30
C THR A 748 23.46 -31.63 -11.96
N LEU A 749 23.54 -32.89 -11.53
CA LEU A 749 24.24 -33.26 -10.29
C LEU A 749 25.74 -32.96 -10.33
N ILE A 750 26.40 -33.20 -11.47
CA ILE A 750 27.81 -32.84 -11.65
C ILE A 750 27.96 -31.30 -11.57
N GLU A 751 27.08 -30.55 -12.22
CA GLU A 751 27.09 -29.07 -12.13
C GLU A 751 26.91 -28.57 -10.69
N GLU A 752 25.99 -29.16 -9.93
CA GLU A 752 25.76 -28.80 -8.52
C GLU A 752 26.92 -29.23 -7.61
N MET A 753 27.54 -30.38 -7.85
CA MET A 753 28.72 -30.83 -7.10
C MET A 753 29.92 -29.91 -7.35
N LEU A 754 30.19 -29.55 -8.61
CA LEU A 754 31.24 -28.59 -8.94
C LEU A 754 30.96 -27.21 -8.33
N TYR A 755 29.69 -26.79 -8.35
CA TYR A 755 29.29 -25.54 -7.70
C TYR A 755 29.52 -25.59 -6.18
N LEU A 756 29.21 -26.70 -5.53
CA LEU A 756 29.52 -26.90 -4.12
C LEU A 756 31.01 -26.79 -3.83
N ILE A 757 31.88 -27.36 -4.66
CA ILE A 757 33.34 -27.21 -4.51
C ILE A 757 33.75 -25.73 -4.68
N ILE A 758 33.17 -25.00 -5.64
CA ILE A 758 33.39 -23.55 -5.79
C ILE A 758 33.01 -22.81 -4.50
N MET A 759 31.85 -23.13 -3.92
CA MET A 759 31.39 -22.51 -2.67
C MET A 759 32.35 -22.80 -1.50
N LEU A 760 32.74 -24.06 -1.31
CA LEU A 760 33.63 -24.46 -0.21
C LEU A 760 34.99 -23.75 -0.24
N VAL A 761 35.55 -23.55 -1.43
CA VAL A 761 36.87 -22.91 -1.59
C VAL A 761 36.77 -21.38 -1.69
N GLY A 762 35.69 -20.90 -2.31
CA GLY A 762 35.52 -19.50 -2.68
C GLY A 762 34.93 -18.63 -1.58
N GLU A 763 34.08 -19.20 -0.73
CA GLU A 763 33.39 -18.41 0.29
C GLU A 763 34.22 -18.32 1.57
N ARG A 764 35.07 -17.28 1.58
CA ARG A 764 36.00 -16.93 2.67
C ARG A 764 35.59 -15.65 3.40
N PHE A 765 34.45 -15.07 3.04
CA PHE A 765 34.01 -13.76 3.54
C PHE A 765 33.22 -13.85 4.85
N ASN A 766 33.22 -15.03 5.48
CA ASN A 766 32.74 -15.21 6.84
C ASN A 766 33.89 -15.00 7.84
N PRO A 767 33.80 -14.01 8.75
CA PRO A 767 34.85 -13.74 9.74
C PRO A 767 35.15 -14.97 10.60
N GLY A 768 36.41 -15.45 10.54
CA GLY A 768 36.86 -16.65 11.26
C GLY A 768 37.02 -17.88 10.34
N VAL A 769 36.37 -17.88 9.16
CA VAL A 769 36.72 -18.80 8.06
C VAL A 769 37.82 -18.16 7.21
N GLY A 770 37.62 -16.93 6.76
CA GLY A 770 38.67 -16.12 6.14
C GLY A 770 39.05 -14.92 7.00
N GLN A 771 40.19 -14.32 6.65
CA GLN A 771 40.74 -13.15 7.32
C GLN A 771 40.06 -11.88 6.80
N VAL A 772 38.82 -11.65 7.23
CA VAL A 772 37.98 -10.51 6.82
C VAL A 772 37.30 -9.87 8.02
N ALA A 773 36.87 -8.61 7.86
CA ALA A 773 36.01 -7.95 8.82
C ALA A 773 34.53 -8.29 8.57
N ALA A 774 33.69 -8.14 9.59
CA ALA A 774 32.23 -8.33 9.44
C ALA A 774 31.60 -7.36 8.42
N THR A 775 32.21 -6.18 8.22
CA THR A 775 31.75 -5.21 7.20
C THR A 775 32.00 -5.69 5.77
N ASP A 776 32.96 -6.58 5.54
CA ASP A 776 33.27 -7.10 4.21
C ASP A 776 32.22 -8.13 3.75
N GLU A 777 31.63 -8.88 4.67
CA GLU A 777 30.46 -9.76 4.43
C GLU A 777 29.30 -8.96 3.83
N ILE A 778 28.97 -7.81 4.46
CA ILE A 778 27.87 -6.94 4.03
C ILE A 778 28.19 -6.25 2.69
N LYS A 779 29.42 -5.75 2.50
CA LYS A 779 29.85 -5.17 1.22
C LYS A 779 29.71 -6.19 0.10
N ARG A 780 30.15 -7.43 0.33
CA ARG A 780 30.05 -8.51 -0.66
C ARG A 780 28.61 -8.76 -1.07
N GLU A 781 27.67 -8.82 -0.13
CA GLU A 781 26.25 -8.97 -0.44
C GLU A 781 25.73 -7.84 -1.32
N ILE A 782 26.01 -6.58 -0.95
CA ILE A 782 25.55 -5.41 -1.71
C ILE A 782 26.14 -5.39 -3.12
N ILE A 783 27.43 -5.70 -3.27
CA ILE A 783 28.12 -5.73 -4.57
C ILE A 783 27.40 -6.70 -5.52
N HIS A 784 27.06 -7.89 -5.04
CA HIS A 784 26.42 -8.91 -5.87
C HIS A 784 24.96 -8.58 -6.18
N GLN A 785 24.21 -8.01 -5.23
CA GLN A 785 22.84 -7.53 -5.49
C GLN A 785 22.83 -6.44 -6.57
N LEU A 786 23.71 -5.43 -6.45
CA LEU A 786 23.81 -4.32 -7.42
C LEU A 786 24.44 -4.74 -8.75
N SER A 787 25.12 -5.88 -8.81
CA SER A 787 25.62 -6.46 -10.06
C SER A 787 24.51 -7.07 -10.93
N ILE A 788 23.34 -7.37 -10.35
CA ILE A 788 22.15 -7.82 -11.10
C ILE A 788 21.48 -6.63 -11.79
N LYS A 789 21.23 -5.56 -11.01
CA LYS A 789 20.58 -4.32 -11.46
C LYS A 789 20.73 -3.22 -10.42
N PRO A 790 20.52 -1.94 -10.78
CA PRO A 790 20.26 -0.89 -9.81
C PRO A 790 19.04 -1.25 -8.93
N MET A 791 19.09 -0.95 -7.64
CA MET A 791 18.04 -1.30 -6.67
C MET A 791 17.64 -0.11 -5.79
N ALA A 792 16.36 -0.03 -5.42
CA ALA A 792 15.92 0.96 -4.43
C ALA A 792 16.41 0.61 -3.02
N HIS A 793 16.43 1.59 -2.11
CA HIS A 793 16.87 1.36 -0.73
C HIS A 793 16.11 0.20 -0.07
N SER A 794 14.78 0.22 -0.10
CA SER A 794 13.94 -0.83 0.49
C SER A 794 14.07 -2.19 -0.19
N GLU A 795 14.44 -2.23 -1.48
CA GLU A 795 14.70 -3.47 -2.20
C GLU A 795 16.02 -4.08 -1.75
N LEU A 796 17.07 -3.27 -1.62
CA LEU A 796 18.38 -3.71 -1.17
C LEU A 796 18.35 -4.20 0.29
N VAL A 797 17.71 -3.45 1.20
CA VAL A 797 17.54 -3.88 2.61
C VAL A 797 16.83 -5.23 2.72
N LYS A 798 15.80 -5.50 1.90
CA LYS A 798 15.09 -6.79 1.91
C LYS A 798 15.93 -7.95 1.39
N SER A 799 16.97 -7.68 0.60
CA SER A 799 17.89 -8.68 0.07
C SER A 799 19.06 -8.98 1.00
N LEU A 800 19.18 -8.24 2.13
CA LEU A 800 20.23 -8.40 3.12
C LEU A 800 19.68 -9.06 4.40
N PRO A 801 20.52 -9.83 5.13
CA PRO A 801 20.11 -10.41 6.40
C PRO A 801 19.93 -9.32 7.47
N GLU A 802 18.85 -9.43 8.25
CA GLU A 802 18.59 -8.59 9.42
C GLU A 802 19.24 -9.20 10.67
N ASP A 803 19.79 -8.35 11.54
CA ASP A 803 20.28 -8.73 12.87
C ASP A 803 19.14 -8.78 13.92
N GLU A 804 19.49 -9.01 15.19
CA GLU A 804 18.55 -8.99 16.29
C GLU A 804 17.80 -7.66 16.46
N ASN A 805 18.38 -6.55 15.98
CA ASN A 805 17.82 -5.20 16.02
C ASN A 805 17.04 -4.81 14.76
N LYS A 806 16.88 -5.73 13.80
CA LYS A 806 16.27 -5.48 12.47
C LYS A 806 17.06 -4.49 11.62
N GLU A 807 18.36 -4.39 11.84
CA GLU A 807 19.29 -3.63 11.01
C GLU A 807 20.09 -4.60 10.13
N THR A 808 20.53 -4.13 8.96
CA THR A 808 21.31 -4.95 8.01
C THR A 808 22.80 -4.58 8.01
N GLY A 809 23.15 -3.48 8.68
CA GLY A 809 24.47 -2.85 8.64
C GLY A 809 24.80 -2.18 7.30
N MET A 810 23.87 -2.17 6.34
CA MET A 810 24.03 -1.58 5.00
C MET A 810 24.51 -0.12 5.07
N GLU A 811 23.94 0.69 5.94
CA GLU A 811 24.20 2.12 6.01
C GLU A 811 25.66 2.44 6.38
N SER A 812 26.33 1.52 7.09
CA SER A 812 27.75 1.68 7.45
C SER A 812 28.72 1.47 6.27
N VAL A 813 28.24 0.85 5.18
CA VAL A 813 29.10 0.45 4.05
C VAL A 813 28.59 0.90 2.68
N ILE A 814 27.31 1.30 2.54
CA ILE A 814 26.66 1.54 1.25
C ILE A 814 27.38 2.59 0.40
N GLU A 815 27.84 3.68 1.02
CA GLU A 815 28.57 4.74 0.33
C GLU A 815 29.93 4.27 -0.21
N SER A 816 30.51 3.22 0.36
CA SER A 816 31.77 2.64 -0.13
C SER A 816 31.58 1.78 -1.38
N VAL A 817 30.37 1.24 -1.62
CA VAL A 817 30.09 0.28 -2.70
C VAL A 817 29.13 0.79 -3.78
N ALA A 818 28.34 1.82 -3.50
CA ALA A 818 27.28 2.28 -4.41
C ALA A 818 27.17 3.80 -4.51
N HIS A 819 26.61 4.27 -5.63
CA HIS A 819 26.15 5.65 -5.82
C HIS A 819 24.63 5.70 -5.73
N PHE A 820 24.08 6.63 -4.94
CA PHE A 820 22.64 6.87 -4.89
C PHE A 820 22.19 7.86 -5.97
N LYS A 821 21.29 7.41 -6.85
CA LYS A 821 20.65 8.22 -7.88
C LYS A 821 19.27 8.64 -7.43
N LYS A 822 19.05 9.95 -7.34
CA LYS A 822 17.78 10.53 -6.89
C LYS A 822 16.60 10.10 -7.79
N PRO A 823 15.39 9.95 -7.24
CA PRO A 823 14.19 9.59 -8.00
C PRO A 823 13.84 10.63 -9.07
N GLY A 824 13.26 10.18 -10.19
CA GLY A 824 12.43 11.04 -11.05
C GLY A 824 11.01 11.20 -10.49
N LEU A 825 10.15 11.98 -11.16
CA LEU A 825 8.79 12.37 -10.71
C LEU A 825 7.93 11.18 -10.18
N THR A 826 7.92 10.07 -10.92
CA THR A 826 7.17 8.85 -10.59
C THR A 826 8.06 7.69 -10.12
N GLY A 827 9.38 7.90 -10.10
CA GLY A 827 10.36 6.88 -9.75
C GLY A 827 10.65 6.80 -8.26
N ARG A 828 11.55 5.87 -7.92
CA ARG A 828 12.17 5.74 -6.60
C ARG A 828 13.68 5.98 -6.76
N GLY A 829 14.36 6.43 -5.71
CA GLY A 829 15.82 6.55 -5.74
C GLY A 829 16.47 5.17 -5.84
N MET A 830 17.56 5.05 -6.59
CA MET A 830 18.20 3.77 -6.90
C MET A 830 19.69 3.83 -6.57
N TYR A 831 20.21 2.79 -5.93
CA TYR A 831 21.64 2.55 -5.77
C TYR A 831 22.19 1.86 -7.03
N GLU A 832 23.31 2.37 -7.53
CA GLU A 832 24.08 1.80 -8.65
C GLU A 832 25.48 1.39 -8.16
N LEU A 833 25.98 0.22 -8.58
CA LEU A 833 27.29 -0.27 -8.17
C LEU A 833 28.40 0.67 -8.63
N LYS A 834 29.35 0.96 -7.74
CA LYS A 834 30.55 1.71 -8.08
C LYS A 834 31.44 0.93 -9.05
N PRO A 835 31.98 1.55 -10.12
CA PRO A 835 32.83 0.87 -11.09
C PRO A 835 34.04 0.17 -10.46
N GLU A 836 34.64 0.75 -9.42
CA GLU A 836 35.76 0.18 -8.68
C GLU A 836 35.42 -1.13 -7.95
N CYS A 837 34.15 -1.36 -7.61
CA CYS A 837 33.67 -2.57 -6.93
C CYS A 837 33.31 -3.69 -7.92
N ALA A 838 33.14 -3.39 -9.21
CA ALA A 838 32.80 -4.40 -10.23
C ALA A 838 33.88 -5.50 -10.37
N LYS A 839 35.13 -5.22 -9.98
CA LYS A 839 36.23 -6.19 -9.95
C LYS A 839 36.06 -7.29 -8.89
N GLU A 840 35.20 -7.08 -7.90
CA GLU A 840 34.92 -8.04 -6.81
C GLU A 840 33.76 -8.99 -7.15
N PHE A 841 33.10 -8.79 -8.30
CA PHE A 841 32.00 -9.61 -8.76
C PHE A 841 32.43 -11.07 -8.96
N ASN A 842 31.71 -11.98 -8.31
CA ASN A 842 31.80 -13.42 -8.51
C ASN A 842 30.56 -13.93 -9.25
N LEU A 843 30.77 -14.56 -10.42
CA LEU A 843 29.69 -15.21 -11.17
C LEU A 843 29.00 -16.34 -10.38
N TYR A 844 29.76 -17.04 -9.52
CA TYR A 844 29.27 -18.14 -8.69
C TYR A 844 29.10 -17.70 -7.24
N PHE A 845 28.64 -16.46 -7.03
CA PHE A 845 28.27 -15.99 -5.70
C PHE A 845 27.19 -16.89 -5.11
N TYR A 846 27.52 -17.53 -3.98
CA TYR A 846 26.77 -18.64 -3.42
C TYR A 846 25.31 -18.31 -3.02
N HIS A 847 24.98 -17.02 -2.84
CA HIS A 847 23.63 -16.56 -2.52
C HIS A 847 22.76 -16.19 -3.73
N PHE A 848 23.29 -16.27 -4.95
CA PHE A 848 22.44 -16.13 -6.14
C PHE A 848 21.53 -17.34 -6.32
N SER A 849 20.25 -17.07 -6.56
CA SER A 849 19.40 -18.04 -7.24
C SER A 849 19.87 -18.21 -8.69
N ARG A 850 19.51 -19.34 -9.32
CA ARG A 850 19.83 -19.60 -10.74
C ARG A 850 19.37 -18.48 -11.68
N ALA A 851 18.22 -17.87 -11.37
CA ALA A 851 17.68 -16.76 -12.16
C ALA A 851 18.46 -15.46 -11.94
N GLU A 852 18.91 -15.18 -10.71
CA GLU A 852 19.74 -14.01 -10.40
C GLU A 852 21.14 -14.15 -10.97
N GLN A 853 21.74 -15.33 -10.89
CA GLN A 853 23.03 -15.64 -11.49
C GLN A 853 23.01 -15.36 -13.00
N SER A 854 21.98 -15.86 -13.71
CA SER A 854 21.83 -15.64 -15.15
C SER A 854 21.64 -14.16 -15.49
N LYS A 855 20.84 -13.42 -14.70
CA LYS A 855 20.66 -11.97 -14.88
C LYS A 855 21.94 -11.19 -14.63
N ALA A 856 22.69 -11.53 -13.57
CA ALA A 856 23.97 -10.91 -13.26
C ALA A 856 24.99 -11.20 -14.36
N GLU A 857 25.09 -12.44 -14.86
CA GLU A 857 25.97 -12.80 -15.96
C GLU A 857 25.67 -11.98 -17.22
N GLU A 858 24.40 -11.86 -17.60
CA GLU A 858 23.97 -11.07 -18.76
C GLU A 858 24.30 -9.58 -18.57
N ALA A 859 23.98 -9.02 -17.40
CA ALA A 859 24.22 -7.62 -17.07
C ALA A 859 25.72 -7.28 -17.11
N GLN A 860 26.56 -8.09 -16.48
CA GLN A 860 28.00 -7.85 -16.43
C GLN A 860 28.67 -8.03 -17.80
N ARG A 861 28.28 -9.04 -18.58
CA ARG A 861 28.77 -9.17 -19.96
C ARG A 861 28.34 -8.01 -20.85
N LYS A 862 27.12 -7.50 -20.68
CA LYS A 862 26.63 -6.34 -21.42
C LYS A 862 27.46 -5.10 -21.09
N LEU A 863 27.70 -4.83 -19.81
CA LEU A 863 28.52 -3.71 -19.35
C LEU A 863 29.95 -3.77 -19.91
N LYS A 864 30.59 -4.95 -19.88
CA LYS A 864 31.93 -5.13 -20.48
C LYS A 864 31.95 -4.88 -21.98
N ARG A 865 30.92 -5.33 -22.72
CA ARG A 865 30.80 -5.05 -24.17
C ARG A 865 30.64 -3.55 -24.45
N GLU A 866 29.90 -2.83 -23.62
CA GLU A 866 29.73 -1.38 -23.72
C GLU A 866 31.05 -0.64 -23.44
N ASN A 867 31.84 -1.13 -22.47
CA ASN A 867 33.18 -0.62 -22.14
C ASN A 867 34.29 -1.09 -23.10
N LYS A 868 33.98 -1.94 -24.10
CA LYS A 868 34.94 -2.57 -25.02
C LYS A 868 36.00 -3.45 -24.33
N GLU A 869 35.63 -4.08 -23.22
CA GLU A 869 36.47 -5.01 -22.47
C GLU A 869 36.23 -6.47 -22.91
N ASP A 870 37.18 -7.36 -22.56
CA ASP A 870 37.05 -8.82 -22.72
C ASP A 870 35.86 -9.34 -21.88
N THR A 871 35.02 -10.21 -22.46
CA THR A 871 33.77 -10.63 -21.83
C THR A 871 33.93 -11.72 -20.77
N ALA A 872 35.16 -12.16 -20.49
CA ALA A 872 35.47 -13.09 -19.42
C ALA A 872 35.03 -12.56 -18.05
N LEU A 873 34.43 -13.45 -17.26
CA LEU A 873 34.06 -13.20 -15.87
C LEU A 873 34.90 -14.14 -14.97
N PRO A 874 36.19 -13.82 -14.75
CA PRO A 874 37.07 -14.66 -13.94
C PRO A 874 36.66 -14.63 -12.46
N PRO A 875 37.08 -15.64 -11.65
CA PRO A 875 36.94 -15.55 -10.20
C PRO A 875 37.64 -14.29 -9.66
N PRO A 876 37.09 -13.59 -8.67
CA PRO A 876 37.77 -12.47 -8.03
C PRO A 876 38.89 -12.98 -7.10
N ALA A 877 39.86 -12.11 -6.80
CA ALA A 877 40.89 -12.42 -5.82
C ALA A 877 40.26 -12.64 -4.43
N LEU A 878 40.58 -13.76 -3.80
CA LEU A 878 40.01 -14.17 -2.53
C LEU A 878 40.91 -13.79 -1.35
N PRO A 879 40.34 -13.47 -0.17
CA PRO A 879 41.13 -13.28 1.04
C PRO A 879 41.77 -14.60 1.50
N PRO A 880 42.82 -14.56 2.33
CA PRO A 880 43.41 -15.77 2.88
C PRO A 880 42.45 -16.42 3.89
N PHE A 881 42.51 -17.76 3.99
CA PHE A 881 41.82 -18.49 5.04
C PHE A 881 42.41 -18.16 6.42
N CYS A 882 41.59 -18.24 7.46
CA CYS A 882 42.06 -18.35 8.82
C CYS A 882 42.82 -19.68 9.00
N PRO A 883 43.79 -19.77 9.92
CA PRO A 883 44.70 -20.92 9.96
C PRO A 883 44.01 -22.29 10.16
N LEU A 884 42.91 -22.38 10.93
CA LEU A 884 42.12 -23.61 11.07
C LEU A 884 41.53 -24.12 9.74
N PHE A 885 41.30 -23.24 8.77
CA PHE A 885 40.73 -23.57 7.46
C PHE A 885 41.77 -23.58 6.33
N ALA A 886 43.03 -23.24 6.60
CA ALA A 886 44.05 -23.02 5.58
C ALA A 886 44.33 -24.26 4.71
N SER A 887 44.21 -25.47 5.27
CA SER A 887 44.39 -26.74 4.56
C SER A 887 43.33 -26.99 3.48
N LEU A 888 42.17 -26.34 3.55
CA LEU A 888 41.04 -26.53 2.64
C LEU A 888 41.42 -26.27 1.19
N VAL A 889 42.32 -25.31 0.97
CA VAL A 889 42.81 -24.91 -0.36
C VAL A 889 43.32 -26.10 -1.18
N ASN A 890 43.86 -27.13 -0.52
CA ASN A 890 44.44 -28.31 -1.16
C ASN A 890 43.43 -29.13 -1.96
N ILE A 891 42.12 -28.94 -1.75
CA ILE A 891 41.08 -29.58 -2.56
C ILE A 891 41.22 -29.23 -4.04
N LEU A 892 41.68 -28.03 -4.40
CA LEU A 892 41.84 -27.61 -5.79
C LEU A 892 42.96 -28.35 -6.53
N GLN A 893 43.91 -28.94 -5.81
CA GLN A 893 45.10 -29.58 -6.36
C GLN A 893 45.27 -31.05 -5.95
N CYS A 894 44.29 -31.66 -5.28
CA CYS A 894 44.33 -33.06 -4.92
C CYS A 894 44.08 -33.95 -6.15
N ASP A 895 44.51 -35.21 -6.08
CA ASP A 895 44.53 -36.11 -7.24
C ASP A 895 43.12 -36.38 -7.76
N VAL A 896 42.14 -36.56 -6.86
CA VAL A 896 40.73 -36.77 -7.22
C VAL A 896 40.13 -35.53 -7.91
N MET A 897 40.48 -34.32 -7.46
CA MET A 897 39.99 -33.08 -8.10
C MET A 897 40.55 -32.90 -9.51
N LEU A 898 41.85 -33.12 -9.67
CA LEU A 898 42.51 -33.08 -10.98
C LEU A 898 41.92 -34.13 -11.92
N TYR A 899 41.61 -35.32 -11.39
CA TYR A 899 40.94 -36.38 -12.14
C TYR A 899 39.53 -35.98 -12.59
N ILE A 900 38.71 -35.39 -11.71
CA ILE A 900 37.37 -34.88 -12.06
C ILE A 900 37.45 -33.81 -13.15
N MET A 901 38.28 -32.78 -12.96
CA MET A 901 38.45 -31.70 -13.94
C MET A 901 38.97 -32.22 -15.28
N GLY A 902 39.97 -33.11 -15.26
CA GLY A 902 40.53 -33.72 -16.46
C GLY A 902 39.49 -34.55 -17.21
N THR A 903 38.67 -35.33 -16.50
CA THR A 903 37.61 -36.15 -17.09
C THR A 903 36.55 -35.29 -17.80
N ILE A 904 36.09 -34.20 -17.17
CA ILE A 904 35.09 -33.30 -17.77
C ILE A 904 35.65 -32.53 -18.97
N LEU A 905 36.90 -32.07 -18.88
CA LEU A 905 37.58 -31.43 -20.02
C LEU A 905 37.76 -32.41 -21.18
N GLN A 906 38.07 -33.67 -20.89
CA GLN A 906 38.18 -34.71 -21.90
C GLN A 906 36.83 -34.93 -22.62
N TRP A 907 35.71 -34.95 -21.90
CA TRP A 907 34.38 -35.03 -22.54
C TRP A 907 34.09 -33.83 -23.44
N ALA A 908 34.51 -32.62 -23.05
CA ALA A 908 34.37 -31.42 -23.88
C ALA A 908 35.26 -31.45 -25.14
N VAL A 909 36.47 -32.03 -25.06
CA VAL A 909 37.40 -32.16 -26.20
C VAL A 909 36.95 -33.26 -27.17
N GLU A 910 36.51 -34.42 -26.68
CA GLU A 910 36.21 -35.59 -27.50
C GLU A 910 34.89 -35.48 -28.29
N HIS A 911 34.08 -34.43 -28.09
CA HIS A 911 32.78 -34.21 -28.76
C HIS A 911 31.81 -35.43 -28.71
N HIS A 912 32.05 -36.41 -27.84
CA HIS A 912 31.28 -37.65 -27.77
C HIS A 912 30.13 -37.55 -26.76
N GLY A 913 28.89 -37.46 -27.27
CA GLY A 913 27.67 -37.82 -26.53
C GLY A 913 27.16 -36.80 -25.51
N SER A 914 25.88 -36.97 -25.13
CA SER A 914 25.09 -36.09 -24.25
C SER A 914 25.53 -36.04 -22.77
N ALA A 915 26.70 -36.60 -22.45
CA ALA A 915 27.18 -36.80 -21.07
C ALA A 915 27.91 -35.58 -20.47
N TRP A 916 27.85 -34.41 -21.12
CA TRP A 916 28.42 -33.17 -20.60
C TRP A 916 27.57 -31.95 -20.99
N SER A 917 27.79 -30.81 -20.34
CA SER A 917 27.14 -29.52 -20.64
C SER A 917 28.14 -28.36 -20.62
N GLU A 918 27.84 -27.28 -21.36
CA GLU A 918 28.64 -26.04 -21.33
C GLU A 918 28.72 -25.43 -19.91
N SER A 919 27.65 -25.61 -19.13
CA SER A 919 27.52 -25.21 -17.73
C SER A 919 28.55 -25.93 -16.82
N MET A 920 28.85 -27.21 -17.08
CA MET A 920 29.93 -27.93 -16.39
C MET A 920 31.30 -27.35 -16.76
N LEU A 921 31.54 -27.14 -18.06
CA LEU A 921 32.80 -26.58 -18.54
C LEU A 921 33.06 -25.23 -17.89
N GLN A 922 32.06 -24.35 -17.83
CA GLN A 922 32.18 -23.03 -17.20
C GLN A 922 32.61 -23.12 -15.72
N ARG A 923 32.07 -24.08 -14.94
CA ARG A 923 32.46 -24.31 -13.54
C ARG A 923 33.88 -24.87 -13.42
N VAL A 924 34.27 -25.80 -14.28
CA VAL A 924 35.64 -26.32 -14.32
C VAL A 924 36.64 -25.20 -14.66
N LEU A 925 36.35 -24.37 -15.66
CA LEU A 925 37.16 -23.21 -16.00
C LEU A 925 37.28 -22.22 -14.83
N HIS A 926 36.20 -22.02 -14.07
CA HIS A 926 36.21 -21.17 -12.89
C HIS A 926 37.08 -21.77 -11.76
N LEU A 927 36.96 -23.07 -11.47
CA LEU A 927 37.78 -23.78 -10.49
C LEU A 927 39.28 -23.75 -10.83
N ILE A 928 39.64 -23.95 -12.10
CA ILE A 928 41.02 -23.78 -12.59
C ILE A 928 41.46 -22.33 -12.36
N GLY A 929 40.59 -21.35 -12.63
CA GLY A 929 40.87 -19.94 -12.37
C GLY A 929 41.16 -19.64 -10.91
N MET A 930 40.38 -20.21 -9.98
CA MET A 930 40.61 -20.07 -8.54
C MET A 930 41.95 -20.70 -8.13
N ALA A 931 42.27 -21.89 -8.65
CA ALA A 931 43.52 -22.58 -8.35
C ALA A 931 44.76 -21.81 -8.87
N LEU A 932 44.67 -21.23 -10.06
CA LEU A 932 45.73 -20.38 -10.60
C LEU A 932 45.92 -19.11 -9.76
N GLN A 933 44.84 -18.43 -9.38
CA GLN A 933 44.95 -17.24 -8.53
C GLN A 933 45.53 -17.56 -7.15
N GLU A 934 45.14 -18.69 -6.57
CA GLU A 934 45.67 -19.15 -5.29
C GLU A 934 47.17 -19.45 -5.36
N GLU A 935 47.62 -20.16 -6.39
CA GLU A 935 49.05 -20.43 -6.59
C GLU A 935 49.84 -19.13 -6.81
N LYS A 936 49.26 -18.18 -7.57
CA LYS A 936 49.85 -16.85 -7.73
C LYS A 936 50.02 -16.15 -6.38
N HIS A 937 48.98 -16.15 -5.55
CA HIS A 937 49.02 -15.54 -4.22
C HIS A 937 50.08 -16.18 -3.30
N HIS A 938 50.16 -17.52 -3.29
CA HIS A 938 51.20 -18.26 -2.56
C HIS A 938 52.61 -17.93 -3.04
N LEU A 939 52.80 -17.72 -4.34
CA LEU A 939 54.10 -17.36 -4.92
C LEU A 939 54.50 -15.92 -4.61
N GLU A 940 53.55 -14.98 -4.67
CA GLU A 940 53.79 -13.57 -4.35
C GLU A 940 54.10 -13.36 -2.86
N ASN A 941 53.54 -14.20 -1.98
CA ASN A 941 53.75 -14.14 -0.52
C ASN A 941 54.78 -15.15 0.02
N ALA A 942 55.51 -15.86 -0.85
CA ALA A 942 56.47 -16.88 -0.40
C ALA A 942 57.67 -16.23 0.33
N VAL A 943 57.88 -16.60 1.60
CA VAL A 943 59.08 -16.25 2.37
C VAL A 943 60.21 -17.23 2.01
N GLU A 944 61.43 -16.72 1.78
CA GLU A 944 62.61 -17.52 1.42
C GLU A 944 62.82 -18.69 2.41
N GLY A 945 62.79 -19.93 1.91
CA GLY A 945 63.05 -21.14 2.69
C GLY A 945 61.83 -22.02 3.02
N HIS A 946 60.60 -21.57 2.79
CA HIS A 946 59.41 -22.43 2.94
C HIS A 946 59.17 -23.32 1.71
N VAL A 947 58.93 -24.61 1.94
CA VAL A 947 58.52 -25.57 0.90
C VAL A 947 57.15 -25.14 0.37
N GLN A 948 57.07 -24.79 -0.92
CA GLN A 948 55.80 -24.50 -1.59
C GLN A 948 54.95 -25.77 -1.67
N THR A 949 53.86 -25.83 -0.92
CA THR A 949 52.95 -26.98 -0.88
C THR A 949 51.86 -26.92 -1.95
N PHE A 950 51.56 -25.72 -2.47
CA PHE A 950 50.54 -25.52 -3.51
C PHE A 950 51.17 -25.38 -4.90
N THR A 951 51.12 -26.45 -5.70
CA THR A 951 51.84 -26.56 -6.97
C THR A 951 50.92 -26.94 -8.14
N PHE A 952 49.81 -26.21 -8.29
CA PHE A 952 48.76 -26.53 -9.25
C PHE A 952 49.23 -26.52 -10.71
N THR A 953 49.96 -25.48 -11.16
CA THR A 953 50.50 -25.35 -12.52
C THR A 953 51.39 -26.53 -12.92
N GLN A 954 52.22 -27.01 -11.99
CA GLN A 954 53.06 -28.21 -12.20
C GLN A 954 52.20 -29.47 -12.38
N LYS A 955 51.12 -29.61 -11.61
CA LYS A 955 50.24 -30.78 -11.66
C LYS A 955 49.40 -30.80 -12.94
N ILE A 956 48.83 -29.67 -13.36
CA ILE A 956 48.01 -29.59 -14.59
C ILE A 956 48.81 -29.66 -15.90
N SER A 957 50.15 -29.49 -15.83
CA SER A 957 51.06 -29.61 -16.97
C SER A 957 51.46 -31.05 -17.24
N LYS A 958 51.36 -31.94 -16.24
CA LYS A 958 51.73 -33.35 -16.38
C LYS A 958 50.61 -34.10 -17.15
N PRO A 959 50.93 -34.88 -18.20
CA PRO A 959 49.97 -35.81 -18.79
C PRO A 959 49.61 -36.90 -17.77
N GLY A 960 48.46 -37.56 -17.98
CA GLY A 960 48.04 -38.67 -17.11
C GLY A 960 48.97 -39.87 -17.20
N ASP A 961 49.13 -40.59 -16.09
CA ASP A 961 49.95 -41.82 -16.04
C ASP A 961 49.35 -42.95 -16.89
N ALA A 962 50.23 -43.79 -17.44
CA ALA A 962 49.82 -44.99 -18.17
C ALA A 962 49.00 -45.94 -17.24
N PRO A 963 47.94 -46.60 -17.72
CA PRO A 963 47.60 -46.83 -19.13
C PRO A 963 46.70 -45.77 -19.78
N HIS A 964 46.21 -44.75 -19.06
CA HIS A 964 45.19 -43.83 -19.59
C HIS A 964 45.73 -42.81 -20.59
N ASN A 965 47.04 -42.50 -20.58
CA ASN A 965 47.73 -41.58 -21.52
C ASN A 965 46.89 -40.33 -21.88
N SER A 966 46.16 -39.78 -20.91
CA SER A 966 45.28 -38.64 -21.15
C SER A 966 46.11 -37.37 -21.34
N PRO A 967 45.69 -36.46 -22.23
CA PRO A 967 46.33 -35.15 -22.36
C PRO A 967 46.28 -34.42 -21.01
N SER A 968 47.31 -33.62 -20.74
CA SER A 968 47.32 -32.78 -19.54
C SER A 968 46.17 -31.78 -19.57
N ILE A 969 45.70 -31.32 -18.40
CA ILE A 969 44.64 -30.30 -18.31
C ILE A 969 45.03 -29.05 -19.11
N LEU A 970 46.30 -28.64 -19.07
CA LEU A 970 46.81 -27.54 -19.87
C LEU A 970 46.64 -27.80 -21.38
N ALA A 971 47.05 -28.97 -21.87
CA ALA A 971 46.91 -29.33 -23.29
C ALA A 971 45.44 -29.38 -23.74
N MET A 972 44.53 -29.80 -22.87
CA MET A 972 43.09 -29.76 -23.14
C MET A 972 42.56 -28.32 -23.22
N LEU A 973 42.98 -27.41 -22.34
CA LEU A 973 42.62 -25.99 -22.40
C LEU A 973 43.11 -25.32 -23.68
N GLU A 974 44.35 -25.60 -24.11
CA GLU A 974 44.92 -25.11 -25.37
C GLU A 974 44.13 -25.62 -26.59
N THR A 975 43.67 -26.88 -26.53
CA THR A 975 42.81 -27.47 -27.57
C THR A 975 41.45 -26.77 -27.61
N LEU A 976 40.80 -26.59 -26.44
CA LEU A 976 39.47 -25.97 -26.33
C LEU A 976 39.45 -24.48 -26.70
N GLN A 977 40.57 -23.75 -26.54
CA GLN A 977 40.68 -22.34 -26.94
C GLN A 977 40.29 -22.12 -28.42
N ASN A 978 40.61 -23.10 -29.28
CA ASN A 978 40.35 -23.04 -30.72
C ASN A 978 39.05 -23.74 -31.13
N ALA A 979 38.28 -24.30 -30.19
CA ALA A 979 37.04 -25.00 -30.48
C ALA A 979 35.95 -24.01 -30.95
N PRO A 980 35.41 -24.14 -32.19
CA PRO A 980 34.43 -23.20 -32.72
C PRO A 980 33.06 -23.29 -32.01
N SER A 981 32.74 -24.42 -31.40
CA SER A 981 31.49 -24.59 -30.62
C SER A 981 31.48 -23.84 -29.30
N LEU A 982 32.65 -23.45 -28.77
CA LEU A 982 32.80 -22.86 -27.43
C LEU A 982 33.10 -21.37 -27.47
N GLU A 983 32.59 -20.65 -28.48
CA GLU A 983 32.83 -19.22 -28.68
C GLU A 983 32.56 -18.38 -27.42
N ALA A 984 31.50 -18.72 -26.67
CA ALA A 984 31.12 -18.02 -25.44
C ALA A 984 32.14 -18.15 -24.30
N HIS A 985 33.05 -19.13 -24.36
CA HIS A 985 34.05 -19.41 -23.32
C HIS A 985 35.49 -19.10 -23.74
N LYS A 986 35.72 -18.70 -24.99
CA LYS A 986 37.08 -18.41 -25.52
C LYS A 986 37.83 -17.37 -24.71
N ASP A 987 37.13 -16.32 -24.33
CA ASP A 987 37.66 -15.23 -23.51
C ASP A 987 38.11 -15.72 -22.13
N MET A 988 37.33 -16.60 -21.49
CA MET A 988 37.68 -17.22 -20.21
C MET A 988 38.89 -18.15 -20.35
N ILE A 989 38.95 -19.00 -21.39
CA ILE A 989 40.09 -19.89 -21.63
C ILE A 989 41.37 -19.08 -21.92
N ARG A 990 41.25 -18.00 -22.70
CA ARG A 990 42.36 -17.07 -22.97
C ARG A 990 42.86 -16.42 -21.67
N TRP A 991 41.95 -16.02 -20.79
CA TRP A 991 42.32 -15.48 -19.48
C TRP A 991 43.08 -16.50 -18.62
N LEU A 992 42.62 -17.76 -18.57
CA LEU A 992 43.30 -18.84 -17.84
C LEU A 992 44.70 -19.12 -18.36
N LEU A 993 44.88 -19.23 -19.68
CA LEU A 993 46.19 -19.45 -20.30
C LEU A 993 47.13 -18.26 -20.06
N LYS A 994 46.62 -17.02 -20.06
CA LYS A 994 47.40 -15.83 -19.69
C LYS A 994 47.84 -15.88 -18.22
N MET A 995 46.94 -16.26 -17.32
CA MET A 995 47.24 -16.39 -15.89
C MET A 995 48.26 -17.50 -15.61
N PHE A 996 48.11 -18.66 -16.27
CA PHE A 996 49.07 -19.76 -16.21
C PHE A 996 50.48 -19.29 -16.61
N ASN A 997 50.59 -18.57 -17.74
CA ASN A 997 51.86 -18.03 -18.19
C ASN A 997 52.44 -16.98 -17.23
N ALA A 998 51.60 -16.16 -16.58
CA ALA A 998 52.05 -15.23 -15.56
C ALA A 998 52.65 -15.94 -14.34
N ILE A 999 52.02 -17.01 -13.86
CA ILE A 999 52.52 -17.83 -12.74
C ILE A 999 53.82 -18.55 -13.11
N LYS A 1000 53.88 -19.11 -14.32
CA LYS A 1000 55.10 -19.71 -14.86
C LYS A 1000 56.25 -18.71 -14.87
N LYS A 1001 56.00 -17.46 -15.31
CA LYS A 1001 56.98 -16.36 -15.23
C LYS A 1001 57.39 -16.02 -13.80
N ILE A 1002 56.47 -15.97 -12.84
CA ILE A 1002 56.81 -15.69 -11.42
C ILE A 1002 57.77 -16.76 -10.87
N ARG A 1003 57.54 -18.04 -11.21
CA ARG A 1003 58.45 -19.14 -10.86
C ARG A 1003 59.79 -19.08 -11.57
N GLU A 1004 59.80 -18.72 -12.85
CA GLU A 1004 61.04 -18.57 -13.63
C GLU A 1004 61.85 -17.34 -13.17
N CYS A 1005 61.21 -16.22 -12.80
CA CYS A 1005 61.88 -15.03 -12.27
C CYS A 1005 62.50 -15.25 -10.88
N SER A 1006 61.99 -16.19 -10.07
CA SER A 1006 62.63 -16.61 -8.82
C SER A 1006 63.90 -17.45 -9.06
N SER A 1007 64.14 -17.85 -10.32
CA SER A 1007 65.40 -18.36 -10.84
C SER A 1007 66.00 -17.37 -11.87
N SER A 1008 66.65 -16.30 -11.38
CA SER A 1008 67.54 -15.37 -12.11
C SER A 1008 67.52 -15.44 -13.66
N SER A 1009 66.76 -14.57 -14.35
CA SER A 1009 67.16 -13.87 -15.61
C SER A 1009 66.04 -12.97 -16.15
N PRO A 1010 66.28 -11.68 -16.45
CA PRO A 1010 65.25 -10.73 -16.86
C PRO A 1010 65.11 -10.61 -18.39
N VAL A 1011 63.89 -10.59 -18.92
CA VAL A 1011 63.62 -10.10 -20.29
C VAL A 1011 62.36 -9.24 -20.32
N ALA A 1012 62.56 -8.08 -20.93
CA ALA A 1012 61.71 -6.90 -20.96
C ALA A 1012 60.39 -7.07 -21.73
N GLU A 1013 59.39 -6.34 -21.26
CA GLU A 1013 58.11 -6.07 -21.92
C GLU A 1013 58.33 -5.15 -23.12
N ALA A 1014 57.83 -5.56 -24.28
CA ALA A 1014 57.64 -4.70 -25.43
C ALA A 1014 56.14 -4.41 -25.55
N GLU A 1015 55.74 -3.24 -25.05
CA GLU A 1015 54.47 -2.60 -25.38
C GLU A 1015 54.50 -2.22 -26.87
N GLY A 1016 53.79 -3.00 -27.68
CA GLY A 1016 53.55 -2.70 -29.08
C GLY A 1016 52.35 -1.79 -29.25
N THR A 1017 52.57 -0.47 -29.19
CA THR A 1017 51.63 0.54 -29.71
C THR A 1017 51.71 0.54 -31.23
N ILE A 1018 50.71 -0.02 -31.94
CA ILE A 1018 50.60 0.12 -33.41
C ILE A 1018 49.17 0.51 -33.81
N MET A 1019 49.07 1.75 -34.30
CA MET A 1019 48.15 2.31 -35.29
C MET A 1019 46.65 2.25 -35.01
N GLU A 1020 46.20 3.21 -34.20
CA GLU A 1020 44.87 3.81 -34.29
C GLU A 1020 44.80 4.73 -35.53
N GLU A 1021 44.23 4.25 -36.64
CA GLU A 1021 43.40 5.10 -37.52
C GLU A 1021 42.60 4.28 -38.55
N SER A 1022 43.00 3.05 -38.89
CA SER A 1022 42.20 2.19 -39.79
C SER A 1022 41.13 1.34 -39.09
N SER A 1023 41.06 1.35 -37.74
CA SER A 1023 40.04 0.63 -36.96
C SER A 1023 38.72 1.39 -36.87
N ARG A 1024 38.71 2.72 -37.03
CA ARG A 1024 37.50 3.55 -36.95
C ARG A 1024 36.50 3.25 -38.08
N ASP A 1025 36.99 2.94 -39.28
CA ASP A 1025 36.12 2.55 -40.41
C ASP A 1025 35.65 1.10 -40.33
N LYS A 1026 36.48 0.18 -39.81
CA LYS A 1026 36.06 -1.20 -39.53
C LYS A 1026 35.04 -1.27 -38.40
N ASP A 1027 35.20 -0.51 -37.32
CA ASP A 1027 34.26 -0.49 -36.19
C ASP A 1027 32.95 0.19 -36.54
N LYS A 1028 32.96 1.21 -37.41
CA LYS A 1028 31.74 1.83 -37.93
C LYS A 1028 31.03 0.89 -38.90
N ALA A 1029 31.77 0.17 -39.74
CA ALA A 1029 31.24 -0.89 -40.59
C ALA A 1029 30.74 -2.09 -39.76
N GLU A 1030 31.39 -2.43 -38.65
CA GLU A 1030 30.99 -3.52 -37.76
C GLU A 1030 29.83 -3.12 -36.87
N ARG A 1031 29.74 -1.88 -36.38
CA ARG A 1031 28.53 -1.33 -35.76
C ARG A 1031 27.39 -1.31 -36.74
N LYS A 1032 27.63 -0.91 -37.99
CA LYS A 1032 26.62 -1.00 -39.06
C LYS A 1032 26.26 -2.45 -39.33
N ARG A 1033 27.21 -3.40 -39.33
CA ARG A 1033 26.98 -4.84 -39.54
C ARG A 1033 26.32 -5.53 -38.34
N LYS A 1034 26.59 -5.13 -37.10
CA LYS A 1034 25.96 -5.63 -35.88
C LYS A 1034 24.59 -5.02 -35.68
N ALA A 1035 24.41 -3.74 -36.02
CA ALA A 1035 23.10 -3.13 -36.17
C ALA A 1035 22.34 -3.79 -37.31
N GLU A 1036 23.00 -4.16 -38.42
CA GLU A 1036 22.41 -4.90 -39.55
C GLU A 1036 22.12 -6.35 -39.17
N ILE A 1037 22.94 -7.03 -38.36
CA ILE A 1037 22.69 -8.39 -37.87
C ILE A 1037 21.64 -8.38 -36.79
N ALA A 1038 21.60 -7.39 -35.91
CA ALA A 1038 20.53 -7.20 -34.95
C ALA A 1038 19.25 -6.77 -35.67
N ARG A 1039 19.34 -5.98 -36.75
CA ARG A 1039 18.25 -5.66 -37.67
C ARG A 1039 17.82 -6.91 -38.40
N LEU A 1040 18.73 -7.74 -38.92
CA LEU A 1040 18.47 -9.03 -39.60
C LEU A 1040 17.98 -10.09 -38.62
N ARG A 1041 18.35 -10.04 -37.35
CA ARG A 1041 17.87 -10.95 -36.30
C ARG A 1041 16.53 -10.49 -35.78
N ARG A 1042 16.31 -9.17 -35.62
CA ARG A 1042 14.98 -8.59 -35.47
C ARG A 1042 14.15 -8.83 -36.72
N GLU A 1043 14.72 -8.84 -37.92
CA GLU A 1043 14.08 -9.10 -39.21
C GLU A 1043 13.90 -10.60 -39.40
N LYS A 1044 14.69 -11.47 -38.77
CA LYS A 1044 14.53 -12.92 -38.79
C LYS A 1044 13.58 -13.38 -37.70
N ILE A 1045 13.55 -12.72 -36.55
CA ILE A 1045 12.50 -12.88 -35.54
C ILE A 1045 11.22 -12.26 -36.07
N MET A 1046 11.26 -11.09 -36.70
CA MET A 1046 10.14 -10.52 -37.45
C MET A 1046 9.86 -11.38 -38.68
N ALA A 1047 10.81 -12.06 -39.32
CA ALA A 1047 10.53 -12.95 -40.45
C ALA A 1047 9.96 -14.26 -39.95
N GLN A 1048 10.34 -14.77 -38.78
CA GLN A 1048 9.69 -15.91 -38.14
C GLN A 1048 8.31 -15.52 -37.61
N MET A 1049 8.15 -14.32 -37.05
CA MET A 1049 6.84 -13.77 -36.73
C MET A 1049 6.05 -13.48 -38.00
N SER A 1050 6.69 -13.05 -39.08
CA SER A 1050 6.09 -12.82 -40.39
C SER A 1050 5.87 -14.12 -41.15
N GLU A 1051 6.58 -15.20 -40.86
CA GLU A 1051 6.44 -16.53 -41.45
C GLU A 1051 5.40 -17.31 -40.66
N MET A 1052 5.31 -17.11 -39.33
CA MET A 1052 4.15 -17.49 -38.52
C MET A 1052 2.92 -16.69 -38.93
N GLN A 1053 3.05 -15.38 -39.15
CA GLN A 1053 1.97 -14.57 -39.74
C GLN A 1053 1.71 -14.99 -41.18
N ARG A 1054 2.71 -15.39 -41.98
CA ARG A 1054 2.50 -15.82 -43.38
C ARG A 1054 1.88 -17.20 -43.44
N HIS A 1055 2.22 -18.08 -42.51
CA HIS A 1055 1.57 -19.37 -42.29
C HIS A 1055 0.15 -19.16 -41.79
N PHE A 1056 -0.07 -18.19 -40.90
CA PHE A 1056 -1.41 -17.74 -40.51
C PHE A 1056 -2.15 -17.12 -41.71
N ILE A 1057 -1.49 -16.33 -42.56
CA ILE A 1057 -2.05 -15.75 -43.78
C ILE A 1057 -2.34 -16.85 -44.81
N ASP A 1058 -1.52 -17.89 -44.93
CA ASP A 1058 -1.73 -19.01 -45.85
C ASP A 1058 -2.79 -20.00 -45.32
N GLU A 1059 -2.88 -20.22 -44.00
CA GLU A 1059 -4.01 -20.93 -43.38
C GLU A 1059 -5.32 -20.14 -43.54
N ASN A 1060 -5.23 -18.81 -43.52
CA ASN A 1060 -6.36 -17.90 -43.72
C ASN A 1060 -6.32 -17.23 -45.11
N LYS A 1061 -5.80 -17.91 -46.14
CA LYS A 1061 -5.49 -17.30 -47.46
C LYS A 1061 -6.68 -16.67 -48.14
N GLU A 1062 -7.86 -17.28 -47.99
CA GLU A 1062 -9.12 -16.73 -48.49
C GLU A 1062 -9.49 -15.39 -47.80
N LEU A 1063 -9.13 -15.21 -46.53
CA LEU A 1063 -9.36 -13.99 -45.76
C LEU A 1063 -8.51 -12.82 -46.30
N PHE A 1064 -7.23 -13.08 -46.60
CA PHE A 1064 -6.28 -12.06 -47.07
C PHE A 1064 -6.37 -11.78 -48.57
N GLN A 1065 -6.81 -12.74 -49.37
CA GLN A 1065 -7.02 -12.54 -50.81
C GLN A 1065 -8.21 -11.62 -51.08
N GLN A 1066 -9.19 -11.55 -50.16
CA GLN A 1066 -10.26 -10.54 -50.17
C GLN A 1066 -9.78 -9.14 -49.75
N THR A 1067 -8.72 -9.03 -48.94
CA THR A 1067 -8.15 -7.74 -48.49
C THR A 1067 -7.26 -7.09 -49.56
N LEU A 1068 -6.47 -7.90 -50.30
CA LEU A 1068 -5.52 -7.42 -51.31
C LEU A 1068 -6.17 -6.79 -52.56
N GLU A 1069 -7.45 -7.06 -52.85
CA GLU A 1069 -8.17 -6.43 -53.97
C GLU A 1069 -8.69 -5.02 -53.64
N LEU A 1070 -8.68 -4.60 -52.37
CA LEU A 1070 -9.17 -3.28 -51.94
C LEU A 1070 -8.06 -2.22 -51.79
N ASP A 1071 -6.79 -2.62 -51.63
CA ASP A 1071 -5.70 -1.69 -51.26
C ASP A 1071 -4.99 -0.98 -52.43
N THR A 1072 -5.36 -1.22 -53.69
CA THR A 1072 -4.72 -0.53 -54.82
C THR A 1072 -5.23 0.90 -55.08
N SER A 1073 -6.08 1.46 -54.20
CA SER A 1073 -6.58 2.84 -54.38
C SER A 1073 -6.86 3.61 -53.08
N ALA A 1074 -5.91 3.70 -52.15
CA ALA A 1074 -5.88 4.78 -51.16
C ALA A 1074 -4.49 4.93 -50.50
N SER A 1075 -3.54 5.55 -51.19
CA SER A 1075 -2.32 6.08 -50.59
C SER A 1075 -2.11 7.51 -51.07
N ALA A 1076 -2.99 8.40 -50.61
CA ALA A 1076 -2.78 9.83 -50.68
C ALA A 1076 -2.50 10.33 -49.27
N THR A 1077 -1.23 10.64 -49.03
CA THR A 1077 -0.72 11.33 -47.85
C THR A 1077 -1.51 12.61 -47.57
N LEU A 1078 -2.34 12.60 -46.53
CA LEU A 1078 -3.07 13.77 -46.00
C LEU A 1078 -2.13 14.64 -45.14
N ASP A 1079 -1.13 15.23 -45.79
CA ASP A 1079 -0.33 16.35 -45.26
C ASP A 1079 -0.36 17.45 -46.33
N SER A 1080 -1.52 18.05 -46.51
CA SER A 1080 -1.76 19.18 -47.42
C SER A 1080 -3.06 19.87 -47.01
N SER A 1081 -3.07 20.52 -45.84
CA SER A 1081 -4.03 21.60 -45.62
C SER A 1081 -3.79 22.65 -46.72
N PRO A 1082 -4.81 23.04 -47.50
CA PRO A 1082 -4.64 24.09 -48.50
C PRO A 1082 -4.16 25.36 -47.78
N PRO A 1083 -3.20 26.13 -48.33
CA PRO A 1083 -2.77 27.37 -47.73
C PRO A 1083 -3.98 28.32 -47.64
N VAL A 1084 -4.48 28.49 -46.42
CA VAL A 1084 -5.48 29.48 -46.09
C VAL A 1084 -4.79 30.84 -46.25
N SER A 1085 -5.30 31.69 -47.15
CA SER A 1085 -4.80 33.06 -47.31
C SER A 1085 -4.83 33.81 -45.97
N ASP A 1086 -3.96 34.81 -45.77
CA ASP A 1086 -3.91 35.76 -44.63
C ASP A 1086 -5.23 36.56 -44.37
N ALA A 1087 -6.36 36.11 -44.90
CA ALA A 1087 -7.68 36.64 -44.59
C ALA A 1087 -8.04 36.31 -43.14
N ALA A 1088 -8.49 37.33 -42.39
CA ALA A 1088 -9.06 37.15 -41.07
C ALA A 1088 -10.19 36.12 -41.12
N LEU A 1089 -10.00 34.99 -40.42
CA LEU A 1089 -10.98 33.92 -40.35
C LEU A 1089 -12.10 34.30 -39.40
N THR A 1090 -13.35 34.07 -39.83
CA THR A 1090 -14.55 34.38 -39.07
C THR A 1090 -15.37 33.12 -38.88
N ALA A 1091 -15.57 32.68 -37.64
CA ALA A 1091 -16.30 31.46 -37.31
C ALA A 1091 -17.82 31.64 -37.28
N LEU A 1092 -18.32 32.87 -37.13
CA LEU A 1092 -19.73 33.13 -36.83
C LEU A 1092 -20.30 34.27 -37.68
N GLY A 1093 -21.54 34.12 -38.14
CA GLY A 1093 -22.30 35.17 -38.81
C GLY A 1093 -22.31 35.09 -40.35
N PRO A 1094 -22.96 36.05 -41.03
CA PRO A 1094 -23.10 36.03 -42.49
C PRO A 1094 -21.76 36.06 -43.24
N ALA A 1095 -20.74 36.68 -42.63
CA ALA A 1095 -19.37 36.73 -43.14
C ALA A 1095 -18.52 35.50 -42.76
N GLN A 1096 -19.13 34.43 -42.22
CA GLN A 1096 -18.41 33.22 -41.85
C GLN A 1096 -17.59 32.69 -43.02
N THR A 1097 -16.32 32.38 -42.75
CA THR A 1097 -15.40 31.84 -43.74
C THR A 1097 -15.93 30.52 -44.28
N GLN A 1098 -16.12 30.44 -45.60
CA GLN A 1098 -16.53 29.21 -46.27
C GLN A 1098 -15.34 28.27 -46.39
N VAL A 1099 -15.41 27.14 -45.70
CA VAL A 1099 -14.38 26.08 -45.76
C VAL A 1099 -14.90 24.96 -46.66
N PRO A 1100 -14.16 24.55 -47.71
CA PRO A 1100 -14.55 23.37 -48.48
C PRO A 1100 -14.55 22.14 -47.57
N GLU A 1101 -15.64 21.36 -47.57
CA GLU A 1101 -15.75 20.16 -46.73
C GLU A 1101 -14.69 19.12 -47.14
N PRO A 1102 -13.73 18.78 -46.26
CA PRO A 1102 -12.79 17.72 -46.56
C PRO A 1102 -13.51 16.37 -46.50
N ARG A 1103 -13.17 15.47 -47.43
CA ARG A 1103 -13.62 14.07 -47.35
C ARG A 1103 -12.95 13.42 -46.14
N GLN A 1104 -13.75 13.07 -45.14
CA GLN A 1104 -13.27 12.45 -43.91
C GLN A 1104 -13.42 10.92 -44.02
N PHE A 1105 -12.30 10.21 -44.10
CA PHE A 1105 -12.24 8.76 -44.01
C PHE A 1105 -11.81 8.35 -42.60
N VAL A 1106 -12.50 7.36 -42.03
CA VAL A 1106 -12.18 6.81 -40.71
C VAL A 1106 -12.19 5.29 -40.76
N THR A 1107 -11.30 4.66 -40.00
CA THR A 1107 -11.16 3.21 -39.92
C THR A 1107 -11.85 2.69 -38.66
N CYS A 1108 -12.68 1.66 -38.80
CA CYS A 1108 -13.29 0.98 -37.65
C CYS A 1108 -12.26 0.07 -36.95
N ILE A 1109 -12.00 0.27 -35.66
CA ILE A 1109 -11.03 -0.57 -34.91
C ILE A 1109 -11.43 -2.05 -34.82
N LEU A 1110 -12.71 -2.38 -35.00
CA LEU A 1110 -13.24 -3.74 -34.84
C LEU A 1110 -13.19 -4.57 -36.13
N CYS A 1111 -13.62 -4.00 -37.26
CA CYS A 1111 -13.58 -4.70 -38.56
C CYS A 1111 -12.45 -4.25 -39.48
N GLN A 1112 -11.71 -3.20 -39.10
CA GLN A 1112 -10.60 -2.60 -39.87
C GLN A 1112 -10.99 -2.07 -41.25
N GLU A 1113 -12.29 -1.94 -41.54
CA GLU A 1113 -12.79 -1.32 -42.77
C GLU A 1113 -12.79 0.21 -42.64
N GLU A 1114 -12.36 0.88 -43.71
CA GLU A 1114 -12.46 2.34 -43.84
C GLU A 1114 -13.84 2.75 -44.38
N GLN A 1115 -14.39 3.84 -43.84
CA GLN A 1115 -15.65 4.40 -44.29
C GLN A 1115 -15.53 5.93 -44.41
N GLU A 1116 -16.03 6.48 -45.51
CA GLU A 1116 -16.26 7.92 -45.63
C GLU A 1116 -17.43 8.34 -44.72
N VAL A 1117 -17.22 9.37 -43.91
CA VAL A 1117 -18.27 9.94 -43.04
C VAL A 1117 -19.16 10.85 -43.88
N THR A 1118 -20.37 10.39 -44.20
CA THR A 1118 -21.37 11.19 -44.95
C THR A 1118 -22.72 11.15 -44.24
N VAL A 1119 -23.62 12.05 -44.60
CA VAL A 1119 -24.97 12.14 -44.00
C VAL A 1119 -25.81 10.88 -44.27
N GLY A 1120 -25.54 10.20 -45.40
CA GLY A 1120 -26.25 8.99 -45.83
C GLY A 1120 -25.53 7.67 -45.51
N SER A 1121 -24.28 7.69 -45.02
CA SER A 1121 -23.54 6.47 -44.69
C SER A 1121 -24.06 5.81 -43.42
N ARG A 1122 -23.56 4.60 -43.15
CA ARG A 1122 -23.78 3.95 -41.85
C ARG A 1122 -23.09 4.76 -40.75
N ALA A 1123 -23.67 4.76 -39.55
CA ALA A 1123 -23.11 5.51 -38.43
C ALA A 1123 -21.74 4.97 -38.01
N MET A 1124 -20.75 5.87 -37.93
CA MET A 1124 -19.49 5.68 -37.21
C MET A 1124 -19.61 6.33 -35.84
N VAL A 1125 -19.02 5.72 -34.82
CA VAL A 1125 -19.16 6.18 -33.43
C VAL A 1125 -17.84 6.15 -32.66
N LEU A 1126 -17.69 7.06 -31.70
CA LEU A 1126 -16.62 7.05 -30.69
C LEU A 1126 -17.10 6.41 -29.40
N ALA A 1127 -16.27 5.59 -28.76
CA ALA A 1127 -16.54 5.19 -27.37
C ALA A 1127 -16.47 6.40 -26.44
N ALA A 1128 -17.49 6.59 -25.60
CA ALA A 1128 -17.60 7.76 -24.73
C ALA A 1128 -18.07 7.40 -23.32
N PHE A 1129 -17.69 8.23 -22.36
CA PHE A 1129 -18.06 8.11 -20.96
C PHE A 1129 -18.71 9.41 -20.49
N VAL A 1130 -20.02 9.34 -20.24
CA VAL A 1130 -20.81 10.42 -19.66
C VAL A 1130 -20.83 10.23 -18.14
N GLN A 1131 -20.58 11.30 -17.38
CA GLN A 1131 -20.63 11.28 -15.92
C GLN A 1131 -21.11 12.62 -15.36
N ARG A 1132 -21.73 12.61 -14.18
CA ARG A 1132 -22.01 13.84 -13.44
C ARG A 1132 -20.73 14.39 -12.82
N SER A 1133 -20.68 15.69 -12.59
CA SER A 1133 -19.50 16.31 -11.99
C SER A 1133 -19.79 17.58 -11.20
N THR A 1134 -19.07 17.73 -10.08
CA THR A 1134 -18.99 18.94 -9.24
C THR A 1134 -17.63 19.63 -9.35
N VAL A 1135 -16.76 19.23 -10.29
CA VAL A 1135 -15.38 19.74 -10.41
C VAL A 1135 -15.36 21.26 -10.58
N LEU A 1136 -16.34 21.85 -11.28
CA LEU A 1136 -16.47 23.30 -11.48
C LEU A 1136 -17.31 24.02 -10.40
N SER A 1137 -17.93 23.29 -9.46
CA SER A 1137 -18.80 23.84 -8.41
C SER A 1137 -18.04 24.10 -7.11
N LYS A 1138 -18.37 25.22 -6.45
CA LYS A 1138 -17.86 25.55 -5.11
C LYS A 1138 -18.79 25.05 -4.02
N ASP A 1139 -20.10 25.05 -4.28
CA ASP A 1139 -21.11 24.51 -3.37
C ASP A 1139 -21.49 23.07 -3.75
N ARG A 1140 -20.68 22.13 -3.25
CA ARG A 1140 -20.84 20.70 -3.53
C ARG A 1140 -22.02 20.07 -2.78
N THR A 1141 -22.63 20.78 -1.83
CA THR A 1141 -23.74 20.25 -1.02
C THR A 1141 -25.09 20.27 -1.75
N LYS A 1142 -25.19 21.03 -2.85
CA LYS A 1142 -26.40 21.13 -3.68
C LYS A 1142 -26.62 19.87 -4.50
N THR A 1143 -27.45 18.96 -3.98
CA THR A 1143 -27.95 17.78 -4.71
C THR A 1143 -29.35 18.03 -5.29
N ILE A 1144 -29.66 17.37 -6.41
CA ILE A 1144 -31.01 17.38 -6.98
C ILE A 1144 -31.95 16.62 -6.03
N ALA A 1145 -32.90 17.33 -5.39
CA ALA A 1145 -33.79 16.74 -4.39
C ALA A 1145 -34.83 15.77 -5.00
N ASP A 1146 -35.41 16.12 -6.15
CA ASP A 1146 -36.35 15.29 -6.92
C ASP A 1146 -35.88 15.22 -8.38
N PRO A 1147 -35.10 14.20 -8.77
CA PRO A 1147 -34.58 14.07 -10.13
C PRO A 1147 -35.67 13.87 -11.19
N GLU A 1148 -36.83 13.33 -10.83
CA GLU A 1148 -37.92 13.12 -11.77
C GLU A 1148 -38.61 14.43 -12.16
N LYS A 1149 -38.67 15.42 -11.25
CA LYS A 1149 -39.30 16.73 -11.49
C LYS A 1149 -38.34 17.88 -11.76
N TYR A 1150 -37.04 17.66 -11.60
CA TYR A 1150 -36.05 18.69 -11.85
C TYR A 1150 -36.09 19.16 -13.33
N ASP A 1151 -36.18 20.48 -13.53
CA ASP A 1151 -36.09 21.13 -14.84
C ASP A 1151 -34.65 21.63 -15.09
N PRO A 1152 -33.88 20.97 -15.97
CA PRO A 1152 -32.49 21.33 -16.25
C PRO A 1152 -32.36 22.46 -17.30
N LEU A 1153 -33.46 23.07 -17.76
CA LEU A 1153 -33.45 24.03 -18.88
C LEU A 1153 -32.50 25.21 -18.66
N PHE A 1154 -32.42 25.69 -17.41
CA PHE A 1154 -31.55 26.80 -17.01
C PHE A 1154 -30.48 26.29 -16.04
N MET A 1155 -29.24 26.18 -16.53
CA MET A 1155 -28.10 25.80 -15.69
C MET A 1155 -27.71 26.96 -14.77
N HIS A 1156 -27.60 26.70 -13.47
CA HIS A 1156 -27.15 27.70 -12.49
C HIS A 1156 -25.63 27.99 -12.64
N PRO A 1157 -25.15 29.24 -12.47
CA PRO A 1157 -23.74 29.63 -12.61
C PRO A 1157 -22.70 28.84 -11.79
N ASP A 1158 -23.10 28.26 -10.65
CA ASP A 1158 -22.23 27.40 -9.82
C ASP A 1158 -21.99 26.00 -10.43
N LEU A 1159 -22.80 25.56 -11.41
CA LEU A 1159 -22.66 24.28 -12.09
C LEU A 1159 -22.66 23.04 -11.15
N SER A 1160 -23.43 23.09 -10.06
CA SER A 1160 -23.53 22.01 -9.07
C SER A 1160 -24.09 20.70 -9.63
N CYS A 1161 -24.79 20.74 -10.77
CA CYS A 1161 -25.37 19.60 -11.47
C CYS A 1161 -24.83 19.42 -12.90
N GLY A 1162 -23.51 19.54 -13.08
CA GLY A 1162 -22.84 19.37 -14.36
C GLY A 1162 -22.81 17.94 -14.90
N THR A 1163 -22.81 17.80 -16.23
CA THR A 1163 -22.61 16.52 -16.94
C THR A 1163 -21.39 16.64 -17.86
N HIS A 1164 -20.38 15.83 -17.66
CA HIS A 1164 -19.15 15.81 -18.44
C HIS A 1164 -19.11 14.58 -19.36
N THR A 1165 -18.64 14.74 -20.59
CA THR A 1165 -18.39 13.64 -21.52
C THR A 1165 -16.92 13.56 -21.89
N GLY A 1166 -16.30 12.39 -21.67
CA GLY A 1166 -14.97 12.06 -22.18
C GLY A 1166 -15.01 11.00 -23.28
N SER A 1167 -13.98 10.93 -24.12
CA SER A 1167 -13.79 9.87 -25.10
C SER A 1167 -12.31 9.47 -25.18
N CYS A 1168 -12.07 8.21 -25.52
CA CYS A 1168 -10.72 7.72 -25.85
C CYS A 1168 -10.28 8.03 -27.29
N GLY A 1169 -11.19 8.48 -28.16
CA GLY A 1169 -10.93 8.79 -29.57
C GLY A 1169 -10.99 7.59 -30.53
N HIS A 1170 -11.24 6.37 -30.04
CA HIS A 1170 -11.31 5.19 -30.91
C HIS A 1170 -12.66 5.05 -31.62
N VAL A 1171 -12.61 4.88 -32.94
CA VAL A 1171 -13.77 4.87 -33.85
C VAL A 1171 -14.22 3.44 -34.16
N MET A 1172 -15.53 3.21 -34.18
CA MET A 1172 -16.16 1.94 -34.54
C MET A 1172 -17.37 2.17 -35.46
N HIS A 1173 -17.72 1.20 -36.30
CA HIS A 1173 -19.07 1.18 -36.85
C HIS A 1173 -20.09 0.99 -35.72
N ALA A 1174 -21.23 1.67 -35.77
CA ALA A 1174 -22.31 1.52 -34.79
C ALA A 1174 -22.74 0.04 -34.62
N HIS A 1175 -22.88 -0.70 -35.72
CA HIS A 1175 -23.25 -2.12 -35.67
C HIS A 1175 -22.12 -3.04 -35.16
N CYS A 1176 -20.85 -2.68 -35.36
CA CYS A 1176 -19.73 -3.42 -34.77
C CYS A 1176 -19.69 -3.22 -33.26
N TRP A 1177 -19.87 -1.97 -32.81
CA TRP A 1177 -19.99 -1.65 -31.39
C TRP A 1177 -21.19 -2.36 -30.76
N GLN A 1178 -22.37 -2.31 -31.37
CA GLN A 1178 -23.56 -2.98 -30.84
C GLN A 1178 -23.33 -4.48 -30.66
N ARG A 1179 -22.79 -5.16 -31.68
CA ARG A 1179 -22.43 -6.59 -31.58
C ARG A 1179 -21.40 -6.87 -30.49
N TYR A 1180 -20.40 -5.99 -30.34
CA TYR A 1180 -19.41 -6.09 -29.27
C TYR A 1180 -20.06 -5.94 -27.90
N PHE A 1181 -20.87 -4.91 -27.70
CA PHE A 1181 -21.58 -4.63 -26.46
C PHE A 1181 -22.55 -5.76 -26.10
N ASP A 1182 -23.34 -6.27 -27.05
CA ASP A 1182 -24.23 -7.42 -26.87
C ASP A 1182 -23.45 -8.67 -26.44
N SER A 1183 -22.26 -8.87 -27.02
CA SER A 1183 -21.36 -9.97 -26.64
C SER A 1183 -20.83 -9.81 -25.20
N VAL A 1184 -20.42 -8.60 -24.83
CA VAL A 1184 -20.00 -8.26 -23.47
C VAL A 1184 -21.13 -8.50 -22.47
N GLN A 1185 -22.34 -8.04 -22.79
CA GLN A 1185 -23.52 -8.25 -21.96
C GLN A 1185 -23.89 -9.74 -21.82
N ALA A 1186 -23.89 -10.50 -22.91
CA ALA A 1186 -24.15 -11.94 -22.87
C ALA A 1186 -23.05 -12.73 -22.13
N LYS A 1187 -21.80 -12.27 -22.19
CA LYS A 1187 -20.69 -12.83 -21.40
C LYS A 1187 -20.88 -12.56 -19.91
N GLU A 1188 -21.25 -11.34 -19.53
CA GLU A 1188 -21.38 -10.95 -18.13
C GLU A 1188 -22.63 -11.54 -17.46
N GLN A 1189 -23.77 -11.62 -18.16
CA GLN A 1189 -24.96 -12.33 -17.66
C GLN A 1189 -24.68 -13.81 -17.34
N ARG A 1190 -23.87 -14.48 -18.18
CA ARG A 1190 -23.43 -15.87 -17.91
C ARG A 1190 -22.42 -15.94 -16.75
N ARG A 1191 -21.63 -14.89 -16.55
CA ARG A 1191 -20.63 -14.83 -15.47
C ARG A 1191 -21.27 -14.60 -14.11
N GLN A 1192 -22.20 -13.65 -13.97
CA GLN A 1192 -22.93 -13.41 -12.71
C GLN A 1192 -23.63 -14.68 -12.17
N GLN A 1193 -24.05 -15.60 -13.05
CA GLN A 1193 -24.62 -16.90 -12.67
C GLN A 1193 -23.57 -17.90 -12.14
N ARG A 1194 -22.30 -17.79 -12.56
CA ARG A 1194 -21.22 -18.76 -12.24
C ARG A 1194 -20.23 -18.24 -11.19
N LEU A 1195 -19.93 -16.94 -11.18
CA LEU A 1195 -18.97 -16.26 -10.31
C LEU A 1195 -19.59 -14.94 -9.84
N ARG A 1196 -19.80 -14.80 -8.51
CA ARG A 1196 -20.30 -13.56 -7.88
C ARG A 1196 -19.23 -12.48 -7.71
N LEU A 1197 -18.24 -12.40 -8.61
CA LEU A 1197 -17.19 -11.36 -8.55
C LEU A 1197 -17.59 -10.21 -9.46
N HIS A 1198 -17.50 -8.97 -8.97
CA HIS A 1198 -17.75 -7.77 -9.76
C HIS A 1198 -16.80 -7.67 -10.98
N THR A 1199 -17.13 -6.84 -11.95
CA THR A 1199 -16.28 -6.46 -13.08
C THR A 1199 -15.74 -5.04 -12.85
N SER A 1200 -14.75 -4.61 -13.63
CA SER A 1200 -14.26 -3.22 -13.65
C SER A 1200 -15.31 -2.23 -14.22
N TYR A 1201 -16.34 -2.76 -14.87
CA TYR A 1201 -17.45 -2.04 -15.49
C TYR A 1201 -18.79 -2.68 -15.10
N ASP A 1202 -19.85 -1.89 -15.09
CA ASP A 1202 -21.22 -2.29 -14.77
C ASP A 1202 -22.11 -2.26 -16.02
N VAL A 1203 -22.43 -3.45 -16.51
CA VAL A 1203 -23.26 -3.63 -17.71
C VAL A 1203 -24.70 -3.13 -17.50
N GLU A 1204 -25.23 -3.14 -16.27
CA GLU A 1204 -26.58 -2.60 -15.98
C GLU A 1204 -26.61 -1.08 -16.14
N ASN A 1205 -25.49 -0.44 -15.81
CA ASN A 1205 -25.29 0.99 -16.07
C ASN A 1205 -24.97 1.31 -17.54
N GLY A 1206 -24.81 0.30 -18.39
CA GLY A 1206 -24.45 0.44 -19.81
C GLY A 1206 -22.94 0.59 -20.03
N GLU A 1207 -22.14 0.29 -19.02
CA GLU A 1207 -20.69 0.45 -19.08
C GLU A 1207 -20.02 -0.72 -19.80
N PHE A 1208 -18.95 -0.42 -20.53
CA PHE A 1208 -18.11 -1.36 -21.26
C PHE A 1208 -16.69 -0.79 -21.38
N LEU A 1209 -15.72 -1.64 -21.70
CA LEU A 1209 -14.35 -1.22 -21.97
C LEU A 1209 -14.17 -1.02 -23.48
N CYS A 1210 -13.41 0.00 -23.88
CA CYS A 1210 -13.05 0.17 -25.28
C CYS A 1210 -12.29 -1.09 -25.79
N PRO A 1211 -12.64 -1.68 -26.94
CA PRO A 1211 -11.99 -2.89 -27.44
C PRO A 1211 -10.48 -2.78 -27.70
N LEU A 1212 -9.97 -1.55 -27.87
CA LEU A 1212 -8.56 -1.30 -28.21
C LEU A 1212 -7.73 -0.83 -27.02
N CYS A 1213 -8.20 0.18 -26.27
CA CYS A 1213 -7.45 0.75 -25.15
C CYS A 1213 -8.00 0.41 -23.77
N GLU A 1214 -9.08 -0.37 -23.70
CA GLU A 1214 -9.73 -0.79 -22.45
C GLU A 1214 -10.21 0.38 -21.57
N CYS A 1215 -10.31 1.61 -22.12
CA CYS A 1215 -10.86 2.75 -21.41
C CYS A 1215 -12.36 2.54 -21.12
N LEU A 1216 -12.78 2.83 -19.89
CA LEU A 1216 -14.17 2.74 -19.48
C LEU A 1216 -15.04 3.70 -20.30
N SER A 1217 -16.16 3.18 -20.81
CA SER A 1217 -17.14 3.88 -21.64
C SER A 1217 -18.55 3.43 -21.22
N ASN A 1218 -19.56 4.27 -21.41
CA ASN A 1218 -20.97 3.92 -21.10
C ASN A 1218 -21.96 4.32 -22.19
N THR A 1219 -21.46 4.88 -23.28
CA THR A 1219 -22.23 5.22 -24.47
C THR A 1219 -21.28 5.43 -25.66
N VAL A 1220 -21.84 5.86 -26.79
CA VAL A 1220 -21.08 6.17 -27.99
C VAL A 1220 -21.55 7.46 -28.64
N ILE A 1221 -20.63 8.28 -29.16
CA ILE A 1221 -20.95 9.55 -29.85
C ILE A 1221 -20.86 9.33 -31.36
N PRO A 1222 -21.90 9.62 -32.16
CA PRO A 1222 -21.81 9.52 -33.61
C PRO A 1222 -20.86 10.57 -34.21
N LEU A 1223 -20.02 10.15 -35.16
CA LEU A 1223 -19.20 11.06 -35.97
C LEU A 1223 -20.06 11.67 -37.06
N LEU A 1224 -20.13 12.99 -37.09
CA LEU A 1224 -20.93 13.76 -38.03
C LEU A 1224 -20.07 14.80 -38.74
N LEU A 1225 -20.45 15.11 -39.98
CA LEU A 1225 -20.00 16.34 -40.66
C LEU A 1225 -20.60 17.57 -39.96
N PRO A 1226 -20.05 18.79 -40.15
CA PRO A 1226 -20.65 20.01 -39.63
C PRO A 1226 -22.14 20.09 -40.03
N PRO A 1227 -23.12 20.02 -39.10
CA PRO A 1227 -24.54 19.91 -39.45
C PRO A 1227 -25.07 21.12 -40.23
N ARG A 1228 -24.39 22.27 -40.11
CA ARG A 1228 -24.79 23.55 -40.68
C ARG A 1228 -24.63 23.61 -42.21
N SER A 1229 -23.69 22.87 -42.80
CA SER A 1229 -23.53 22.79 -44.28
C SER A 1229 -24.71 22.10 -44.98
N ILE A 1230 -25.41 21.22 -44.25
CA ILE A 1230 -26.55 20.45 -44.74
C ILE A 1230 -27.79 21.36 -44.86
N LEU A 1231 -27.96 22.28 -43.92
CA LEU A 1231 -29.11 23.19 -43.83
C LEU A 1231 -28.91 24.48 -44.63
N SER A 1232 -27.67 24.93 -44.84
CA SER A 1232 -27.33 26.23 -45.46
C SER A 1232 -27.50 26.30 -46.98
N ARG A 1233 -27.90 25.22 -47.67
CA ARG A 1233 -28.17 25.24 -49.13
C ARG A 1233 -29.44 26.03 -49.52
N ARG A 1234 -30.03 26.83 -48.64
CA ARG A 1234 -31.15 27.73 -48.97
C ARG A 1234 -30.61 29.12 -49.27
N LEU A 1235 -30.88 29.58 -50.51
CA LEU A 1235 -30.69 30.91 -51.11
C LEU A 1235 -30.03 31.98 -50.19
N ASN A 1236 -28.77 32.34 -50.48
CA ASN A 1236 -28.14 33.54 -49.93
C ASN A 1236 -28.82 34.79 -50.50
N PHE A 1237 -29.58 35.50 -49.69
CA PHE A 1237 -30.05 36.86 -50.00
C PHE A 1237 -29.01 37.87 -49.53
N SER A 1238 -28.75 38.94 -50.31
CA SER A 1238 -27.76 39.97 -49.97
C SER A 1238 -28.14 40.79 -48.74
N ASP A 1239 -29.44 40.90 -48.44
CA ASP A 1239 -29.96 41.77 -47.40
C ASP A 1239 -30.33 40.93 -46.18
N GLN A 1240 -29.45 40.90 -45.17
CA GLN A 1240 -29.68 40.23 -43.89
C GLN A 1240 -30.28 41.22 -42.88
N PRO A 1241 -31.25 40.80 -42.04
CA PRO A 1241 -31.87 41.69 -41.05
C PRO A 1241 -30.87 42.11 -39.96
N ASP A 1242 -30.96 43.36 -39.53
CA ASP A 1242 -30.30 43.83 -38.31
C ASP A 1242 -30.87 43.12 -37.05
N LEU A 1243 -30.21 43.27 -35.90
CA LEU A 1243 -30.62 42.59 -34.66
C LEU A 1243 -32.06 42.95 -34.26
N ALA A 1244 -32.45 44.22 -34.36
CA ALA A 1244 -33.77 44.69 -33.94
C ALA A 1244 -34.90 44.18 -34.86
N GLN A 1245 -34.65 44.10 -36.17
CA GLN A 1245 -35.54 43.49 -37.15
C GLN A 1245 -35.65 41.97 -36.91
N TRP A 1246 -34.51 41.31 -36.70
CA TRP A 1246 -34.45 39.87 -36.46
C TRP A 1246 -35.15 39.47 -35.15
N THR A 1247 -34.88 40.17 -34.04
CA THR A 1247 -35.55 39.90 -32.76
C THR A 1247 -37.05 40.11 -32.86
N ARG A 1248 -37.52 41.16 -33.54
CA ARG A 1248 -38.97 41.36 -33.77
C ARG A 1248 -39.57 40.21 -34.57
N ALA A 1249 -38.90 39.75 -35.63
CA ALA A 1249 -39.36 38.62 -36.43
C ALA A 1249 -39.44 37.34 -35.60
N VAL A 1250 -38.39 37.01 -34.83
CA VAL A 1250 -38.36 35.83 -33.96
C VAL A 1250 -39.41 35.91 -32.85
N THR A 1251 -39.60 37.06 -32.21
CA THR A 1251 -40.66 37.25 -31.21
C THR A 1251 -42.04 37.03 -31.81
N GLN A 1252 -42.30 37.47 -33.05
CA GLN A 1252 -43.56 37.19 -33.74
C GLN A 1252 -43.71 35.69 -34.08
N GLN A 1253 -42.65 35.03 -34.54
CA GLN A 1253 -42.64 33.58 -34.78
C GLN A 1253 -42.94 32.79 -33.50
N ILE A 1254 -42.31 33.16 -32.37
CA ILE A 1254 -42.56 32.58 -31.04
C ILE A 1254 -44.04 32.72 -30.65
N LYS A 1255 -44.62 33.91 -30.83
CA LYS A 1255 -46.06 34.14 -30.55
C LYS A 1255 -46.96 33.21 -31.37
N VAL A 1256 -46.64 33.00 -32.66
CA VAL A 1256 -47.38 32.07 -33.53
C VAL A 1256 -47.21 30.61 -33.08
N VAL A 1257 -45.99 30.17 -32.77
CA VAL A 1257 -45.72 28.80 -32.29
C VAL A 1257 -46.44 28.52 -30.97
N GLN A 1258 -46.44 29.47 -30.04
CA GLN A 1258 -47.15 29.36 -28.77
C GLN A 1258 -48.67 29.32 -28.95
N MET A 1259 -49.22 30.18 -29.80
CA MET A 1259 -50.64 30.17 -30.14
C MET A 1259 -51.07 28.80 -30.71
N LEU A 1260 -50.31 28.25 -31.65
CA LEU A 1260 -50.60 26.94 -32.23
C LEU A 1260 -50.54 25.81 -31.20
N ARG A 1261 -49.61 25.87 -30.24
CA ARG A 1261 -49.59 24.90 -29.13
C ARG A 1261 -50.77 25.04 -28.20
N ARG A 1262 -51.16 26.25 -27.83
CA ARG A 1262 -52.34 26.46 -26.99
C ARG A 1262 -53.58 25.94 -27.71
N LYS A 1263 -53.69 26.14 -29.04
CA LYS A 1263 -54.75 25.56 -29.86
C LYS A 1263 -54.71 24.02 -29.90
N HIS A 1264 -53.53 23.43 -30.01
CA HIS A 1264 -53.36 21.97 -30.02
C HIS A 1264 -53.65 21.33 -28.65
N ASN A 1265 -53.27 21.97 -27.55
CA ASN A 1265 -53.56 21.51 -26.18
C ASN A 1265 -55.04 21.74 -25.80
N ALA A 1266 -55.66 22.83 -26.28
CA ALA A 1266 -57.08 23.11 -26.05
C ALA A 1266 -58.00 22.17 -26.86
N ALA A 1267 -57.55 21.62 -27.98
CA ALA A 1267 -58.29 20.59 -28.70
C ALA A 1267 -58.46 19.28 -27.89
N ASP A 1268 -57.57 19.03 -26.92
CA ASP A 1268 -57.63 17.88 -26.01
C ASP A 1268 -58.42 18.17 -24.71
N THR A 1269 -58.84 19.41 -24.46
CA THR A 1269 -59.60 19.80 -23.26
C THR A 1269 -60.87 20.56 -23.66
N SER A 1270 -62.03 19.91 -23.50
CA SER A 1270 -63.34 20.41 -23.90
C SER A 1270 -63.80 21.62 -23.08
N SER A 1271 -63.34 22.82 -23.44
CA SER A 1271 -63.93 24.11 -23.00
C SER A 1271 -63.79 25.15 -24.10
N SER A 1272 -64.93 25.56 -24.68
CA SER A 1272 -65.04 26.21 -25.99
C SER A 1272 -65.17 27.75 -25.95
N GLU A 1273 -64.65 28.45 -24.94
CA GLU A 1273 -64.91 29.90 -24.82
C GLU A 1273 -63.74 30.85 -25.13
N ASP A 1274 -62.52 30.37 -25.44
CA ASP A 1274 -61.37 31.26 -25.76
C ASP A 1274 -60.89 31.24 -27.22
N THR A 1275 -61.72 30.80 -28.18
CA THR A 1275 -61.30 30.71 -29.60
C THR A 1275 -61.42 32.02 -30.39
N GLU A 1276 -62.22 33.00 -29.97
CA GLU A 1276 -62.39 34.23 -30.76
C GLU A 1276 -61.19 35.19 -30.67
N ALA A 1277 -60.49 35.25 -29.53
CA ALA A 1277 -59.31 36.10 -29.38
C ALA A 1277 -58.07 35.57 -30.14
N MET A 1278 -58.02 34.28 -30.49
CA MET A 1278 -56.85 33.66 -31.13
C MET A 1278 -56.71 33.94 -32.63
N ASN A 1279 -57.76 34.41 -33.33
CA ASN A 1279 -57.71 34.54 -34.80
C ASN A 1279 -57.02 35.83 -35.32
N ILE A 1280 -56.35 36.61 -34.46
CA ILE A 1280 -55.87 37.96 -34.82
C ILE A 1280 -54.35 38.06 -35.02
N ILE A 1281 -53.53 37.04 -34.70
CA ILE A 1281 -52.08 37.15 -34.90
C ILE A 1281 -51.73 36.87 -36.38
N PRO A 1282 -51.27 37.87 -37.16
CA PRO A 1282 -50.81 37.63 -38.53
C PRO A 1282 -49.56 36.75 -38.51
N ILE A 1283 -49.58 35.67 -39.30
CA ILE A 1283 -48.40 34.83 -39.53
C ILE A 1283 -47.35 35.70 -40.24
N PRO A 1284 -46.11 35.83 -39.70
CA PRO A 1284 -45.04 36.58 -40.34
C PRO A 1284 -44.80 36.12 -41.78
N GLU A 1285 -44.49 37.06 -42.66
CA GLU A 1285 -44.25 36.74 -44.07
C GLU A 1285 -43.09 35.74 -44.21
N GLY A 1286 -43.34 34.63 -44.92
CA GLY A 1286 -42.39 33.54 -45.07
C GLY A 1286 -42.41 32.49 -43.95
N PHE A 1287 -43.03 32.72 -42.80
CA PHE A 1287 -43.09 31.72 -41.73
C PHE A 1287 -44.19 30.68 -41.99
N ARG A 1288 -43.82 29.39 -42.03
CA ARG A 1288 -44.72 28.26 -42.27
C ARG A 1288 -44.70 27.29 -41.08
N PRO A 1289 -45.51 27.54 -40.04
CA PRO A 1289 -45.48 26.73 -38.82
C PRO A 1289 -45.96 25.28 -39.01
N ASP A 1290 -46.68 24.98 -40.11
CA ASP A 1290 -47.11 23.62 -40.45
C ASP A 1290 -46.03 22.80 -41.18
N PHE A 1291 -44.88 23.41 -41.50
CA PHE A 1291 -43.81 22.73 -42.21
C PHE A 1291 -43.00 21.83 -41.26
N TYR A 1292 -42.94 20.53 -41.57
CA TYR A 1292 -42.09 19.56 -40.86
C TYR A 1292 -40.92 19.16 -41.77
N PRO A 1293 -39.66 19.47 -41.40
CA PRO A 1293 -38.51 19.08 -42.19
C PRO A 1293 -38.31 17.57 -42.17
N ARG A 1294 -37.89 16.99 -43.32
CA ARG A 1294 -37.43 15.60 -43.36
C ARG A 1294 -36.05 15.52 -42.72
N ASN A 1295 -35.86 14.59 -41.78
CA ASN A 1295 -34.55 14.34 -41.17
C ASN A 1295 -33.54 13.89 -42.25
N PRO A 1296 -32.39 14.57 -42.41
CA PRO A 1296 -31.44 14.32 -43.49
C PRO A 1296 -30.58 13.06 -43.25
N TYR A 1297 -30.45 12.60 -42.01
CA TYR A 1297 -29.54 11.53 -41.62
C TYR A 1297 -30.07 10.14 -41.99
N SER A 1298 -29.15 9.18 -42.17
CA SER A 1298 -29.50 7.76 -42.30
C SER A 1298 -30.14 7.23 -41.00
N ASP A 1299 -30.92 6.15 -41.09
CA ASP A 1299 -31.61 5.61 -39.91
C ASP A 1299 -30.63 5.13 -38.83
N SER A 1300 -29.46 4.60 -39.23
CA SER A 1300 -28.40 4.24 -38.27
C SER A 1300 -27.82 5.43 -37.52
N ILE A 1301 -27.73 6.61 -38.15
CA ILE A 1301 -27.26 7.83 -37.48
C ILE A 1301 -28.34 8.34 -36.53
N LYS A 1302 -29.62 8.30 -36.93
CA LYS A 1302 -30.74 8.68 -36.06
C LYS A 1302 -30.78 7.83 -34.80
N GLU A 1303 -30.59 6.52 -34.94
CA GLU A 1303 -30.52 5.59 -33.81
C GLU A 1303 -29.40 6.01 -32.84
N MET A 1304 -28.19 6.26 -33.33
CA MET A 1304 -27.05 6.68 -32.49
C MET A 1304 -27.22 8.07 -31.88
N LEU A 1305 -27.91 9.01 -32.56
CA LEU A 1305 -28.30 10.29 -31.99
C LEU A 1305 -29.22 10.07 -30.77
N THR A 1306 -30.22 9.20 -30.91
CA THR A 1306 -31.12 8.85 -29.80
C THR A 1306 -30.37 8.12 -28.69
N THR A 1307 -29.49 7.16 -29.01
CA THR A 1307 -28.73 6.39 -28.02
C THR A 1307 -27.89 7.27 -27.10
N PHE A 1308 -27.09 8.19 -27.65
CA PHE A 1308 -26.29 9.10 -26.82
C PHE A 1308 -27.18 10.08 -26.04
N GLY A 1309 -28.24 10.62 -26.67
CA GLY A 1309 -29.15 11.54 -26.01
C GLY A 1309 -29.82 10.92 -24.78
N THR A 1310 -30.32 9.70 -24.93
CA THR A 1310 -30.90 8.90 -23.84
C THR A 1310 -29.88 8.58 -22.75
N ALA A 1311 -28.61 8.31 -23.10
CA ALA A 1311 -27.54 8.09 -22.13
C ALA A 1311 -27.20 9.36 -21.35
N ALA A 1312 -27.09 10.51 -22.02
CA ALA A 1312 -26.85 11.81 -21.36
C ALA A 1312 -27.99 12.17 -20.41
N TYR A 1313 -29.24 11.87 -20.78
CA TYR A 1313 -30.41 12.02 -19.93
C TYR A 1313 -30.39 11.08 -18.71
N LYS A 1314 -30.20 9.78 -18.93
CA LYS A 1314 -30.12 8.75 -17.88
C LYS A 1314 -29.06 9.12 -16.84
N VAL A 1315 -27.84 9.42 -17.29
CA VAL A 1315 -26.69 9.68 -16.41
C VAL A 1315 -26.78 11.07 -15.77
N GLY A 1316 -27.11 12.11 -16.55
CA GLY A 1316 -27.15 13.48 -16.08
C GLY A 1316 -28.19 13.71 -14.98
N LEU A 1317 -29.36 13.09 -15.10
CA LEU A 1317 -30.44 13.20 -14.11
C LEU A 1317 -30.54 12.02 -13.14
N LYS A 1318 -29.81 10.91 -13.34
CA LYS A 1318 -30.01 9.65 -12.57
C LYS A 1318 -31.46 9.17 -12.61
N VAL A 1319 -32.03 9.09 -13.80
CA VAL A 1319 -33.40 8.61 -14.03
C VAL A 1319 -33.39 7.45 -15.01
N HIS A 1320 -34.49 6.70 -15.07
CA HIS A 1320 -34.64 5.66 -16.09
C HIS A 1320 -34.58 6.26 -17.50
N PRO A 1321 -33.97 5.55 -18.47
CA PRO A 1321 -33.90 6.02 -19.85
C PRO A 1321 -35.31 6.23 -20.43
N ASN A 1322 -35.56 7.42 -20.97
CA ASN A 1322 -36.81 7.75 -21.66
C ASN A 1322 -36.47 8.65 -22.85
N GLU A 1323 -36.48 8.08 -24.05
CA GLU A 1323 -36.11 8.77 -25.28
C GLU A 1323 -37.12 9.89 -25.66
N GLY A 1324 -38.37 9.75 -25.20
CA GLY A 1324 -39.45 10.70 -25.46
C GLY A 1324 -39.56 11.81 -24.41
N ASP A 1325 -38.72 11.81 -23.37
CA ASP A 1325 -38.77 12.84 -22.33
C ASP A 1325 -38.38 14.21 -22.91
N PRO A 1326 -39.16 15.27 -22.63
CA PRO A 1326 -38.86 16.58 -23.18
C PRO A 1326 -37.50 17.13 -22.73
N ARG A 1327 -36.88 16.60 -21.66
CA ARG A 1327 -35.59 17.07 -21.15
C ARG A 1327 -34.39 16.49 -21.89
N VAL A 1328 -34.53 15.43 -22.70
CA VAL A 1328 -33.41 14.79 -23.42
C VAL A 1328 -32.56 15.80 -24.22
N PRO A 1329 -33.15 16.69 -25.05
CA PRO A 1329 -32.36 17.69 -25.77
C PRO A 1329 -31.59 18.63 -24.84
N ILE A 1330 -32.16 18.99 -23.69
CA ILE A 1330 -31.53 19.89 -22.71
C ILE A 1330 -30.24 19.26 -22.16
N LEU A 1331 -30.28 17.98 -21.81
CA LEU A 1331 -29.08 17.29 -21.30
C LEU A 1331 -28.02 17.12 -22.39
N CYS A 1332 -28.41 16.96 -23.65
CA CYS A 1332 -27.48 16.95 -24.80
C CYS A 1332 -26.74 18.29 -24.95
N TRP A 1333 -27.44 19.41 -24.76
CA TRP A 1333 -26.84 20.74 -24.80
C TRP A 1333 -25.97 20.99 -23.56
N GLY A 1334 -26.46 20.60 -22.38
CA GLY A 1334 -25.76 20.76 -21.11
C GLY A 1334 -24.44 19.99 -21.04
N THR A 1335 -24.40 18.75 -21.54
CA THR A 1335 -23.17 17.96 -21.57
C THR A 1335 -22.11 18.55 -22.50
N CYS A 1336 -22.52 19.09 -23.65
CA CYS A 1336 -21.65 19.82 -24.57
C CYS A 1336 -21.07 21.08 -23.89
N ALA A 1337 -21.95 21.91 -23.31
CA ALA A 1337 -21.55 23.16 -22.67
C ALA A 1337 -20.60 22.94 -21.48
N TYR A 1338 -20.93 22.01 -20.58
CA TYR A 1338 -20.12 21.72 -19.40
C TYR A 1338 -18.74 21.13 -19.78
N THR A 1339 -18.69 20.24 -20.79
CA THR A 1339 -17.42 19.65 -21.26
C THR A 1339 -16.49 20.71 -21.84
N ILE A 1340 -17.02 21.65 -22.64
CA ILE A 1340 -16.23 22.76 -23.19
C ILE A 1340 -15.70 23.67 -22.06
N GLN A 1341 -16.54 24.02 -21.08
CA GLN A 1341 -16.10 24.84 -19.94
C GLN A 1341 -15.04 24.15 -19.08
N SER A 1342 -15.16 22.82 -18.89
CA SER A 1342 -14.17 22.03 -18.17
C SER A 1342 -12.81 22.07 -18.86
N ILE A 1343 -12.79 21.86 -20.18
CA ILE A 1343 -11.55 21.88 -20.97
C ILE A 1343 -10.93 23.27 -21.01
N GLU A 1344 -11.72 24.33 -21.18
CA GLU A 1344 -11.22 25.71 -21.09
C GLU A 1344 -10.54 25.98 -19.75
N ARG A 1345 -11.15 25.51 -18.65
CA ARG A 1345 -10.60 25.66 -17.31
C ARG A 1345 -9.27 24.93 -17.14
N ILE A 1346 -9.19 23.69 -17.60
CA ILE A 1346 -7.96 22.89 -17.54
C ILE A 1346 -6.84 23.59 -18.32
N LEU A 1347 -7.13 24.09 -19.52
CA LEU A 1347 -6.14 24.80 -20.34
C LEU A 1347 -5.70 26.12 -19.69
N SER A 1348 -6.63 26.85 -19.07
CA SER A 1348 -6.31 28.07 -18.34
C SER A 1348 -5.44 27.81 -17.12
N ASP A 1349 -5.69 26.74 -16.35
CA ASP A 1349 -4.89 26.34 -15.20
C ASP A 1349 -3.48 25.89 -15.62
N GLU A 1350 -3.32 25.35 -16.83
CA GLU A 1350 -2.03 24.94 -17.42
C GLU A 1350 -1.32 26.05 -18.22
N GLU A 1351 -1.87 27.27 -18.25
CA GLU A 1351 -1.37 28.41 -19.05
C GLU A 1351 -1.23 28.08 -20.55
N LYS A 1352 -2.09 27.18 -21.06
CA LYS A 1352 -2.12 26.76 -22.47
C LYS A 1352 -3.12 27.58 -23.29
N PRO A 1353 -2.82 27.85 -24.56
CA PRO A 1353 -3.77 28.49 -25.46
C PRO A 1353 -4.94 27.54 -25.76
N VAL A 1354 -6.12 28.12 -25.98
CA VAL A 1354 -7.38 27.36 -26.15
C VAL A 1354 -7.38 26.49 -27.41
N PHE A 1355 -6.73 26.94 -28.47
CA PHE A 1355 -6.49 26.18 -29.70
C PHE A 1355 -5.04 25.69 -29.80
N GLY A 1356 -4.35 25.55 -28.67
CA GLY A 1356 -3.06 24.87 -28.64
C GLY A 1356 -3.16 23.40 -29.05
N PRO A 1357 -2.04 22.66 -29.11
CA PRO A 1357 -2.06 21.23 -29.43
C PRO A 1357 -2.84 20.45 -28.34
N LEU A 1358 -4.13 20.26 -28.58
CA LEU A 1358 -4.96 19.38 -27.78
C LEU A 1358 -4.57 17.93 -28.07
N PRO A 1359 -4.54 17.05 -27.05
CA PRO A 1359 -4.50 15.63 -27.29
C PRO A 1359 -5.61 15.21 -28.27
N CYS A 1360 -5.27 14.41 -29.27
CA CYS A 1360 -6.19 13.93 -30.32
C CYS A 1360 -7.55 13.46 -29.74
N ARG A 1361 -7.51 12.71 -28.63
CA ARG A 1361 -8.71 12.24 -27.92
C ARG A 1361 -9.67 13.35 -27.47
N LEU A 1362 -9.15 14.49 -27.00
CA LEU A 1362 -9.98 15.61 -26.53
C LEU A 1362 -10.56 16.38 -27.72
N ASP A 1363 -9.75 16.57 -28.76
CA ASP A 1363 -10.17 17.23 -30.00
C ASP A 1363 -11.28 16.46 -30.72
N ASP A 1364 -11.11 15.14 -30.87
CA ASP A 1364 -12.14 14.26 -31.46
C ASP A 1364 -13.42 14.20 -30.61
N CYS A 1365 -13.28 14.20 -29.28
CA CYS A 1365 -14.41 14.24 -28.36
C CYS A 1365 -15.21 15.54 -28.52
N LEU A 1366 -14.56 16.69 -28.46
CA LEU A 1366 -15.22 17.99 -28.58
C LEU A 1366 -15.86 18.19 -29.96
N ARG A 1367 -15.16 17.78 -31.03
CA ARG A 1367 -15.68 17.81 -32.39
C ARG A 1367 -16.95 16.98 -32.52
N SER A 1368 -16.90 15.72 -32.08
CA SER A 1368 -18.02 14.80 -32.23
C SER A 1368 -19.20 15.20 -31.32
N LEU A 1369 -18.93 15.60 -30.07
CA LEU A 1369 -19.94 16.01 -29.10
C LEU A 1369 -20.68 17.28 -29.54
N THR A 1370 -19.96 18.29 -30.04
CA THR A 1370 -20.58 19.55 -30.51
C THR A 1370 -21.50 19.30 -31.71
N ARG A 1371 -21.02 18.51 -32.68
CA ARG A 1371 -21.81 18.18 -33.87
C ARG A 1371 -22.99 17.26 -33.57
N PHE A 1372 -22.81 16.31 -32.66
CA PHE A 1372 -23.89 15.50 -32.09
C PHE A 1372 -24.99 16.39 -31.50
N ALA A 1373 -24.63 17.29 -30.59
CA ALA A 1373 -25.58 18.14 -29.89
C ALA A 1373 -26.36 19.04 -30.86
N ALA A 1374 -25.70 19.49 -31.94
CA ALA A 1374 -26.31 20.27 -33.01
C ALA A 1374 -27.21 19.48 -33.98
N ALA A 1375 -27.02 18.17 -34.09
CA ALA A 1375 -27.85 17.29 -34.92
C ALA A 1375 -29.04 16.69 -34.15
N HIS A 1376 -28.95 16.59 -32.82
CA HIS A 1376 -29.93 15.89 -31.98
C HIS A 1376 -31.38 16.42 -32.10
N TRP A 1377 -31.59 17.72 -32.36
CA TRP A 1377 -32.94 18.26 -32.55
C TRP A 1377 -33.72 17.59 -33.68
N THR A 1378 -33.04 16.93 -34.63
CA THR A 1378 -33.65 16.24 -35.77
C THR A 1378 -34.30 14.90 -35.41
N VAL A 1379 -33.97 14.32 -34.24
CA VAL A 1379 -34.59 13.10 -33.71
C VAL A 1379 -35.55 13.38 -32.55
N ALA A 1380 -35.51 14.58 -31.98
CA ALA A 1380 -36.47 15.03 -30.97
C ALA A 1380 -37.79 15.50 -31.61
N LEU A 1381 -38.87 15.51 -30.82
CA LEU A 1381 -40.14 16.11 -31.25
C LEU A 1381 -39.94 17.60 -31.53
N LEU A 1382 -40.22 18.04 -32.76
CA LEU A 1382 -40.07 19.44 -33.18
C LEU A 1382 -40.77 20.43 -32.23
N PRO A 1383 -42.03 20.18 -31.78
CA PRO A 1383 -42.65 21.03 -30.78
C PRO A 1383 -41.90 21.02 -29.43
N VAL A 1384 -41.27 19.94 -29.01
CA VAL A 1384 -40.50 19.99 -27.75
C VAL A 1384 -39.34 20.97 -27.85
N VAL A 1385 -38.51 20.84 -28.90
CA VAL A 1385 -37.31 21.70 -29.08
C VAL A 1385 -37.68 23.16 -29.29
N GLN A 1386 -38.69 23.44 -30.11
CA GLN A 1386 -39.22 24.79 -30.30
C GLN A 1386 -39.70 25.40 -28.97
N GLY A 1387 -40.22 24.58 -28.05
CA GLY A 1387 -40.75 25.05 -26.77
C GLY A 1387 -39.63 25.50 -25.84
N HIS A 1388 -38.56 24.71 -25.82
CA HIS A 1388 -37.33 25.06 -25.12
C HIS A 1388 -36.71 26.32 -25.71
N PHE A 1389 -36.62 26.43 -27.04
CA PHE A 1389 -36.15 27.66 -27.69
C PHE A 1389 -36.99 28.87 -27.25
N CYS A 1390 -38.33 28.77 -27.25
CA CYS A 1390 -39.19 29.87 -26.82
C CYS A 1390 -38.92 30.29 -25.37
N LYS A 1391 -38.75 29.33 -24.45
CA LYS A 1391 -38.44 29.61 -23.03
C LYS A 1391 -37.05 30.21 -22.85
N LEU A 1392 -36.03 29.64 -23.49
CA LEU A 1392 -34.65 30.14 -23.47
C LEU A 1392 -34.54 31.54 -24.08
N PHE A 1393 -35.27 31.81 -25.17
CA PHE A 1393 -35.25 33.11 -25.81
C PHE A 1393 -36.00 34.14 -24.95
N ALA A 1394 -37.11 33.75 -24.34
CA ALA A 1394 -37.89 34.61 -23.44
C ALA A 1394 -37.13 35.00 -22.16
N SER A 1395 -36.14 34.22 -21.71
CA SER A 1395 -35.29 34.62 -20.57
C SER A 1395 -34.31 35.74 -20.93
N LEU A 1396 -34.03 35.96 -22.22
CA LEU A 1396 -33.22 37.09 -22.71
C LEU A 1396 -34.06 38.23 -23.24
N VAL A 1397 -35.11 37.92 -24.01
CA VAL A 1397 -36.03 38.88 -24.63
C VAL A 1397 -37.40 38.68 -23.99
N PRO A 1398 -37.72 39.43 -22.92
CA PRO A 1398 -38.94 39.26 -22.13
C PRO A 1398 -40.19 39.29 -23.00
N SER A 1399 -41.13 38.41 -22.67
CA SER A 1399 -42.42 38.26 -23.36
C SER A 1399 -43.51 38.11 -22.33
N ASP A 1400 -44.68 38.72 -22.55
CA ASP A 1400 -45.88 38.63 -21.70
C ASP A 1400 -46.39 37.19 -21.49
N SER A 1401 -45.79 36.21 -22.16
CA SER A 1401 -46.24 34.80 -22.18
C SER A 1401 -45.62 33.92 -21.09
N TYR A 1402 -44.62 34.40 -20.35
CA TYR A 1402 -43.92 33.62 -19.31
C TYR A 1402 -43.68 34.48 -18.07
N GLU A 1403 -44.31 34.13 -16.94
CA GLU A 1403 -44.16 34.89 -15.68
C GLU A 1403 -43.04 34.34 -14.76
N ASP A 1404 -42.70 33.04 -14.85
CA ASP A 1404 -41.78 32.35 -13.93
C ASP A 1404 -40.47 31.89 -14.58
N LEU A 1405 -39.73 32.80 -15.22
CA LEU A 1405 -38.38 32.49 -15.76
C LEU A 1405 -37.27 32.98 -14.80
N PRO A 1406 -36.15 32.25 -14.69
CA PRO A 1406 -35.02 32.68 -13.85
C PRO A 1406 -34.44 33.99 -14.36
N CYS A 1407 -33.94 34.81 -13.44
CA CYS A 1407 -33.29 36.06 -13.80
C CYS A 1407 -31.88 35.80 -14.37
N ILE A 1408 -31.30 36.79 -15.04
CA ILE A 1408 -29.97 36.65 -15.65
C ILE A 1408 -28.86 36.29 -14.64
N LEU A 1409 -29.02 36.55 -13.34
CA LEU A 1409 -28.05 36.17 -12.31
C LEU A 1409 -28.08 34.68 -11.95
N ASP A 1410 -29.17 34.00 -12.31
CA ASP A 1410 -29.42 32.57 -12.02
C ASP A 1410 -29.11 31.66 -13.22
N ILE A 1411 -28.59 32.22 -14.32
CA ILE A 1411 -28.34 31.50 -15.57
C ILE A 1411 -26.86 31.55 -15.95
N ASP A 1412 -26.25 30.39 -16.22
CA ASP A 1412 -24.95 30.29 -16.87
C ASP A 1412 -25.09 30.66 -18.36
N MET A 1413 -24.54 31.83 -18.73
CA MET A 1413 -24.72 32.41 -20.06
C MET A 1413 -24.16 31.54 -21.20
N PHE A 1414 -23.16 30.71 -20.95
CA PHE A 1414 -22.65 29.80 -21.98
C PHE A 1414 -23.57 28.60 -22.21
N HIS A 1415 -24.14 28.00 -21.15
CA HIS A 1415 -25.19 26.99 -21.32
C HIS A 1415 -26.40 27.56 -22.05
N LEU A 1416 -26.79 28.80 -21.74
CA LEU A 1416 -27.85 29.51 -22.44
C LEU A 1416 -27.51 29.72 -23.93
N LEU A 1417 -26.29 30.17 -24.24
CA LEU A 1417 -25.80 30.32 -25.62
C LEU A 1417 -25.91 29.01 -26.39
N VAL A 1418 -25.36 27.92 -25.84
CA VAL A 1418 -25.38 26.60 -26.47
C VAL A 1418 -26.82 26.13 -26.66
N GLY A 1419 -27.68 26.24 -25.65
CA GLY A 1419 -29.09 25.87 -25.75
C GLY A 1419 -29.84 26.64 -26.84
N LEU A 1420 -29.66 27.96 -26.91
CA LEU A 1420 -30.29 28.82 -27.92
C LEU A 1420 -29.82 28.48 -29.33
N VAL A 1421 -28.50 28.44 -29.56
CA VAL A 1421 -27.92 28.17 -30.88
C VAL A 1421 -28.29 26.76 -31.37
N LEU A 1422 -28.33 25.76 -30.48
CA LEU A 1422 -28.64 24.39 -30.87
C LEU A 1422 -30.14 24.14 -31.03
N ALA A 1423 -31.01 24.90 -30.35
CA ALA A 1423 -32.46 24.81 -30.50
C ALA A 1423 -33.02 25.68 -31.64
N PHE A 1424 -32.33 26.77 -32.01
CA PHE A 1424 -32.77 27.71 -33.05
C PHE A 1424 -33.12 27.09 -34.41
N PRO A 1425 -32.38 26.09 -34.94
CA PRO A 1425 -32.76 25.42 -36.18
C PRO A 1425 -34.18 24.83 -36.20
N ALA A 1426 -34.72 24.44 -35.05
CA ALA A 1426 -36.08 23.93 -34.92
C ALA A 1426 -37.14 25.02 -35.17
N LEU A 1427 -36.81 26.29 -34.95
CA LEU A 1427 -37.64 27.42 -35.36
C LEU A 1427 -37.33 27.82 -36.81
N GLN A 1428 -36.05 27.95 -37.15
CA GLN A 1428 -35.60 28.43 -38.46
C GLN A 1428 -35.99 27.50 -39.62
N CYS A 1429 -36.17 26.19 -39.39
CA CYS A 1429 -36.58 25.27 -40.46
C CYS A 1429 -37.96 25.61 -41.06
N GLN A 1430 -38.79 26.34 -40.31
CA GLN A 1430 -40.12 26.83 -40.70
C GLN A 1430 -40.09 28.26 -41.26
N ASP A 1431 -38.94 28.93 -41.24
CA ASP A 1431 -38.77 30.29 -41.76
C ASP A 1431 -38.29 30.28 -43.22
N PHE A 1432 -39.08 30.90 -44.10
CA PHE A 1432 -38.78 31.12 -45.50
C PHE A 1432 -38.66 32.61 -45.84
N SER A 1433 -38.51 33.49 -44.83
CA SER A 1433 -38.34 34.95 -45.00
C SER A 1433 -37.04 35.34 -45.71
N GLY A 1434 -36.06 34.43 -45.78
CA GLY A 1434 -34.73 34.67 -46.37
C GLY A 1434 -33.63 34.93 -45.33
N SER A 1435 -33.98 35.01 -44.04
CA SER A 1435 -33.00 35.11 -42.95
C SER A 1435 -32.11 33.87 -42.89
N SER A 1436 -30.79 34.06 -42.90
CA SER A 1436 -29.85 32.94 -42.82
C SER A 1436 -29.74 32.40 -41.38
N LEU A 1437 -29.50 31.09 -41.24
CA LEU A 1437 -29.23 30.48 -39.93
C LEU A 1437 -28.00 31.09 -39.25
N ALA A 1438 -26.97 31.44 -40.03
CA ALA A 1438 -25.76 32.08 -39.53
C ALA A 1438 -26.03 33.49 -38.97
N THR A 1439 -26.97 34.23 -39.57
CA THR A 1439 -27.43 35.53 -39.06
C THR A 1439 -28.09 35.38 -37.69
N GLY A 1440 -28.96 34.38 -37.53
CA GLY A 1440 -29.59 34.13 -36.22
C GLY A 1440 -28.61 33.63 -35.16
N ASP A 1441 -27.67 32.74 -35.51
CA ASP A 1441 -26.61 32.29 -34.59
C ASP A 1441 -25.75 33.48 -34.11
N LEU A 1442 -25.44 34.43 -35.00
CA LEU A 1442 -24.74 35.69 -34.66
C LEU A 1442 -25.55 36.56 -33.71
N HIS A 1443 -26.82 36.82 -34.04
CA HIS A 1443 -27.70 37.67 -33.24
C HIS A 1443 -27.97 37.08 -31.85
N ILE A 1444 -28.15 35.77 -31.74
CA ILE A 1444 -28.23 35.05 -30.46
C ILE A 1444 -26.95 35.27 -29.67
N PHE A 1445 -25.79 35.09 -30.31
CA PHE A 1445 -24.51 35.26 -29.64
C PHE A 1445 -24.29 36.69 -29.16
N HIS A 1446 -24.66 37.70 -29.95
CA HIS A 1446 -24.61 39.10 -29.54
C HIS A 1446 -25.52 39.39 -28.33
N LEU A 1447 -26.78 38.91 -28.36
CA LEU A 1447 -27.71 39.06 -27.23
C LEU A 1447 -27.18 38.43 -25.95
N VAL A 1448 -26.68 37.19 -26.02
CA VAL A 1448 -26.12 36.49 -24.86
C VAL A 1448 -24.84 37.16 -24.36
N THR A 1449 -23.98 37.62 -25.27
CA THR A 1449 -22.75 38.35 -24.91
C THR A 1449 -23.10 39.64 -24.16
N MET A 1450 -24.07 40.42 -24.67
CA MET A 1450 -24.53 41.63 -24.00
C MET A 1450 -25.19 41.33 -22.65
N ALA A 1451 -26.00 40.28 -22.55
CA ALA A 1451 -26.59 39.83 -21.27
C ALA A 1451 -25.51 39.39 -20.27
N HIS A 1452 -24.46 38.70 -20.71
CA HIS A 1452 -23.34 38.30 -19.87
C HIS A 1452 -22.51 39.50 -19.39
N ILE A 1453 -22.30 40.51 -20.25
CA ILE A 1453 -21.66 41.78 -19.84
C ILE A 1453 -22.48 42.45 -18.74
N VAL A 1454 -23.81 42.52 -18.89
CA VAL A 1454 -24.69 43.05 -17.84
C VAL A 1454 -24.63 42.20 -16.57
N GLN A 1455 -24.65 40.86 -16.68
CA GLN A 1455 -24.49 39.94 -15.55
C GLN A 1455 -23.16 40.17 -14.79
N ILE A 1456 -22.06 40.37 -15.51
CA ILE A 1456 -20.75 40.70 -14.93
C ILE A 1456 -20.81 42.06 -14.22
N LEU A 1457 -21.37 43.09 -14.85
CA LEU A 1457 -21.46 44.43 -14.27
C LEU A 1457 -22.35 44.48 -13.02
N LEU A 1458 -23.42 43.68 -12.98
CA LEU A 1458 -24.27 43.56 -11.79
C LEU A 1458 -23.55 42.83 -10.65
N THR A 1459 -22.70 41.85 -10.94
CA THR A 1459 -22.04 40.98 -9.92
C THR A 1459 -20.60 41.36 -9.59
N SER A 1460 -20.03 42.35 -10.26
CA SER A 1460 -18.68 42.81 -9.98
C SER A 1460 -18.61 43.45 -8.59
N CYS A 1461 -17.79 42.89 -7.70
CA CYS A 1461 -17.50 43.51 -6.41
C CYS A 1461 -16.55 44.69 -6.63
N THR A 1462 -17.05 45.92 -6.48
CA THR A 1462 -16.23 47.12 -6.35
C THR A 1462 -15.70 47.26 -4.92
N GLU A 1463 -15.05 46.22 -4.40
CA GLU A 1463 -14.34 46.29 -3.12
C GLU A 1463 -12.84 46.57 -3.37
N GLU A 1464 -12.40 47.69 -2.80
CA GLU A 1464 -11.03 48.06 -2.45
C GLU A 1464 -9.97 48.00 -3.56
N ASN A 1465 -9.84 49.10 -4.31
CA ASN A 1465 -8.54 49.66 -4.73
C ASN A 1465 -8.77 51.07 -5.29
N GLY A 1466 -8.84 52.05 -4.38
CA GLY A 1466 -8.92 53.48 -4.71
C GLY A 1466 -7.59 53.98 -5.28
N MET A 1467 -7.39 53.82 -6.59
CA MET A 1467 -6.56 54.74 -7.35
C MET A 1467 -7.48 55.54 -8.27
N ASP A 1468 -7.70 56.80 -7.91
CA ASP A 1468 -8.38 57.77 -8.77
C ASP A 1468 -7.53 57.98 -10.03
N GLN A 1469 -8.09 57.64 -11.20
CA GLN A 1469 -7.42 57.85 -12.48
C GLN A 1469 -7.73 59.27 -12.97
N GLU A 1470 -6.70 60.09 -13.19
CA GLU A 1470 -6.85 61.53 -13.46
C GLU A 1470 -7.37 61.91 -14.87
N ASN A 1471 -7.56 60.99 -15.81
CA ASN A 1471 -8.27 61.25 -17.07
C ASN A 1471 -8.69 59.94 -17.78
N PRO A 1472 -10.00 59.67 -18.01
CA PRO A 1472 -10.42 58.55 -18.87
C PRO A 1472 -10.15 58.90 -20.34
N THR A 1473 -9.04 58.42 -20.90
CA THR A 1473 -8.68 58.68 -22.31
C THR A 1473 -9.07 57.56 -23.27
N GLY A 1474 -9.46 56.39 -22.77
CA GLY A 1474 -9.86 55.24 -23.60
C GLY A 1474 -11.31 55.33 -24.09
N GLU A 1475 -11.54 55.07 -25.37
CA GLU A 1475 -12.90 54.99 -25.93
C GLU A 1475 -13.73 53.89 -25.23
N GLU A 1476 -13.11 52.77 -24.90
CA GLU A 1476 -13.72 51.64 -24.19
C GLU A 1476 -14.10 52.01 -22.75
N GLU A 1477 -13.25 52.80 -22.07
CA GLU A 1477 -13.46 53.24 -20.69
C GLU A 1477 -14.66 54.20 -20.58
N LEU A 1478 -14.79 55.11 -21.53
CA LEU A 1478 -15.93 56.02 -21.62
C LEU A 1478 -17.21 55.27 -21.97
N ALA A 1479 -17.14 54.32 -22.90
CA ALA A 1479 -18.27 53.51 -23.31
C ALA A 1479 -18.80 52.63 -22.16
N ILE A 1480 -17.92 51.94 -21.43
CA ILE A 1480 -18.34 51.11 -20.28
C ILE A 1480 -18.90 51.95 -19.14
N LEU A 1481 -18.34 53.15 -18.89
CA LEU A 1481 -18.89 54.10 -17.91
C LEU A 1481 -20.29 54.54 -18.31
N SER A 1482 -20.53 54.81 -19.59
CA SER A 1482 -21.86 55.16 -20.09
C SER A 1482 -22.85 54.02 -19.86
N LEU A 1483 -22.47 52.78 -20.19
CA LEU A 1483 -23.31 51.61 -19.96
C LEU A 1483 -23.58 51.38 -18.46
N HIS A 1484 -22.57 51.51 -17.61
CA HIS A 1484 -22.72 51.41 -16.16
C HIS A 1484 -23.66 52.48 -15.59
N LYS A 1485 -23.59 53.72 -16.10
CA LYS A 1485 -24.55 54.78 -15.73
C LYS A 1485 -25.98 54.43 -16.13
N THR A 1486 -26.18 53.84 -17.31
CA THR A 1486 -27.49 53.35 -17.75
C THR A 1486 -28.01 52.24 -16.82
N LEU A 1487 -27.16 51.29 -16.40
CA LEU A 1487 -27.52 50.26 -15.41
C LEU A 1487 -27.85 50.86 -14.05
N HIS A 1488 -27.07 51.83 -13.59
CA HIS A 1488 -27.33 52.54 -12.34
C HIS A 1488 -28.70 53.24 -12.36
N GLN A 1489 -29.09 53.84 -13.49
CA GLN A 1489 -30.41 54.44 -13.67
C GLN A 1489 -31.54 53.39 -13.64
N TYR A 1490 -31.42 52.31 -14.41
CA TYR A 1490 -32.46 51.27 -14.49
C TYR A 1490 -32.60 50.41 -13.23
N THR A 1491 -31.56 50.31 -12.42
CA THR A 1491 -31.60 49.65 -11.10
C THR A 1491 -32.14 50.55 -9.98
N GLY A 1492 -32.54 51.78 -10.28
CA GLY A 1492 -33.02 52.74 -9.28
C GLY A 1492 -31.95 53.13 -8.26
N SER A 1493 -30.69 53.23 -8.69
CA SER A 1493 -29.52 53.52 -7.85
C SER A 1493 -29.14 52.43 -6.83
N ALA A 1494 -29.72 51.23 -6.93
CA ALA A 1494 -29.33 50.09 -6.10
C ALA A 1494 -27.94 49.53 -6.45
N LEU A 1495 -27.52 49.66 -7.72
CA LEU A 1495 -26.16 49.33 -8.15
C LEU A 1495 -25.17 50.40 -7.65
N LYS A 1496 -24.10 50.00 -6.95
CA LYS A 1496 -23.07 50.93 -6.46
C LYS A 1496 -22.41 51.71 -7.61
N GLU A 1497 -22.10 52.99 -7.40
CA GLU A 1497 -21.32 53.75 -8.39
C GLU A 1497 -19.93 53.13 -8.57
N ALA A 1498 -19.49 53.03 -9.82
CA ALA A 1498 -18.18 52.48 -10.14
C ALA A 1498 -17.08 53.53 -9.94
N PRO A 1499 -15.90 53.14 -9.42
CA PRO A 1499 -14.82 54.08 -9.11
C PRO A 1499 -14.16 54.69 -10.35
N SER A 1500 -14.02 53.94 -11.45
CA SER A 1500 -13.45 54.43 -12.71
C SER A 1500 -13.77 53.51 -13.90
N GLY A 1501 -13.73 54.06 -15.12
CA GLY A 1501 -13.99 53.31 -16.36
C GLY A 1501 -12.93 52.28 -16.68
N TRP A 1502 -11.65 52.55 -16.36
CA TRP A 1502 -10.56 51.60 -16.55
C TRP A 1502 -10.73 50.33 -15.70
N HIS A 1503 -11.07 50.48 -14.41
CA HIS A 1503 -11.28 49.33 -13.53
C HIS A 1503 -12.45 48.47 -14.00
N LEU A 1504 -13.57 49.11 -14.40
CA LEU A 1504 -14.71 48.43 -14.97
C LEU A 1504 -14.34 47.65 -16.24
N TRP A 1505 -13.67 48.31 -17.20
CA TRP A 1505 -13.28 47.66 -18.45
C TRP A 1505 -12.33 46.48 -18.23
N ARG A 1506 -11.33 46.65 -17.36
CA ARG A 1506 -10.39 45.57 -17.01
C ARG A 1506 -11.10 44.39 -16.34
N SER A 1507 -12.02 44.67 -15.43
CA SER A 1507 -12.84 43.64 -14.76
C SER A 1507 -13.70 42.89 -15.77
N VAL A 1508 -14.44 43.60 -16.64
CA VAL A 1508 -15.27 42.99 -17.69
C VAL A 1508 -14.43 42.15 -18.64
N ARG A 1509 -13.29 42.67 -19.12
CA ARG A 1509 -12.39 41.95 -20.02
C ARG A 1509 -11.86 40.66 -19.39
N ALA A 1510 -11.48 40.67 -18.12
CA ALA A 1510 -11.03 39.48 -17.40
C ALA A 1510 -12.18 38.48 -17.15
N ALA A 1511 -13.35 38.99 -16.79
CA ALA A 1511 -14.53 38.18 -16.46
C ALA A 1511 -15.17 37.50 -17.69
N ILE A 1512 -15.18 38.17 -18.84
CA ILE A 1512 -15.80 37.66 -20.08
C ILE A 1512 -14.89 36.69 -20.85
N MET A 1513 -13.58 36.70 -20.58
CA MET A 1513 -12.62 35.89 -21.32
C MET A 1513 -12.96 34.39 -21.36
N PRO A 1514 -13.28 33.72 -20.23
CA PRO A 1514 -13.67 32.31 -20.25
C PRO A 1514 -14.88 32.04 -21.15
N PHE A 1515 -15.88 32.93 -21.15
CA PHE A 1515 -17.06 32.83 -22.01
C PHE A 1515 -16.69 32.95 -23.49
N LEU A 1516 -15.81 33.90 -23.87
CA LEU A 1516 -15.35 34.05 -25.25
C LEU A 1516 -14.53 32.85 -25.72
N LYS A 1517 -13.65 32.30 -24.87
CA LYS A 1517 -12.88 31.08 -25.17
C LYS A 1517 -13.79 29.87 -25.40
N CYS A 1518 -14.75 29.67 -24.51
CA CYS A 1518 -15.74 28.60 -24.64
C CYS A 1518 -16.58 28.77 -25.93
N SER A 1519 -16.99 30.00 -26.22
CA SER A 1519 -17.74 30.34 -27.44
C SER A 1519 -16.92 30.08 -28.70
N ALA A 1520 -15.63 30.43 -28.69
CA ALA A 1520 -14.73 30.15 -29.81
C ALA A 1520 -14.56 28.65 -30.05
N LEU A 1521 -14.38 27.84 -28.99
CA LEU A 1521 -14.35 26.37 -29.12
C LEU A 1521 -15.67 25.83 -29.69
N PHE A 1522 -16.79 26.29 -29.14
CA PHE A 1522 -18.12 25.85 -29.58
C PHE A 1522 -18.36 26.14 -31.07
N PHE A 1523 -18.16 27.39 -31.51
CA PHE A 1523 -18.37 27.76 -32.92
C PHE A 1523 -17.32 27.17 -33.85
N HIS A 1524 -16.07 26.98 -33.39
CA HIS A 1524 -15.04 26.25 -34.14
C HIS A 1524 -15.51 24.84 -34.51
N TYR A 1525 -15.98 24.06 -33.53
CA TYR A 1525 -16.42 22.68 -33.77
C TYR A 1525 -17.78 22.59 -34.49
N LEU A 1526 -18.68 23.54 -34.22
CA LEU A 1526 -20.02 23.61 -34.83
C LEU A 1526 -19.95 23.93 -36.33
N ASN A 1527 -19.16 24.95 -36.69
CA ASN A 1527 -19.12 25.51 -38.04
C ASN A 1527 -17.95 24.98 -38.88
N GLY A 1528 -16.94 24.35 -38.26
CA GLY A 1528 -15.79 23.76 -38.95
C GLY A 1528 -14.79 24.78 -39.48
N VAL A 1529 -14.87 26.04 -39.05
CA VAL A 1529 -13.89 27.07 -39.41
C VAL A 1529 -12.60 26.84 -38.62
N PRO A 1530 -11.41 26.77 -39.26
CA PRO A 1530 -10.16 26.57 -38.56
C PRO A 1530 -9.82 27.78 -37.66
N ALA A 1531 -9.16 27.52 -36.53
CA ALA A 1531 -8.74 28.57 -35.62
C ALA A 1531 -7.58 29.40 -36.22
N PRO A 1532 -7.61 30.74 -36.12
CA PRO A 1532 -6.51 31.61 -36.50
C PRO A 1532 -5.18 31.18 -35.86
N PRO A 1533 -4.04 31.24 -36.59
CA PRO A 1533 -2.73 30.90 -36.04
C PRO A 1533 -2.40 31.65 -34.74
N ASP A 1534 -2.83 32.91 -34.62
CA ASP A 1534 -2.60 33.77 -33.46
C ASP A 1534 -3.27 33.26 -32.16
N LEU A 1535 -4.33 32.44 -32.27
CA LEU A 1535 -5.00 31.82 -31.14
C LEU A 1535 -4.39 30.46 -30.74
N GLN A 1536 -3.45 29.94 -31.53
CA GLN A 1536 -2.75 28.67 -31.27
C GLN A 1536 -1.47 28.87 -30.46
N VAL A 1537 -0.95 30.11 -30.37
CA VAL A 1537 0.32 30.45 -29.73
C VAL A 1537 0.11 31.20 -28.41
N SER A 1538 0.92 30.90 -27.40
CA SER A 1538 0.94 31.63 -26.12
C SER A 1538 1.63 32.99 -26.28
N GLY A 1539 1.00 34.08 -25.81
CA GLY A 1539 1.65 35.39 -25.62
C GLY A 1539 1.09 36.59 -26.41
N THR A 1540 0.14 36.41 -27.33
CA THR A 1540 -0.53 37.50 -28.07
C THR A 1540 -1.76 38.03 -27.31
N SER A 1541 -2.25 39.24 -27.66
CA SER A 1541 -3.56 39.74 -27.18
C SER A 1541 -4.66 38.83 -27.73
N HIS A 1542 -4.95 37.71 -27.05
CA HIS A 1542 -5.95 36.73 -27.46
C HIS A 1542 -7.35 37.36 -27.58
N PHE A 1543 -7.61 38.45 -26.84
CA PHE A 1543 -8.91 39.10 -26.81
C PHE A 1543 -9.35 39.64 -28.18
N GLU A 1544 -8.51 40.42 -28.87
CA GLU A 1544 -8.87 41.01 -30.17
C GLU A 1544 -9.06 39.94 -31.25
N HIS A 1545 -8.19 38.94 -31.27
CA HIS A 1545 -8.29 37.82 -32.20
C HIS A 1545 -9.54 36.96 -31.94
N LEU A 1546 -9.90 36.75 -30.67
CA LEU A 1546 -11.16 36.09 -30.31
C LEU A 1546 -12.38 36.91 -30.73
N CYS A 1547 -12.36 38.23 -30.52
CA CYS A 1547 -13.43 39.12 -30.96
C CYS A 1547 -13.62 39.02 -32.49
N ASN A 1548 -12.54 39.17 -33.25
CA ASN A 1548 -12.59 39.06 -34.71
C ASN A 1548 -13.09 37.69 -35.19
N TYR A 1549 -12.59 36.61 -34.59
CA TYR A 1549 -13.00 35.24 -34.92
C TYR A 1549 -14.49 34.98 -34.63
N LEU A 1550 -15.05 35.67 -33.63
CA LEU A 1550 -16.45 35.55 -33.20
C LEU A 1550 -17.37 36.63 -33.76
N SER A 1551 -16.93 37.44 -34.74
CA SER A 1551 -17.70 38.57 -35.28
C SER A 1551 -18.17 39.57 -34.19
N LEU A 1552 -17.26 39.89 -33.27
CA LEU A 1552 -17.45 40.92 -32.25
C LEU A 1552 -16.56 42.13 -32.54
N PRO A 1553 -17.04 43.34 -32.23
CA PRO A 1553 -16.15 44.50 -32.17
C PRO A 1553 -15.11 44.30 -31.07
N THR A 1554 -13.89 44.83 -31.27
CA THR A 1554 -12.85 44.82 -30.23
C THR A 1554 -13.30 45.60 -29.00
N ASN A 1555 -14.04 46.70 -29.19
CA ASN A 1555 -14.83 47.33 -28.14
C ASN A 1555 -16.22 46.68 -28.07
N LEU A 1556 -16.40 45.72 -27.18
CA LEU A 1556 -17.67 45.01 -27.00
C LEU A 1556 -18.86 45.93 -26.67
N ILE A 1557 -18.60 47.15 -26.20
CA ILE A 1557 -19.67 48.10 -25.84
C ILE A 1557 -20.31 48.72 -27.08
N HIS A 1558 -19.62 48.70 -28.23
CA HIS A 1558 -20.21 49.10 -29.51
C HIS A 1558 -21.46 48.27 -29.85
N LEU A 1559 -21.54 47.00 -29.41
CA LEU A 1559 -22.76 46.19 -29.58
C LEU A 1559 -24.00 46.83 -28.94
N PHE A 1560 -23.84 47.48 -27.79
CA PHE A 1560 -24.93 48.19 -27.12
C PHE A 1560 -25.28 49.49 -27.83
N GLN A 1561 -24.30 50.19 -28.38
CA GLN A 1561 -24.48 51.46 -29.08
C GLN A 1561 -25.16 51.28 -30.42
N GLU A 1562 -24.73 50.28 -31.21
CA GLU A 1562 -25.33 49.95 -32.52
C GLU A 1562 -26.76 49.43 -32.39
N ASN A 1563 -27.11 48.84 -31.24
CA ASN A 1563 -28.41 48.21 -30.98
C ASN A 1563 -29.17 48.90 -29.84
N SER A 1564 -28.95 50.21 -29.62
CA SER A 1564 -29.49 50.94 -28.45
C SER A 1564 -31.00 50.85 -28.31
N ASP A 1565 -31.73 50.86 -29.43
CA ASP A 1565 -33.19 50.86 -29.46
C ASP A 1565 -33.80 49.61 -28.79
N ILE A 1566 -33.18 48.44 -29.01
CA ILE A 1566 -33.61 47.19 -28.41
C ILE A 1566 -32.95 46.96 -27.05
N MET A 1567 -31.66 47.28 -26.94
CA MET A 1567 -30.88 46.99 -25.75
C MET A 1567 -31.30 47.80 -24.53
N ASN A 1568 -31.70 49.06 -24.69
CA ASN A 1568 -32.19 49.85 -23.56
C ASN A 1568 -33.45 49.21 -22.93
N SER A 1569 -34.36 48.69 -23.76
CA SER A 1569 -35.55 47.99 -23.28
C SER A 1569 -35.22 46.65 -22.59
N LEU A 1570 -34.26 45.89 -23.13
CA LEU A 1570 -33.82 44.63 -22.53
C LEU A 1570 -33.10 44.84 -21.20
N ILE A 1571 -32.17 45.80 -21.14
CA ILE A 1571 -31.43 46.14 -19.93
C ILE A 1571 -32.39 46.59 -18.83
N GLU A 1572 -33.33 47.47 -19.17
CA GLU A 1572 -34.36 47.93 -18.23
C GLU A 1572 -35.12 46.74 -17.65
N SER A 1573 -35.56 45.81 -18.50
CA SER A 1573 -36.29 44.63 -18.03
C SER A 1573 -35.45 43.69 -17.15
N TRP A 1574 -34.20 43.40 -17.54
CA TRP A 1574 -33.29 42.58 -16.72
C TRP A 1574 -33.03 43.22 -15.35
N CYS A 1575 -32.83 44.53 -15.30
CA CYS A 1575 -32.61 45.27 -14.07
C CYS A 1575 -33.88 45.38 -13.20
N GLN A 1576 -35.06 45.43 -13.83
CA GLN A 1576 -36.33 45.55 -13.11
C GLN A 1576 -36.82 44.23 -12.48
N ASN A 1577 -36.23 43.09 -12.87
CA ASN A 1577 -36.54 41.77 -12.31
C ASN A 1577 -36.40 41.76 -10.77
N SER A 1578 -37.37 41.17 -10.09
CA SER A 1578 -37.43 41.14 -8.62
C SER A 1578 -36.20 40.50 -7.98
N GLU A 1579 -35.67 39.42 -8.56
CA GLU A 1579 -34.53 38.70 -8.00
C GLU A 1579 -33.21 39.46 -8.17
N VAL A 1580 -33.07 40.24 -9.24
CA VAL A 1580 -31.92 41.15 -9.43
C VAL A 1580 -31.94 42.25 -8.37
N LYS A 1581 -33.12 42.84 -8.10
CA LYS A 1581 -33.27 43.85 -7.04
C LYS A 1581 -32.94 43.29 -5.66
N ARG A 1582 -33.39 42.06 -5.34
CA ARG A 1582 -33.07 41.39 -4.07
C ARG A 1582 -31.56 41.17 -3.90
N TYR A 1583 -30.86 40.77 -4.96
CA TYR A 1583 -29.40 40.66 -4.93
C TYR A 1583 -28.73 42.02 -4.67
N LEU A 1584 -29.13 43.07 -5.40
CA LEU A 1584 -28.57 44.42 -5.24
C LEU A 1584 -28.87 45.02 -3.86
N ASN A 1585 -30.02 44.68 -3.25
CA ASN A 1585 -30.36 45.04 -1.87
C ASN A 1585 -29.57 44.25 -0.81
N GLY A 1586 -28.76 43.25 -1.19
CA GLY A 1586 -28.05 42.37 -0.27
C GLY A 1586 -28.91 41.30 0.40
N GLU A 1587 -30.13 41.04 -0.11
CA GLU A 1587 -31.06 40.06 0.46
C GLU A 1587 -30.76 38.61 -0.01
N ARG A 1588 -29.95 38.44 -1.06
CA ARG A 1588 -29.51 37.14 -1.60
C ARG A 1588 -28.11 37.24 -2.21
N GLY A 1589 -27.44 36.10 -2.41
CA GLY A 1589 -26.15 36.01 -3.10
C GLY A 1589 -26.25 35.73 -4.60
N ALA A 1590 -25.14 35.91 -5.32
CA ALA A 1590 -24.94 35.53 -6.72
C ALA A 1590 -23.47 35.15 -6.98
N ILE A 1591 -23.21 34.43 -8.07
CA ILE A 1591 -21.83 34.06 -8.48
C ILE A 1591 -21.17 35.26 -9.15
N SER A 1592 -19.93 35.57 -8.73
CA SER A 1592 -19.09 36.60 -9.35
C SER A 1592 -18.19 36.02 -10.44
N TYR A 1593 -17.80 36.86 -11.39
CA TYR A 1593 -16.96 36.51 -12.54
C TYR A 1593 -15.65 37.34 -12.53
N PRO A 1594 -14.51 36.75 -12.96
CA PRO A 1594 -14.33 35.37 -13.40
C PRO A 1594 -14.41 34.36 -12.24
N ARG A 1595 -14.89 33.15 -12.52
CA ARG A 1595 -14.92 32.07 -11.52
C ARG A 1595 -13.51 31.66 -11.11
N GLY A 1596 -13.24 31.57 -9.81
CA GLY A 1596 -11.97 31.04 -9.29
C GLY A 1596 -11.82 29.53 -9.51
N ALA A 1597 -10.60 29.05 -9.74
CA ALA A 1597 -10.31 27.63 -9.96
C ALA A 1597 -10.46 26.80 -8.69
N ASN A 1598 -11.04 25.60 -8.83
CA ASN A 1598 -11.15 24.64 -7.74
C ASN A 1598 -9.87 23.81 -7.59
N LYS A 1599 -9.39 23.66 -6.36
CA LYS A 1599 -8.19 22.88 -5.99
C LYS A 1599 -8.53 21.85 -4.93
N LEU A 1600 -7.68 20.84 -4.79
CA LEU A 1600 -7.69 19.96 -3.63
C LEU A 1600 -7.23 20.73 -2.38
N ILE A 1601 -7.45 20.17 -1.19
CA ILE A 1601 -7.01 20.77 0.07
C ILE A 1601 -5.48 20.86 0.16
N ASP A 1602 -4.99 21.82 0.93
CA ASP A 1602 -3.57 21.85 1.28
C ASP A 1602 -3.24 20.71 2.27
N LEU A 1603 -2.13 20.03 2.03
CA LEU A 1603 -1.62 18.96 2.88
C LEU A 1603 -0.35 19.44 3.62
N PRO A 1604 -0.12 18.99 4.88
CA PRO A 1604 1.09 19.35 5.62
C PRO A 1604 2.35 18.73 5.00
N GLU A 1605 3.51 19.35 5.22
CA GLU A 1605 4.77 18.83 4.67
C GLU A 1605 5.21 17.53 5.37
N ASP A 1606 5.09 17.46 6.70
CA ASP A 1606 5.42 16.26 7.48
C ASP A 1606 4.17 15.41 7.70
N TYR A 1607 4.25 14.14 7.29
CA TYR A 1607 3.18 13.15 7.46
C TYR A 1607 2.81 12.89 8.93
N SER A 1608 3.76 13.04 9.86
CA SER A 1608 3.52 12.86 11.30
C SER A 1608 2.38 13.76 11.82
N SER A 1609 2.24 14.95 11.23
CA SER A 1609 1.17 15.92 11.54
C SER A 1609 -0.22 15.35 11.23
N LEU A 1610 -0.36 14.63 10.11
CA LEU A 1610 -1.61 13.96 9.75
C LEU A 1610 -1.91 12.80 10.70
N ILE A 1611 -0.90 11.98 11.05
CA ILE A 1611 -1.08 10.86 11.99
C ILE A 1611 -1.59 11.38 13.34
N ASN A 1612 -1.02 12.48 13.81
CA ASN A 1612 -1.45 13.11 15.05
C ASN A 1612 -2.90 13.66 14.94
N GLN A 1613 -3.22 14.39 13.86
CA GLN A 1613 -4.59 14.85 13.59
C GLN A 1613 -5.60 13.69 13.57
N ALA A 1614 -5.23 12.57 12.95
CA ALA A 1614 -6.03 11.35 12.88
C ALA A 1614 -6.12 10.60 14.21
N SER A 1615 -5.11 10.70 15.08
CA SER A 1615 -5.14 10.12 16.43
C SER A 1615 -6.14 10.83 17.36
N ASN A 1616 -6.40 12.12 17.12
CA ASN A 1616 -7.38 12.94 17.84
C ASN A 1616 -8.80 12.84 17.28
N PHE A 1617 -8.99 12.14 16.15
CA PHE A 1617 -10.31 12.00 15.55
C PHE A 1617 -11.20 11.02 16.31
N SER A 1618 -12.31 11.53 16.80
CA SER A 1618 -13.43 10.75 17.34
C SER A 1618 -14.58 10.78 16.35
N CYS A 1619 -15.15 9.61 16.09
CA CYS A 1619 -16.27 9.49 15.17
C CYS A 1619 -17.52 10.23 15.74
N PRO A 1620 -18.15 11.13 14.96
CA PRO A 1620 -19.29 11.91 15.45
C PRO A 1620 -20.56 11.07 15.65
N LYS A 1621 -20.71 9.94 14.93
CA LYS A 1621 -21.90 9.06 15.02
C LYS A 1621 -21.84 8.03 16.16
N SER A 1622 -20.66 7.80 16.77
CA SER A 1622 -20.47 6.73 17.75
C SER A 1622 -20.08 7.24 19.14
N GLY A 1623 -20.63 8.40 19.55
CA GLY A 1623 -20.60 8.85 20.94
C GLY A 1623 -19.21 9.07 21.54
N GLY A 1624 -18.18 9.28 20.72
CA GLY A 1624 -16.78 9.44 21.17
C GLY A 1624 -15.85 8.26 20.86
N ASP A 1625 -16.31 7.20 20.17
CA ASP A 1625 -15.42 6.11 19.75
C ASP A 1625 -14.32 6.59 18.79
N LYS A 1626 -13.09 6.13 19.02
CA LYS A 1626 -11.95 6.33 18.12
C LYS A 1626 -12.12 5.47 16.86
N SER A 1627 -12.09 6.09 15.69
CA SER A 1627 -12.13 5.36 14.42
C SER A 1627 -10.94 4.39 14.27
N ARG A 1628 -11.16 3.20 13.71
CA ARG A 1628 -10.07 2.27 13.34
C ARG A 1628 -9.30 2.74 12.10
N ALA A 1629 -9.96 3.44 11.17
CA ALA A 1629 -9.36 3.90 9.92
C ALA A 1629 -9.82 5.34 9.54
N PRO A 1630 -9.26 6.38 10.20
CA PRO A 1630 -9.49 7.77 9.82
C PRO A 1630 -9.00 8.06 8.39
N THR A 1631 -9.90 8.61 7.58
CA THR A 1631 -9.72 8.79 6.14
C THR A 1631 -10.09 10.21 5.73
N LEU A 1632 -9.15 10.95 5.13
CA LEU A 1632 -9.27 12.37 4.79
C LEU A 1632 -9.76 12.54 3.35
N CYS A 1633 -10.86 13.25 3.11
CA CYS A 1633 -11.28 13.64 1.76
C CYS A 1633 -10.38 14.74 1.22
N LEU A 1634 -9.65 14.49 0.12
CA LEU A 1634 -8.73 15.48 -0.45
C LEU A 1634 -9.45 16.62 -1.18
N VAL A 1635 -10.75 16.50 -1.43
CA VAL A 1635 -11.55 17.53 -2.12
C VAL A 1635 -12.11 18.57 -1.13
N CYS A 1636 -12.54 18.16 0.07
CA CYS A 1636 -13.20 19.05 1.03
C CYS A 1636 -12.53 19.12 2.42
N GLY A 1637 -11.60 18.22 2.75
CA GLY A 1637 -10.90 18.21 4.04
C GLY A 1637 -11.63 17.48 5.17
N SER A 1638 -12.81 16.91 4.93
CA SER A 1638 -13.54 16.14 5.94
C SER A 1638 -12.81 14.84 6.29
N LEU A 1639 -12.64 14.59 7.59
CA LEU A 1639 -12.15 13.30 8.11
C LEU A 1639 -13.34 12.35 8.36
N LEU A 1640 -13.27 11.16 7.80
CA LEU A 1640 -14.34 10.16 7.79
C LEU A 1640 -13.82 8.83 8.37
N CYS A 1641 -14.72 7.98 8.87
CA CYS A 1641 -14.38 6.60 9.19
C CYS A 1641 -14.42 5.75 7.92
N SER A 1642 -13.42 4.90 7.73
CA SER A 1642 -13.42 3.89 6.68
C SER A 1642 -13.50 2.46 7.23
N GLN A 1643 -14.07 1.52 6.46
CA GLN A 1643 -14.22 0.11 6.84
C GLN A 1643 -14.85 -0.07 8.24
N SER A 1644 -15.77 0.81 8.61
CA SER A 1644 -16.33 0.88 9.96
C SER A 1644 -17.85 1.01 9.90
N TYR A 1645 -18.56 0.13 10.60
CA TYR A 1645 -20.03 0.16 10.66
C TYR A 1645 -20.60 1.43 11.32
N CYS A 1646 -19.80 2.14 12.12
CA CYS A 1646 -20.26 3.32 12.88
C CYS A 1646 -20.76 4.49 12.01
N CYS A 1647 -20.23 4.64 10.80
CA CYS A 1647 -20.56 5.76 9.93
C CYS A 1647 -21.36 5.38 8.69
N GLN A 1648 -21.88 4.15 8.62
CA GLN A 1648 -22.71 3.73 7.50
C GLN A 1648 -23.90 4.68 7.30
N ALA A 1649 -24.28 4.83 6.03
CA ALA A 1649 -25.40 5.63 5.59
C ALA A 1649 -26.16 4.84 4.53
N GLU A 1650 -27.48 5.00 4.51
CA GLU A 1650 -28.32 4.39 3.50
C GLU A 1650 -28.26 5.21 2.22
N LEU A 1651 -27.93 4.56 1.10
CA LEU A 1651 -27.88 5.17 -0.22
C LEU A 1651 -28.65 4.30 -1.21
N GLU A 1652 -29.79 4.81 -1.69
CA GLU A 1652 -30.68 4.09 -2.62
C GLU A 1652 -31.14 2.71 -2.08
N GLY A 1653 -31.41 2.62 -0.76
CA GLY A 1653 -31.88 1.40 -0.10
C GLY A 1653 -30.78 0.42 0.35
N GLU A 1654 -29.50 0.74 0.11
CA GLU A 1654 -28.35 -0.08 0.51
C GLU A 1654 -27.49 0.64 1.56
N ASP A 1655 -27.00 -0.10 2.55
CA ASP A 1655 -26.07 0.44 3.56
C ASP A 1655 -24.66 0.56 2.96
N VAL A 1656 -24.18 1.80 2.79
CA VAL A 1656 -22.83 2.09 2.31
C VAL A 1656 -21.97 2.70 3.42
N GLY A 1657 -20.66 2.49 3.33
CA GLY A 1657 -19.66 3.10 4.20
C GLY A 1657 -19.60 4.61 4.04
N ALA A 1658 -18.92 5.28 4.97
CA ALA A 1658 -18.93 6.74 5.05
C ALA A 1658 -18.18 7.40 3.88
N CYS A 1659 -17.09 6.79 3.41
CA CYS A 1659 -16.35 7.32 2.28
C CYS A 1659 -17.19 7.18 1.02
N THR A 1660 -17.82 6.01 0.83
CA THR A 1660 -18.73 5.76 -0.29
C THR A 1660 -19.93 6.70 -0.26
N ALA A 1661 -20.59 6.91 0.88
CA ALA A 1661 -21.65 7.93 0.99
C ALA A 1661 -21.15 9.35 0.66
N HIS A 1662 -19.92 9.67 1.04
CA HIS A 1662 -19.31 10.97 0.78
C HIS A 1662 -18.97 11.20 -0.70
N THR A 1663 -18.70 10.17 -1.50
CA THR A 1663 -18.43 10.33 -2.95
C THR A 1663 -19.66 10.90 -3.66
N TYR A 1664 -20.86 10.50 -3.26
CA TYR A 1664 -22.12 10.97 -3.85
C TYR A 1664 -22.44 12.41 -3.47
N SER A 1665 -22.15 12.82 -2.22
CA SER A 1665 -22.40 14.18 -1.75
C SER A 1665 -21.30 15.18 -2.15
N CYS A 1666 -20.04 14.78 -2.25
CA CYS A 1666 -18.93 15.69 -2.53
C CYS A 1666 -18.54 15.73 -4.02
N GLY A 1667 -18.45 14.57 -4.67
CA GLY A 1667 -17.92 14.45 -6.03
C GLY A 1667 -18.88 13.87 -7.06
N SER A 1668 -20.20 13.85 -6.77
CA SER A 1668 -21.24 13.28 -7.66
C SER A 1668 -20.95 11.84 -8.11
N GLY A 1669 -20.37 11.03 -7.24
CA GLY A 1669 -20.08 9.62 -7.49
C GLY A 1669 -18.61 9.29 -7.69
N ALA A 1670 -17.70 10.28 -7.73
CA ALA A 1670 -16.25 10.06 -7.68
C ALA A 1670 -15.66 10.68 -6.41
N GLY A 1671 -14.67 10.04 -5.78
CA GLY A 1671 -14.04 10.59 -4.58
C GLY A 1671 -12.56 10.25 -4.47
N ILE A 1672 -11.82 11.14 -3.81
CA ILE A 1672 -10.38 11.04 -3.60
C ILE A 1672 -10.09 11.20 -2.12
N PHE A 1673 -9.51 10.16 -1.52
CA PHE A 1673 -9.30 10.08 -0.08
C PHE A 1673 -7.86 9.70 0.26
N LEU A 1674 -7.39 10.09 1.44
CA LEU A 1674 -6.11 9.68 2.02
C LEU A 1674 -6.36 8.90 3.32
N ARG A 1675 -6.04 7.60 3.33
CA ARG A 1675 -6.10 6.76 4.52
C ARG A 1675 -4.88 7.05 5.39
N VAL A 1676 -5.09 7.75 6.52
CA VAL A 1676 -4.00 8.39 7.27
C VAL A 1676 -3.13 7.38 8.05
N ARG A 1677 -3.70 6.26 8.51
CA ARG A 1677 -2.90 5.23 9.20
C ARG A 1677 -2.11 4.33 8.25
N GLU A 1678 -2.48 4.33 6.97
CA GLU A 1678 -1.90 3.45 5.96
C GLU A 1678 -1.07 4.19 4.92
N CYS A 1679 -0.98 5.53 4.97
CA CYS A 1679 -0.30 6.34 3.96
C CYS A 1679 -0.63 5.89 2.53
N GLN A 1680 -1.93 5.84 2.22
CA GLN A 1680 -2.41 5.34 0.94
C GLN A 1680 -3.56 6.21 0.44
N VAL A 1681 -3.50 6.59 -0.84
CA VAL A 1681 -4.60 7.33 -1.48
C VAL A 1681 -5.62 6.31 -2.00
N LEU A 1682 -6.89 6.60 -1.80
CA LEU A 1682 -8.02 5.79 -2.18
C LEU A 1682 -8.86 6.57 -3.19
N PHE A 1683 -9.04 6.01 -4.38
CA PHE A 1683 -10.01 6.50 -5.36
C PHE A 1683 -11.26 5.63 -5.28
N LEU A 1684 -12.43 6.26 -5.21
CA LEU A 1684 -13.73 5.59 -5.23
C LEU A 1684 -14.56 6.12 -6.39
N ALA A 1685 -15.29 5.23 -7.06
CA ALA A 1685 -16.27 5.57 -8.07
C ALA A 1685 -17.54 4.71 -7.90
N GLY A 1686 -18.69 5.36 -7.74
CA GLY A 1686 -19.94 4.67 -7.43
C GLY A 1686 -19.92 3.96 -6.07
N LYS A 1687 -20.72 2.90 -5.94
CA LYS A 1687 -20.78 2.08 -4.72
C LYS A 1687 -19.75 0.96 -4.69
N THR A 1688 -19.41 0.39 -5.85
CA THR A 1688 -18.72 -0.90 -5.96
C THR A 1688 -17.32 -0.82 -6.55
N LYS A 1689 -16.83 0.37 -6.91
CA LYS A 1689 -15.51 0.51 -7.56
C LYS A 1689 -14.57 1.38 -6.77
N GLY A 1690 -13.31 0.95 -6.76
CA GLY A 1690 -12.22 1.74 -6.23
C GLY A 1690 -10.87 1.13 -6.55
N CYS A 1691 -9.83 1.93 -6.33
CA CYS A 1691 -8.45 1.49 -6.40
C CYS A 1691 -7.58 2.26 -5.40
N PHE A 1692 -6.45 1.66 -5.05
CA PHE A 1692 -5.43 2.35 -4.27
C PHE A 1692 -4.42 3.03 -5.18
N TYR A 1693 -4.08 4.27 -4.86
CA TYR A 1693 -3.07 5.08 -5.55
C TYR A 1693 -1.88 5.38 -4.63
N SER A 1694 -0.72 5.64 -5.21
CA SER A 1694 0.48 5.97 -4.45
C SER A 1694 0.29 7.32 -3.72
N PRO A 1695 0.64 7.41 -2.42
CA PRO A 1695 0.52 8.66 -1.69
C PRO A 1695 1.50 9.71 -2.25
N PRO A 1696 1.20 11.00 -2.08
CA PRO A 1696 2.13 12.07 -2.42
C PRO A 1696 3.26 12.26 -1.39
N TYR A 1697 3.44 11.34 -0.44
CA TYR A 1697 4.47 11.42 0.60
C TYR A 1697 5.62 10.43 0.35
N LEU A 1698 6.86 10.90 0.47
CA LEU A 1698 8.08 10.15 0.18
C LEU A 1698 9.07 10.24 1.34
N ASP A 1699 9.82 9.17 1.58
CA ASP A 1699 11.01 9.21 2.44
C ASP A 1699 12.21 9.82 1.70
N ASP A 1700 13.33 10.00 2.41
CA ASP A 1700 14.57 10.56 1.86
C ASP A 1700 15.15 9.76 0.68
N TYR A 1701 14.74 8.50 0.53
CA TYR A 1701 15.12 7.62 -0.58
C TYR A 1701 14.19 7.77 -1.80
N GLY A 1702 13.17 8.62 -1.71
CA GLY A 1702 12.17 8.79 -2.77
C GLY A 1702 11.13 7.68 -2.81
N GLU A 1703 10.96 6.91 -1.73
CA GLU A 1703 10.03 5.79 -1.64
C GLU A 1703 8.81 6.14 -0.80
N THR A 1704 7.66 5.58 -1.17
CA THR A 1704 6.44 5.63 -0.36
C THR A 1704 6.49 4.53 0.71
N ASP A 1705 5.83 4.72 1.85
CA ASP A 1705 5.72 3.69 2.89
C ASP A 1705 4.27 3.33 3.22
N GLN A 1706 3.59 2.70 2.26
CA GLN A 1706 2.22 2.22 2.45
C GLN A 1706 2.15 1.21 3.60
N GLY A 1707 1.26 1.47 4.55
CA GLY A 1707 1.11 0.73 5.80
C GLY A 1707 2.13 1.08 6.87
N LEU A 1708 2.97 2.12 6.67
CA LEU A 1708 3.97 2.62 7.62
C LEU A 1708 4.87 1.51 8.20
N ARG A 1709 5.20 0.50 7.38
CA ARG A 1709 5.90 -0.70 7.84
C ARG A 1709 7.37 -0.43 8.12
N ARG A 1710 8.02 0.38 7.27
CA ARG A 1710 9.42 0.77 7.45
C ARG A 1710 9.54 1.81 8.55
N GLY A 1711 8.59 2.75 8.61
CA GLY A 1711 8.54 3.80 9.61
C GLY A 1711 9.57 4.92 9.38
N ASN A 1712 10.06 5.08 8.14
CA ASN A 1712 10.93 6.20 7.80
C ASN A 1712 10.11 7.52 7.84
N PRO A 1713 10.75 8.67 8.09
CA PRO A 1713 10.11 9.98 7.94
C PRO A 1713 9.55 10.14 6.52
N LEU A 1714 8.40 10.81 6.39
CA LEU A 1714 7.69 10.97 5.13
C LEU A 1714 7.34 12.44 4.88
N HIS A 1715 7.71 12.95 3.71
CA HIS A 1715 7.55 14.35 3.31
C HIS A 1715 6.69 14.51 2.06
N LEU A 1716 5.87 15.58 2.01
CA LEU A 1716 4.97 15.86 0.90
C LEU A 1716 5.74 16.25 -0.38
N CYS A 1717 5.58 15.44 -1.42
CA CYS A 1717 5.99 15.76 -2.78
C CYS A 1717 4.88 16.55 -3.50
N GLN A 1718 5.07 17.86 -3.60
CA GLN A 1718 4.13 18.79 -4.25
C GLN A 1718 3.82 18.39 -5.71
N GLU A 1719 4.79 17.85 -6.44
CA GLU A 1719 4.60 17.43 -7.84
C GLU A 1719 3.67 16.21 -7.96
N ARG A 1720 3.79 15.24 -7.06
CA ARG A 1720 2.89 14.08 -7.01
C ARG A 1720 1.48 14.49 -6.58
N PHE A 1721 1.36 15.42 -5.65
CA PHE A 1721 0.06 15.95 -5.24
C PHE A 1721 -0.64 16.72 -6.38
N ARG A 1722 0.09 17.55 -7.12
CA ARG A 1722 -0.40 18.21 -8.35
C ARG A 1722 -0.89 17.22 -9.40
N LYS A 1723 -0.23 16.06 -9.54
CA LYS A 1723 -0.68 14.99 -10.45
C LYS A 1723 -2.05 14.43 -10.04
N ILE A 1724 -2.29 14.23 -8.74
CA ILE A 1724 -3.60 13.78 -8.23
C ILE A 1724 -4.68 14.85 -8.49
N GLN A 1725 -4.37 16.12 -8.23
CA GLN A 1725 -5.27 17.22 -8.55
C GLN A 1725 -5.62 17.26 -10.04
N LYS A 1726 -4.64 17.01 -10.92
CA LYS A 1726 -4.87 16.97 -12.36
C LYS A 1726 -5.81 15.84 -12.78
N LEU A 1727 -5.67 14.64 -12.22
CA LEU A 1727 -6.60 13.52 -12.49
C LEU A 1727 -8.04 13.87 -12.10
N TRP A 1728 -8.21 14.60 -10.99
CA TRP A 1728 -9.52 15.10 -10.56
C TRP A 1728 -10.10 16.14 -11.51
N GLN A 1729 -9.30 17.16 -11.86
CA GLN A 1729 -9.71 18.24 -12.75
C GLN A 1729 -10.05 17.74 -14.17
N GLN A 1730 -9.42 16.65 -14.62
CA GLN A 1730 -9.65 16.01 -15.92
C GLN A 1730 -10.78 14.96 -15.93
N HIS A 1731 -11.45 14.73 -14.79
CA HIS A 1731 -12.49 13.70 -14.66
C HIS A 1731 -12.00 12.27 -14.95
N SER A 1732 -10.70 12.01 -14.79
CA SER A 1732 -10.04 10.72 -15.09
C SER A 1732 -9.96 9.76 -13.89
N ILE A 1733 -10.59 10.08 -12.75
CA ILE A 1733 -10.57 9.19 -11.57
C ILE A 1733 -11.19 7.83 -11.87
N THR A 1734 -12.34 7.80 -12.55
CA THR A 1734 -13.02 6.56 -12.94
C THR A 1734 -12.21 5.75 -13.96
N GLU A 1735 -11.54 6.44 -14.89
CA GLU A 1735 -10.62 5.85 -15.87
C GLU A 1735 -9.43 5.16 -15.18
N GLU A 1736 -8.80 5.84 -14.21
CA GLU A 1736 -7.68 5.29 -13.44
C GLU A 1736 -8.09 4.07 -12.60
N ILE A 1737 -9.29 4.07 -12.01
CA ILE A 1737 -9.85 2.92 -11.30
C ILE A 1737 -10.01 1.73 -12.25
N GLY A 1738 -10.57 1.95 -13.44
CA GLY A 1738 -10.74 0.91 -14.46
C GLY A 1738 -9.39 0.27 -14.83
N HIS A 1739 -8.39 1.08 -15.17
CA HIS A 1739 -7.04 0.58 -15.50
C HIS A 1739 -6.39 -0.19 -14.33
N ALA A 1740 -6.56 0.28 -13.09
CA ALA A 1740 -5.99 -0.38 -11.92
C ALA A 1740 -6.63 -1.74 -11.63
N GLN A 1741 -7.95 -1.87 -11.81
CA GLN A 1741 -8.67 -3.13 -11.60
C GLN A 1741 -8.35 -4.17 -12.67
N GLU A 1742 -8.13 -3.75 -13.92
CA GLU A 1742 -7.64 -4.64 -14.99
C GLU A 1742 -6.20 -5.09 -14.74
N ALA A 1743 -5.32 -4.18 -14.34
CA ALA A 1743 -3.94 -4.51 -14.00
C ALA A 1743 -3.81 -5.41 -12.76
N ASN A 1744 -4.76 -5.29 -11.81
CA ASN A 1744 -4.76 -6.05 -10.57
C ASN A 1744 -6.16 -6.58 -10.19
N GLN A 1745 -6.45 -7.80 -10.65
CA GLN A 1745 -7.72 -8.49 -10.39
C GLN A 1745 -8.03 -8.73 -8.91
N THR A 1746 -7.05 -8.62 -8.00
CA THR A 1746 -7.32 -8.74 -6.54
C THR A 1746 -8.16 -7.59 -6.00
N LEU A 1747 -8.13 -6.42 -6.65
CA LEU A 1747 -8.94 -5.25 -6.27
C LEU A 1747 -10.45 -5.48 -6.46
N VAL A 1748 -10.82 -6.40 -7.36
CA VAL A 1748 -12.20 -6.76 -7.64
C VAL A 1748 -12.85 -7.52 -6.47
N GLY A 1749 -12.04 -8.20 -5.64
CA GLY A 1749 -12.52 -8.91 -4.46
C GLY A 1749 -12.73 -8.02 -3.22
N ILE A 1750 -12.36 -6.74 -3.29
CA ILE A 1750 -12.54 -5.80 -2.19
C ILE A 1750 -13.96 -5.25 -2.22
N ASP A 1751 -14.63 -5.29 -1.08
CA ASP A 1751 -15.99 -4.76 -0.96
C ASP A 1751 -15.96 -3.23 -0.77
N TRP A 1752 -15.85 -2.49 -1.88
CA TRP A 1752 -15.72 -1.04 -1.88
C TRP A 1752 -16.94 -0.32 -1.29
N GLN A 1753 -18.09 -0.99 -1.24
CA GLN A 1753 -19.32 -0.39 -0.73
C GLN A 1753 -19.25 -0.09 0.78
N HIS A 1754 -18.46 -0.87 1.53
CA HIS A 1754 -18.34 -0.75 2.98
C HIS A 1754 -17.24 0.23 3.44
N LEU A 1755 -16.58 0.94 2.51
CA LEU A 1755 -15.46 1.85 2.79
C LEU A 1755 -15.81 3.22 3.33
#